data_AF-A0A6I9Y424-F1
#
_entry.id   AF-A0A6I9Y424-F1
#
_cell.length_a   1.000
_cell.length_b   1.000
_cell.length_c   1.000
_cell.angle_alpha   90.00
_cell.angle_beta   90.00
_cell.angle_gamma   90.00
#
_symmetry.space_group_name_H-M   'P 1'
#
loop_
_entity.id
_entity.type
_entity.pdbx_description
1 polymer ?
#
loop_
_entity_poly.entity_id
_entity_poly.type
_entity_poly.pdbx_seq_one_letter_code
_entity_poly.pdbx_strand_id
1 'polypeptide(L)'
;MGNAVYVRKTLMSGPFLQSLQQFAKDSINEEMVELLQPYFQMEDYTFENGKKVCGNVAGLLSWTLAMATFYGINRDVLPLKTNLAKQEGRLKIANAELGKAQSLLDEKQAELDKVQAKFDAAMQEKMDLLNDAEMCRRKMQAASALIDGLSGEKIRWTQQSKEFRAQINRLVGDVLLCTGFLSYCGPFNQIFRNLLLKDLWETEMRSRKIPFTENLNIISMLVDPPTIGEWNLQGLPGDELSVQNGIIVTKATRYPLLIDPQTQGKTWIKQKEKDNELQVTTLNHKYFRQHLEDALSLGRPLLIEDIREELDPALDNILEKNFIKSGSAYKVKVGDKEVDVMNTFKLYITTKLPNPAFTPEINAKTSVIDFTVTMKGLENQLLKRVILTEKQELEAERVKLMEDVTYNKRKMKELEDNLLYKLTTTKGSLVDDESLIGVLRTTKQTATEVSEKLEVAGETEKKINTAQEEYRPAATRGSILYFLITEMSMVNIMYQTSLAQFLKLFDQSMARSDKTPIPQKRITNIIEYLTYETFTYSVRGLYENHKFLFTLLLTLKIDLQRGQVKPKEFQALIKGGAALDLKACPPKPFRWILDMTWLNLVELSKLPQFSEIMNQISRNEKGWKNWFDKDAPEEETIPDGYSDSLDTCRKLLLIRSWCPDRTLSQARKYIADSLSEKYTEPVILNLEKTWEESDKRTPLICFLSMGSDPTNQIDALARKLKLENRAISMGQGQEVHARKLIQVSMVQGGWVLLQNCHLGLEFMEELLETMLTADIPDDTFRVWITTEPHDRFPITLLQTSIKFTNEPPQGVRAGLKRTFSGINQDLLDVSNMPMWKPLLYTVAFLHSTVQERRKFGPLGWNIPYEFNSADFTASVQFIQNHLDECDIKKGISWSTVRYMIGEVQYGGRVTDDYDKRLLNCFARVWFSEKMFENTFCFYSGYKIPVCKTLEQYQDHISTLPAMDSPEVFGLHPNADITYQSNTAADVLNTITNIQPKESGGGVGETREAIVYRLAEDMLEKLPPDYIPHEVKARLIKMGHLNSMNIFLRQEIDRMQKVIKIVRNSLVDLKLAIEGTIIMSENLRDALDNMYDARIPQLWKRVSWDSSTLGFWFTELLERNSQFRVWIFEGRPHVFWMTGFFNPQGFLTAMRQEVTRAHKGWALDTVTIHNEVLKQVKEEITAPPPEGVYIYGLYLDGAGWDRRNNKLTESTAKILFTLLPVVHIFAINTTGPRDPKLYVCPIYKKPRRTDLTYITAIYLRTTVSPDHWILRGVALLCDIK
;
A
#
# COMPACT_ATOMS: atom_id res chain seq x y z
N MET A 1 -157.39 -31.56 110.61
CA MET A 1 -158.23 -31.89 109.44
C MET A 1 -158.01 -31.00 108.20
N GLY A 2 -157.05 -30.06 108.17
CA GLY A 2 -156.72 -29.29 106.95
C GLY A 2 -155.67 -29.93 106.01
N ASN A 3 -154.83 -30.86 106.49
CA ASN A 3 -153.70 -31.39 105.71
C ASN A 3 -154.04 -32.56 104.77
N ALA A 4 -155.11 -33.31 105.03
CA ALA A 4 -155.44 -34.50 104.24
C ALA A 4 -155.91 -34.16 102.81
N VAL A 5 -156.43 -32.96 102.58
CA VAL A 5 -156.90 -32.51 101.25
C VAL A 5 -155.74 -31.98 100.39
N TYR A 6 -154.70 -31.39 100.99
CA TYR A 6 -153.52 -30.87 100.28
C TYR A 6 -152.62 -31.99 99.72
N VAL A 7 -152.43 -33.06 100.49
CA VAL A 7 -151.60 -34.22 100.10
C VAL A 7 -152.22 -34.95 98.90
N ARG A 8 -153.54 -35.09 98.86
CA ARG A 8 -154.23 -35.78 97.76
C ARG A 8 -154.16 -35.01 96.43
N LYS A 9 -154.13 -33.67 96.48
CA LYS A 9 -154.03 -32.80 95.29
C LYS A 9 -152.62 -32.81 94.70
N THR A 10 -151.60 -32.92 95.55
CA THR A 10 -150.18 -32.88 95.16
C THR A 10 -149.70 -34.23 94.60
N LEU A 11 -150.28 -35.35 95.04
CA LEU A 11 -149.93 -36.70 94.55
C LEU A 11 -150.65 -37.11 93.24
N MET A 12 -151.70 -36.40 92.79
CA MET A 12 -152.49 -36.77 91.60
C MET A 12 -152.33 -35.86 90.38
N SER A 13 -151.57 -34.76 90.44
CA SER A 13 -151.19 -34.02 89.23
C SER A 13 -150.03 -34.75 88.53
N GLY A 14 -150.28 -35.36 87.37
CA GLY A 14 -149.24 -36.04 86.58
C GLY A 14 -148.14 -35.05 86.17
N PRO A 15 -146.82 -35.31 86.38
CA PRO A 15 -146.13 -36.60 86.56
C PRO A 15 -145.20 -36.64 87.80
N PHE A 16 -145.66 -37.20 88.94
CA PHE A 16 -144.86 -37.32 90.19
C PHE A 16 -143.52 -38.09 90.01
N LEU A 17 -143.48 -39.06 89.09
CA LEU A 17 -142.29 -39.86 88.84
C LEU A 17 -141.14 -39.03 88.23
N GLN A 18 -141.47 -38.00 87.43
CA GLN A 18 -140.47 -37.17 86.75
C GLN A 18 -139.80 -36.19 87.72
N SER A 19 -140.57 -35.64 88.68
CA SER A 19 -140.03 -34.83 89.77
C SER A 19 -139.10 -35.62 90.71
N LEU A 20 -139.33 -36.92 90.88
CA LEU A 20 -138.47 -37.80 91.68
C LEU A 20 -137.16 -38.15 90.96
N GLN A 21 -137.19 -38.35 89.63
CA GLN A 21 -135.99 -38.64 88.83
C GLN A 21 -135.10 -37.40 88.60
N GLN A 22 -135.69 -36.22 88.43
CA GLN A 22 -134.95 -34.97 88.20
C GLN A 22 -134.72 -34.17 89.49
N PHE A 23 -134.85 -34.81 90.65
CA PHE A 23 -134.64 -34.14 91.93
C PHE A 23 -133.20 -33.60 92.01
N ALA A 24 -133.08 -32.30 92.29
CA ALA A 24 -131.80 -31.60 92.37
C ALA A 24 -131.05 -32.02 93.65
N LYS A 25 -130.43 -33.21 93.59
CA LYS A 25 -129.72 -33.88 94.69
C LYS A 25 -128.62 -33.03 95.35
N ASP A 26 -128.09 -32.03 94.67
CA ASP A 26 -127.06 -31.12 95.18
C ASP A 26 -127.63 -29.96 96.05
N SER A 27 -128.96 -29.84 96.17
CA SER A 27 -129.65 -28.83 96.99
C SER A 27 -130.10 -29.33 98.38
N ILE A 28 -129.85 -30.60 98.69
CA ILE A 28 -130.13 -31.19 100.01
C ILE A 28 -129.21 -30.53 101.04
N ASN A 29 -129.79 -29.81 102.00
CA ASN A 29 -129.06 -29.12 103.07
C ASN A 29 -129.08 -29.94 104.36
N GLU A 30 -128.14 -29.64 105.26
CA GLU A 30 -127.91 -30.40 106.51
C GLU A 30 -129.15 -30.42 107.41
N GLU A 31 -129.85 -29.29 107.52
CA GLU A 31 -131.10 -29.15 108.27
C GLU A 31 -132.20 -30.12 107.81
N MET A 32 -132.34 -30.35 106.48
CA MET A 32 -133.33 -31.29 105.94
C MET A 32 -133.03 -32.75 106.27
N VAL A 33 -131.76 -33.14 106.33
CA VAL A 33 -131.36 -34.52 106.70
C VAL A 33 -131.51 -34.72 108.21
N GLU A 34 -131.17 -33.71 109.02
CA GLU A 34 -131.36 -33.73 110.47
C GLU A 34 -132.84 -33.88 110.87
N LEU A 35 -133.75 -33.16 110.21
CA LEU A 35 -135.19 -33.25 110.44
C LEU A 35 -135.80 -34.63 110.09
N LEU A 36 -135.20 -35.36 109.15
CA LEU A 36 -135.63 -36.71 108.77
C LEU A 36 -135.09 -37.81 109.70
N GLN A 37 -134.02 -37.51 110.44
CA GLN A 37 -133.29 -38.48 111.26
C GLN A 37 -134.10 -39.15 112.38
N PRO A 38 -135.04 -38.47 113.07
CA PRO A 38 -135.92 -39.14 114.05
C PRO A 38 -136.82 -40.20 113.44
N TYR A 39 -137.26 -39.99 112.19
CA TYR A 39 -138.12 -40.94 111.47
C TYR A 39 -137.34 -42.18 111.04
N PHE A 40 -136.06 -42.03 110.65
CA PHE A 40 -135.20 -43.18 110.32
C PHE A 40 -134.85 -44.05 111.53
N GLN A 41 -135.05 -43.56 112.76
CA GLN A 41 -134.81 -44.31 114.00
C GLN A 41 -136.06 -45.02 114.56
N MET A 42 -137.24 -44.88 113.94
CA MET A 42 -138.44 -45.60 114.36
C MET A 42 -138.37 -47.09 113.97
N GLU A 43 -138.73 -48.01 114.87
CA GLU A 43 -138.66 -49.48 114.65
C GLU A 43 -139.52 -49.95 113.46
N ASP A 44 -140.59 -49.22 113.16
CA ASP A 44 -141.52 -49.44 112.05
C ASP A 44 -141.05 -48.83 110.71
N TYR A 45 -140.01 -47.98 110.69
CA TYR A 45 -139.45 -47.34 109.49
C TYR A 45 -138.36 -48.18 108.82
N THR A 46 -138.63 -49.49 108.66
CA THR A 46 -137.73 -50.45 108.03
C THR A 46 -138.36 -51.08 106.79
N PHE A 47 -137.52 -51.48 105.84
CA PHE A 47 -137.96 -52.01 104.54
C PHE A 47 -138.85 -53.26 104.68
N GLU A 48 -138.59 -54.14 105.66
CA GLU A 48 -139.40 -55.35 105.89
C GLU A 48 -140.81 -55.06 106.42
N ASN A 49 -140.95 -54.11 107.36
CA ASN A 49 -142.26 -53.74 107.92
C ASN A 49 -143.11 -52.98 106.89
N GLY A 50 -142.52 -52.08 106.09
CA GLY A 50 -143.22 -51.39 105.01
C GLY A 50 -143.79 -52.35 103.94
N LYS A 51 -143.10 -53.48 103.68
CA LYS A 51 -143.52 -54.48 102.70
C LYS A 51 -144.79 -55.25 103.11
N LYS A 52 -145.05 -55.43 104.42
CA LYS A 52 -146.25 -56.11 104.94
C LYS A 52 -147.54 -55.28 104.75
N VAL A 53 -147.44 -53.94 104.73
CA VAL A 53 -148.60 -53.03 104.66
C VAL A 53 -148.91 -52.60 103.22
N CYS A 54 -147.88 -52.32 102.40
CA CYS A 54 -148.03 -52.09 100.96
C CYS A 54 -146.66 -52.10 100.26
N GLY A 55 -146.45 -53.00 99.29
CA GLY A 55 -145.17 -53.14 98.58
C GLY A 55 -144.67 -51.87 97.87
N ASN A 56 -145.57 -50.96 97.47
CA ASN A 56 -145.20 -49.72 96.79
C ASN A 56 -144.60 -48.66 97.76
N VAL A 57 -144.89 -48.73 99.06
CA VAL A 57 -144.39 -47.76 100.06
C VAL A 57 -142.93 -48.07 100.44
N ALA A 58 -142.53 -49.35 100.41
CA ALA A 58 -141.17 -49.77 100.74
C ALA A 58 -140.09 -49.16 99.81
N GLY A 59 -140.42 -48.90 98.53
CA GLY A 59 -139.50 -48.27 97.58
C GLY A 59 -139.19 -46.79 97.89
N LEU A 60 -140.18 -46.03 98.35
CA LEU A 60 -140.00 -44.62 98.74
C LEU A 60 -139.18 -44.47 100.03
N LEU A 61 -139.36 -45.42 100.95
CA LEU A 61 -138.53 -45.57 102.15
C LEU A 61 -137.04 -45.71 101.81
N SER A 62 -136.71 -46.57 100.84
CA SER A 62 -135.31 -46.76 100.41
C SER A 62 -134.72 -45.52 99.72
N TRP A 63 -135.53 -44.79 98.93
CA TRP A 63 -135.08 -43.59 98.23
C TRP A 63 -134.68 -42.46 99.20
N THR A 64 -135.44 -42.24 100.28
CA THR A 64 -135.13 -41.19 101.26
C THR A 64 -133.83 -41.47 102.00
N LEU A 65 -133.56 -42.73 102.36
CA LEU A 65 -132.28 -43.13 102.95
C LEU A 65 -131.10 -42.90 101.98
N ALA A 66 -131.26 -43.28 100.71
CA ALA A 66 -130.21 -43.12 99.71
C ALA A 66 -129.84 -41.65 99.42
N MET A 67 -130.82 -40.73 99.46
CA MET A 67 -130.58 -39.30 99.28
C MET A 67 -129.80 -38.68 100.46
N ALA A 68 -130.04 -39.15 101.69
CA ALA A 68 -129.25 -38.73 102.86
C ALA A 68 -127.79 -39.20 102.75
N THR A 69 -127.54 -40.42 102.25
CA THR A 69 -126.17 -40.94 102.04
C THR A 69 -125.41 -40.17 100.96
N PHE A 70 -126.07 -39.73 99.89
CA PHE A 70 -125.45 -38.95 98.81
C PHE A 70 -124.88 -37.60 99.31
N TYR A 71 -125.61 -36.89 100.19
CA TYR A 71 -125.13 -35.64 100.79
C TYR A 71 -123.80 -35.83 101.55
N GLY A 72 -123.69 -36.92 102.33
CA GLY A 72 -122.47 -37.23 103.08
C GLY A 72 -121.23 -37.39 102.19
N ILE A 73 -121.37 -38.05 101.04
CA ILE A 73 -120.26 -38.26 100.08
C ILE A 73 -119.93 -36.98 99.31
N ASN A 74 -120.92 -36.17 98.96
CA ASN A 74 -120.71 -34.95 98.17
C ASN A 74 -119.92 -33.89 98.95
N ARG A 75 -120.07 -33.84 100.28
CA ARG A 75 -119.33 -32.94 101.18
C ARG A 75 -117.80 -33.10 101.05
N ASP A 76 -117.32 -34.31 100.84
CA ASP A 76 -115.88 -34.61 100.81
C ASP A 76 -115.24 -34.36 99.42
N VAL A 77 -116.04 -34.31 98.34
CA VAL A 77 -115.56 -34.15 96.94
C VAL A 77 -115.51 -32.68 96.48
N LEU A 78 -116.32 -31.80 97.08
CA LEU A 78 -116.39 -30.38 96.73
C LEU A 78 -115.04 -29.62 96.81
N PRO A 79 -114.17 -29.82 97.82
CA PRO A 79 -112.90 -29.10 97.93
C PRO A 79 -111.93 -29.36 96.76
N LEU A 80 -111.94 -30.58 96.21
CA LEU A 80 -111.06 -31.01 95.12
C LEU A 80 -111.43 -30.37 93.77
N LYS A 81 -112.73 -30.21 93.48
CA LYS A 81 -113.20 -29.54 92.25
C LYS A 81 -112.86 -28.05 92.23
N THR A 82 -112.89 -27.38 93.39
CA THR A 82 -112.52 -25.95 93.51
C THR A 82 -111.02 -25.69 93.29
N ASN A 83 -110.14 -26.64 93.62
CA ASN A 83 -108.69 -26.46 93.46
C ASN A 83 -108.26 -26.63 91.99
N LEU A 84 -108.91 -27.53 91.23
CA LEU A 84 -108.67 -27.73 89.80
C LEU A 84 -108.98 -26.46 88.98
N ALA A 85 -110.14 -25.83 89.24
CA ALA A 85 -110.56 -24.61 88.55
C ALA A 85 -109.62 -23.41 88.81
N LYS A 86 -109.01 -23.33 90.00
CA LYS A 86 -108.03 -22.28 90.35
C LYS A 86 -106.71 -22.43 89.57
N GLN A 87 -106.26 -23.66 89.32
CA GLN A 87 -105.04 -23.92 88.56
C GLN A 87 -105.25 -23.74 87.04
N GLU A 88 -106.40 -24.15 86.50
CA GLU A 88 -106.75 -23.91 85.09
C GLU A 88 -106.86 -22.42 84.75
N GLY A 89 -107.37 -21.60 85.68
CA GLY A 89 -107.40 -20.13 85.52
C GLY A 89 -106.01 -19.50 85.44
N ARG A 90 -105.04 -19.96 86.24
CA ARG A 90 -103.65 -19.46 86.19
C ARG A 90 -102.94 -19.86 84.90
N LEU A 91 -103.15 -21.10 84.42
CA LEU A 91 -102.55 -21.58 83.17
C LEU A 91 -103.03 -20.78 81.95
N LYS A 92 -104.29 -20.37 81.94
CA LYS A 92 -104.89 -19.60 80.83
C LYS A 92 -104.36 -18.17 80.74
N ILE A 93 -104.07 -17.53 81.88
CA ILE A 93 -103.46 -16.19 81.94
C ILE A 93 -101.99 -16.24 81.51
N ALA A 94 -101.23 -17.22 81.99
CA ALA A 94 -99.82 -17.39 81.62
C ALA A 94 -99.63 -17.67 80.11
N ASN A 95 -100.51 -18.47 79.49
CA ASN A 95 -100.47 -18.70 78.04
C ASN A 95 -100.84 -17.46 77.20
N ALA A 96 -101.70 -16.57 77.72
CA ALA A 96 -102.03 -15.31 77.04
C ALA A 96 -100.87 -14.30 77.11
N GLU A 97 -100.11 -14.28 78.21
CA GLU A 97 -98.89 -13.47 78.33
C GLU A 97 -97.75 -14.03 77.46
N LEU A 98 -97.58 -15.35 77.41
CA LEU A 98 -96.60 -16.00 76.52
C LEU A 98 -96.88 -15.65 75.04
N GLY A 99 -98.14 -15.68 74.61
CA GLY A 99 -98.52 -15.31 73.23
C GLY A 99 -98.23 -13.84 72.88
N LYS A 100 -98.42 -12.92 73.84
CA LYS A 100 -98.04 -11.51 73.65
C LYS A 100 -96.52 -11.32 73.61
N ALA A 101 -95.77 -12.00 74.47
CA ALA A 101 -94.32 -11.93 74.47
C ALA A 101 -93.71 -12.55 73.20
N GLN A 102 -94.28 -13.65 72.70
CA GLN A 102 -93.83 -14.29 71.46
C GLN A 102 -94.07 -13.41 70.23
N SER A 103 -95.24 -12.76 70.15
CA SER A 103 -95.53 -11.80 69.06
C SER A 103 -94.58 -10.60 69.08
N LEU A 104 -94.16 -10.12 70.26
CA LEU A 104 -93.20 -9.03 70.40
C LEU A 104 -91.77 -9.48 70.07
N LEU A 105 -91.42 -10.72 70.40
CA LEU A 105 -90.14 -11.34 70.03
C LEU A 105 -90.04 -11.50 68.51
N ASP A 106 -91.10 -11.98 67.85
CA ASP A 106 -91.13 -12.15 66.40
C ASP A 106 -91.07 -10.80 65.67
N GLU A 107 -91.71 -9.75 66.20
CA GLU A 107 -91.59 -8.38 65.69
C GLU A 107 -90.17 -7.83 65.83
N LYS A 108 -89.54 -8.03 66.99
CA LYS A 108 -88.15 -7.58 67.24
C LYS A 108 -87.12 -8.42 66.48
N GLN A 109 -87.37 -9.70 66.26
CA GLN A 109 -86.54 -10.56 65.42
C GLN A 109 -86.65 -10.16 63.95
N ALA A 110 -87.85 -9.82 63.47
CA ALA A 110 -88.03 -9.28 62.12
C ALA A 110 -87.34 -7.91 61.94
N GLU A 111 -87.33 -7.05 62.97
CA GLU A 111 -86.51 -5.82 62.97
C GLU A 111 -85.01 -6.12 62.98
N LEU A 112 -84.56 -7.08 63.80
CA LEU A 112 -83.17 -7.49 63.89
C LEU A 112 -82.67 -8.07 62.56
N ASP A 113 -83.44 -8.94 61.92
CA ASP A 113 -83.11 -9.53 60.61
C ASP A 113 -83.03 -8.44 59.52
N LYS A 114 -83.89 -7.41 59.60
CA LYS A 114 -83.82 -6.24 58.71
C LYS A 114 -82.58 -5.39 58.94
N VAL A 115 -82.16 -5.23 60.20
CA VAL A 115 -80.95 -4.48 60.56
C VAL A 115 -79.69 -5.29 60.26
N GLN A 116 -79.71 -6.60 60.46
CA GLN A 116 -78.63 -7.53 60.11
C GLN A 116 -78.43 -7.56 58.59
N ALA A 117 -79.50 -7.67 57.80
CA ALA A 117 -79.42 -7.57 56.34
C ALA A 117 -78.87 -6.20 55.88
N LYS A 118 -79.20 -5.10 56.56
CA LYS A 118 -78.61 -3.78 56.29
C LYS A 118 -77.14 -3.69 56.71
N PHE A 119 -76.77 -4.31 57.83
CA PHE A 119 -75.40 -4.35 58.32
C PHE A 119 -74.50 -5.19 57.40
N ASP A 120 -74.98 -6.36 56.97
CA ASP A 120 -74.28 -7.23 56.04
C ASP A 120 -74.17 -6.58 54.66
N ALA A 121 -75.22 -5.92 54.17
CA ALA A 121 -75.16 -5.14 52.94
C ALA A 121 -74.16 -3.97 53.04
N ALA A 122 -74.14 -3.24 54.15
CA ALA A 122 -73.20 -2.13 54.36
C ALA A 122 -71.75 -2.61 54.59
N MET A 123 -71.55 -3.78 55.21
CA MET A 123 -70.23 -4.40 55.36
C MET A 123 -69.71 -4.97 54.05
N GLN A 124 -70.59 -5.55 53.22
CA GLN A 124 -70.27 -5.98 51.87
C GLN A 124 -69.88 -4.76 51.02
N GLU A 125 -70.70 -3.69 51.04
CA GLU A 125 -70.41 -2.44 50.34
C GLU A 125 -69.10 -1.79 50.83
N LYS A 126 -68.82 -1.82 52.14
CA LYS A 126 -67.54 -1.36 52.71
C LYS A 126 -66.36 -2.20 52.23
N MET A 127 -66.50 -3.52 52.16
CA MET A 127 -65.44 -4.40 51.67
C MET A 127 -65.22 -4.24 50.17
N ASP A 128 -66.30 -4.07 49.40
CA ASP A 128 -66.23 -3.79 47.97
C ASP A 128 -65.54 -2.43 47.72
N LEU A 129 -65.91 -1.38 48.47
CA LEU A 129 -65.26 -0.07 48.39
C LEU A 129 -63.79 -0.10 48.84
N LEU A 130 -63.43 -0.88 49.86
CA LEU A 130 -62.03 -1.04 50.30
C LEU A 130 -61.22 -1.80 49.25
N ASN A 131 -61.78 -2.87 48.68
CA ASN A 131 -61.14 -3.62 47.60
C ASN A 131 -60.99 -2.74 46.34
N ASP A 132 -62.00 -1.95 45.98
CA ASP A 132 -61.94 -1.00 44.88
C ASP A 132 -60.92 0.11 45.13
N ALA A 133 -60.82 0.62 46.37
CA ALA A 133 -59.82 1.61 46.75
C ALA A 133 -58.39 1.03 46.72
N GLU A 134 -58.18 -0.20 47.19
CA GLU A 134 -56.91 -0.91 47.14
C GLU A 134 -56.50 -1.21 45.68
N MET A 135 -57.46 -1.65 44.86
CA MET A 135 -57.27 -1.92 43.44
C MET A 135 -56.94 -0.63 42.67
N CYS A 136 -57.63 0.47 42.97
CA CYS A 136 -57.36 1.80 42.42
C CYS A 136 -55.98 2.31 42.85
N ARG A 137 -55.61 2.14 44.12
CA ARG A 137 -54.29 2.52 44.65
C ARG A 137 -53.15 1.75 43.95
N ARG A 138 -53.31 0.43 43.76
CA ARG A 138 -52.35 -0.39 43.00
C ARG A 138 -52.25 0.07 41.55
N LYS A 139 -53.37 0.32 40.88
CA LYS A 139 -53.40 0.85 39.51
C LYS A 139 -52.74 2.23 39.42
N MET A 140 -52.96 3.13 40.38
CA MET A 140 -52.29 4.43 40.43
C MET A 140 -50.79 4.31 40.64
N GLN A 141 -50.33 3.43 41.53
CA GLN A 141 -48.90 3.20 41.75
C GLN A 141 -48.22 2.58 40.51
N ALA A 142 -48.87 1.60 39.87
CA ALA A 142 -48.40 1.01 38.62
C ALA A 142 -48.37 2.05 37.49
N ALA A 143 -49.42 2.87 37.34
CA ALA A 143 -49.47 3.94 36.35
C ALA A 143 -48.41 5.02 36.59
N SER A 144 -48.18 5.44 37.84
CA SER A 144 -47.13 6.41 38.19
C SER A 144 -45.75 5.86 37.86
N ALA A 145 -45.45 4.61 38.23
CA ALA A 145 -44.19 3.96 37.91
C ALA A 145 -43.97 3.80 36.39
N LEU A 146 -45.04 3.52 35.63
CA LEU A 146 -45.00 3.42 34.18
C LEU A 146 -44.75 4.79 33.53
N ILE A 147 -45.40 5.85 34.03
CA ILE A 147 -45.19 7.24 33.57
C ILE A 147 -43.76 7.68 33.89
N ASP A 148 -43.26 7.44 35.10
CA ASP A 148 -41.89 7.80 35.48
C ASP A 148 -40.84 7.01 34.70
N GLY A 149 -41.12 5.73 34.41
CA GLY A 149 -40.30 4.87 33.56
C GLY A 149 -40.21 5.38 32.12
N LEU A 150 -41.35 5.77 31.53
CA LEU A 150 -41.47 6.18 30.13
C LEU A 150 -41.31 7.70 29.89
N SER A 151 -41.29 8.53 30.94
CA SER A 151 -41.19 9.99 30.81
C SER A 151 -39.90 10.44 30.14
N GLY A 152 -38.76 9.85 30.55
CA GLY A 152 -37.46 10.08 29.93
C GLY A 152 -37.43 9.63 28.46
N GLU A 153 -38.00 8.44 28.18
CA GLU A 153 -38.12 7.91 26.82
C GLU A 153 -39.03 8.80 25.95
N LYS A 154 -40.13 9.32 26.50
CA LYS A 154 -41.01 10.25 25.79
C LYS A 154 -40.26 11.51 25.37
N ILE A 155 -39.47 12.12 26.27
CA ILE A 155 -38.67 13.31 25.94
C ILE A 155 -37.66 12.96 24.84
N ARG A 156 -36.95 11.83 25.00
CA ARG A 156 -35.97 11.33 24.04
C ARG A 156 -36.57 11.06 22.66
N TRP A 157 -37.67 10.31 22.58
CA TRP A 157 -38.39 10.02 21.34
C TRP A 157 -39.01 11.27 20.72
N THR A 158 -39.48 12.22 21.52
CA THR A 158 -39.98 13.50 21.00
C THR A 158 -38.85 14.30 20.36
N GLN A 159 -37.66 14.29 20.97
CA GLN A 159 -36.46 14.93 20.42
C GLN A 159 -35.98 14.19 19.15
N GLN A 160 -35.85 12.86 19.20
CA GLN A 160 -35.50 12.03 18.04
C GLN A 160 -36.51 12.19 16.90
N SER A 161 -37.81 12.30 17.19
CA SER A 161 -38.85 12.53 16.17
C SER A 161 -38.68 13.89 15.49
N LYS A 162 -38.33 14.95 16.23
CA LYS A 162 -37.99 16.25 15.65
C LYS A 162 -36.73 16.17 14.78
N GLU A 163 -35.71 15.45 15.25
CA GLU A 163 -34.48 15.22 14.50
C GLU A 163 -34.74 14.42 13.22
N PHE A 164 -35.54 13.36 13.28
CA PHE A 164 -35.94 12.58 12.11
C PHE A 164 -36.71 13.44 11.10
N ARG A 165 -37.63 14.30 11.55
CA ARG A 165 -38.30 15.25 10.63
C ARG A 165 -37.30 16.18 9.93
N ALA A 166 -36.30 16.68 10.66
CA ALA A 166 -35.26 17.51 10.07
C ALA A 166 -34.36 16.71 9.11
N GLN A 167 -34.04 15.45 9.45
CA GLN A 167 -33.26 14.55 8.59
C GLN A 167 -34.01 14.19 7.31
N ILE A 168 -35.31 13.90 7.36
CA ILE A 168 -36.12 13.58 6.17
C ILE A 168 -36.00 14.66 5.10
N ASN A 169 -36.00 15.94 5.50
CA ASN A 169 -35.85 17.06 4.56
C ASN A 169 -34.47 17.12 3.91
N ARG A 170 -33.41 16.70 4.60
CA ARG A 170 -32.01 16.72 4.12
C ARG A 170 -31.56 15.40 3.48
N LEU A 171 -32.33 14.33 3.69
CA LEU A 171 -31.99 12.97 3.30
C LEU A 171 -31.74 12.85 1.79
N VAL A 172 -32.47 13.61 0.97
CA VAL A 172 -32.29 13.61 -0.49
C VAL A 172 -30.86 14.03 -0.87
N GLY A 173 -30.35 15.11 -0.28
CA GLY A 173 -28.97 15.56 -0.51
C GLY A 173 -27.95 14.59 0.07
N ASP A 174 -28.20 14.09 1.28
CA ASP A 174 -27.28 13.17 1.97
C ASP A 174 -27.14 11.82 1.22
N VAL A 175 -28.24 11.28 0.70
CA VAL A 175 -28.26 10.05 -0.11
C VAL A 175 -27.58 10.28 -1.46
N LEU A 176 -27.76 11.46 -2.07
CA LEU A 176 -27.10 11.77 -3.34
C LEU A 176 -25.58 11.83 -3.18
N LEU A 177 -25.07 12.42 -2.10
CA LEU A 177 -23.64 12.39 -1.76
C LEU A 177 -23.14 10.96 -1.50
N CYS A 178 -23.89 10.17 -0.72
CA CYS A 178 -23.53 8.77 -0.45
C CYS A 178 -23.52 7.90 -1.71
N THR A 179 -24.48 8.10 -2.60
CA THR A 179 -24.58 7.35 -3.86
C THR A 179 -23.45 7.75 -4.81
N GLY A 180 -23.12 9.04 -4.89
CA GLY A 180 -21.95 9.52 -5.63
C GLY A 180 -20.65 8.90 -5.10
N PHE A 181 -20.50 8.86 -3.77
CA PHE A 181 -19.36 8.24 -3.12
C PHE A 181 -19.22 6.75 -3.47
N LEU A 182 -20.28 5.95 -3.27
CA LEU A 182 -20.27 4.51 -3.57
C LEU A 182 -20.04 4.19 -5.06
N SER A 183 -20.40 5.11 -5.96
CA SER A 183 -20.34 4.87 -7.42
C SER A 183 -19.03 5.31 -8.07
N TYR A 184 -18.42 6.40 -7.58
CA TYR A 184 -17.32 7.08 -8.27
C TYR A 184 -16.05 7.22 -7.43
N CYS A 185 -16.12 7.22 -6.10
CA CYS A 185 -14.95 7.51 -5.26
C CYS A 185 -13.98 6.33 -5.10
N GLY A 186 -14.37 5.11 -5.45
CA GLY A 186 -13.58 3.88 -5.26
C GLY A 186 -12.13 3.97 -5.74
N PRO A 187 -11.86 4.38 -7.00
CA PRO A 187 -10.50 4.40 -7.56
C PRO A 187 -9.60 5.52 -7.01
N PHE A 188 -10.14 6.47 -6.25
CA PHE A 188 -9.44 7.69 -5.89
C PHE A 188 -8.90 7.66 -4.46
N ASN A 189 -7.77 8.35 -4.24
CA ASN A 189 -7.18 8.54 -2.92
C ASN A 189 -8.01 9.50 -2.03
N GLN A 190 -7.68 9.56 -0.73
CA GLN A 190 -8.42 10.39 0.23
C GLN A 190 -8.46 11.88 -0.14
N ILE A 191 -7.39 12.44 -0.71
CA ILE A 191 -7.31 13.87 -1.06
C ILE A 191 -8.31 14.18 -2.17
N PHE A 192 -8.34 13.35 -3.21
CA PHE A 192 -9.24 13.54 -4.33
C PHE A 192 -10.70 13.22 -3.96
N ARG A 193 -10.94 12.24 -3.08
CA ARG A 193 -12.28 12.01 -2.50
C ARG A 193 -12.79 13.25 -1.76
N ASN A 194 -11.94 13.89 -0.96
CA ASN A 194 -12.29 15.13 -0.27
C ASN A 194 -12.57 16.28 -1.25
N LEU A 195 -11.77 16.43 -2.30
CA LEU A 195 -12.00 17.41 -3.37
C LEU A 195 -13.38 17.21 -4.02
N LEU A 196 -13.70 15.98 -4.42
CA LEU A 196 -14.99 15.65 -5.01
C LEU A 196 -16.15 15.94 -4.06
N LEU A 197 -16.08 15.43 -2.83
CA LEU A 197 -17.17 15.54 -1.86
C LEU A 197 -17.36 16.97 -1.37
N LYS A 198 -16.30 17.60 -0.84
CA LYS A 198 -16.39 18.88 -0.12
C LYS A 198 -16.29 20.08 -1.04
N ASP A 199 -15.35 20.07 -1.98
CA ASP A 199 -15.06 21.28 -2.76
C ASP A 199 -15.97 21.38 -3.99
N LEU A 200 -16.31 20.25 -4.61
CA LEU A 200 -17.10 20.21 -5.85
C LEU A 200 -18.58 19.89 -5.60
N TRP A 201 -18.90 18.72 -5.02
CA TRP A 201 -20.28 18.25 -4.93
C TRP A 201 -21.09 19.05 -3.92
N GLU A 202 -20.57 19.33 -2.72
CA GLU A 202 -21.27 20.22 -1.77
C GLU A 202 -21.50 21.62 -2.35
N THR A 203 -20.55 22.17 -3.11
CA THR A 203 -20.71 23.47 -3.79
C THR A 203 -21.86 23.43 -4.81
N GLU A 204 -21.97 22.37 -5.60
CA GLU A 204 -23.10 22.16 -6.53
C GLU A 204 -24.44 21.96 -5.80
N MET A 205 -24.45 21.24 -4.67
CA MET A 205 -25.66 21.10 -3.86
C MET A 205 -26.15 22.45 -3.35
N ARG A 206 -25.22 23.31 -2.89
CA ARG A 206 -25.52 24.69 -2.45
C ARG A 206 -26.03 25.54 -3.61
N SER A 207 -25.39 25.48 -4.78
CA SER A 207 -25.80 26.25 -5.96
C SER A 207 -27.22 25.89 -6.43
N ARG A 208 -27.55 24.59 -6.38
CA ARG A 208 -28.86 24.04 -6.77
C ARG A 208 -29.91 24.06 -5.66
N LYS A 209 -29.57 24.56 -4.47
CA LYS A 209 -30.45 24.64 -3.29
C LYS A 209 -31.04 23.28 -2.85
N ILE A 210 -30.27 22.20 -3.00
CA ILE A 210 -30.64 20.88 -2.50
C ILE A 210 -30.33 20.86 -1.00
N PRO A 211 -31.28 20.55 -0.10
CA PRO A 211 -31.00 20.45 1.33
C PRO A 211 -30.12 19.23 1.64
N PHE A 212 -29.04 19.42 2.38
CA PHE A 212 -28.14 18.37 2.86
C PHE A 212 -27.58 18.73 4.24
N THR A 213 -26.98 17.76 4.91
CA THR A 213 -26.33 17.93 6.21
C THR A 213 -24.91 18.49 6.02
N GLU A 214 -24.61 19.65 6.63
CA GLU A 214 -23.27 20.23 6.55
C GLU A 214 -22.24 19.34 7.26
N ASN A 215 -21.11 19.08 6.60
CA ASN A 215 -20.07 18.14 7.07
C ASN A 215 -20.59 16.73 7.34
N LEU A 216 -21.33 16.16 6.38
CA LEU A 216 -21.86 14.80 6.46
C LEU A 216 -20.73 13.77 6.69
N ASN A 217 -20.81 13.04 7.80
CA ASN A 217 -19.93 11.90 8.05
C ASN A 217 -20.47 10.64 7.35
N ILE A 218 -19.97 10.41 6.13
CA ILE A 218 -20.35 9.29 5.25
C ILE A 218 -20.18 7.94 5.94
N ILE A 219 -19.13 7.78 6.74
CA ILE A 219 -18.83 6.52 7.44
C ILE A 219 -19.99 6.16 8.37
N SER A 220 -20.37 7.10 9.24
CA SER A 220 -21.44 6.89 10.22
C SER A 220 -22.83 6.73 9.61
N MET A 221 -23.05 7.26 8.40
CA MET A 221 -24.33 7.17 7.70
C MET A 221 -24.52 5.80 7.03
N LEU A 222 -23.45 5.23 6.46
CA LEU A 222 -23.54 3.97 5.71
C LEU A 222 -23.33 2.73 6.58
N VAL A 223 -22.56 2.86 7.66
CA VAL A 223 -22.16 1.73 8.51
C VAL A 223 -22.14 2.15 9.99
N ASP A 224 -22.63 1.25 10.85
CA ASP A 224 -22.60 1.45 12.29
C ASP A 224 -21.20 1.18 12.90
N PRO A 225 -20.83 1.86 13.99
CA PRO A 225 -19.52 1.69 14.63
C PRO A 225 -19.16 0.24 15.05
N PRO A 226 -20.10 -0.59 15.56
CA PRO A 226 -19.82 -2.00 15.84
C PRO A 226 -19.33 -2.80 14.63
N THR A 227 -19.93 -2.59 13.45
CA THR A 227 -19.49 -3.26 12.21
C THR A 227 -18.07 -2.87 11.82
N ILE A 228 -17.68 -1.61 12.02
CA ILE A 228 -16.29 -1.15 11.82
C ILE A 228 -15.35 -1.85 12.81
N GLY A 229 -15.80 -2.03 14.06
CA GLY A 229 -15.07 -2.79 15.07
C GLY A 229 -14.79 -4.23 14.63
N GLU A 230 -15.78 -4.91 14.05
CA GLU A 230 -15.59 -6.26 13.48
C GLU A 230 -14.61 -6.27 12.31
N TRP A 231 -14.67 -5.29 11.40
CA TRP A 231 -13.70 -5.22 10.30
C TRP A 231 -12.28 -5.04 10.81
N ASN A 232 -12.10 -4.24 11.87
CA ASN A 232 -10.80 -4.06 12.52
C ASN A 232 -10.28 -5.36 13.14
N LEU A 233 -11.17 -6.17 13.75
CA LEU A 233 -10.83 -7.51 14.26
C LEU A 233 -10.52 -8.49 13.12
N GLN A 234 -11.16 -8.32 11.95
CA GLN A 234 -10.91 -9.09 10.73
C GLN A 234 -9.63 -8.63 9.97
N GLY A 235 -8.91 -7.63 10.48
CA GLY A 235 -7.62 -7.17 9.92
C GLY A 235 -7.69 -5.97 8.98
N LEU A 236 -8.85 -5.33 8.81
CA LEU A 236 -8.94 -4.02 8.14
C LEU A 236 -8.34 -2.94 9.04
N PRO A 237 -7.53 -2.01 8.52
CA PRO A 237 -7.05 -0.88 9.32
C PRO A 237 -8.18 0.07 9.69
N GLY A 238 -8.07 0.68 10.88
CA GLY A 238 -9.01 1.70 11.35
C GLY A 238 -8.78 3.10 10.77
N ASP A 239 -7.99 3.26 9.71
CA ASP A 239 -7.84 4.56 9.04
C ASP A 239 -9.05 4.87 8.14
N GLU A 240 -9.28 6.16 7.90
CA GLU A 240 -10.48 6.63 7.19
C GLU A 240 -10.62 6.04 5.78
N LEU A 241 -9.51 5.95 5.03
CA LEU A 241 -9.51 5.42 3.67
C LEU A 241 -9.84 3.92 3.65
N SER A 242 -9.23 3.14 4.54
CA SER A 242 -9.49 1.71 4.68
C SER A 242 -10.95 1.43 5.06
N VAL A 243 -11.50 2.19 6.01
CA VAL A 243 -12.92 2.06 6.39
C VAL A 243 -13.83 2.43 5.22
N GLN A 244 -13.55 3.53 4.52
CA GLN A 244 -14.25 3.93 3.30
C GLN A 244 -14.21 2.85 2.21
N ASN A 245 -13.05 2.23 2.00
CA ASN A 245 -12.90 1.12 1.07
C ASN A 245 -13.74 -0.08 1.49
N GLY A 246 -13.74 -0.43 2.79
CA GLY A 246 -14.59 -1.47 3.34
C GLY A 246 -16.09 -1.20 3.14
N ILE A 247 -16.51 0.07 3.21
CA ILE A 247 -17.88 0.49 2.89
C ILE A 247 -18.20 0.21 1.42
N ILE A 248 -17.33 0.61 0.49
CA ILE A 248 -17.58 0.39 -0.95
C ILE A 248 -17.63 -1.11 -1.26
N VAL A 249 -16.71 -1.92 -0.71
CA VAL A 249 -16.71 -3.39 -0.87
C VAL A 249 -18.01 -4.03 -0.40
N THR A 250 -18.59 -3.53 0.70
CA THR A 250 -19.76 -4.17 1.33
C THR A 250 -21.11 -3.61 0.88
N LYS A 251 -21.16 -2.34 0.45
CA LYS A 251 -22.41 -1.62 0.13
C LYS A 251 -22.57 -1.29 -1.36
N ALA A 252 -21.49 -1.29 -2.16
CA ALA A 252 -21.62 -1.02 -3.60
C ALA A 252 -22.39 -2.14 -4.31
N THR A 253 -23.10 -1.77 -5.37
CA THR A 253 -23.94 -2.69 -6.14
C THR A 253 -23.13 -3.54 -7.12
N ARG A 254 -22.10 -2.96 -7.74
CA ARG A 254 -21.18 -3.64 -8.68
C ARG A 254 -20.11 -4.42 -7.92
N TYR A 255 -19.67 -5.55 -8.45
CA TYR A 255 -18.67 -6.40 -7.79
C TYR A 255 -17.33 -5.64 -7.63
N PRO A 256 -16.68 -5.73 -6.46
CA PRO A 256 -15.46 -5.00 -6.18
C PRO A 256 -14.24 -5.63 -6.89
N LEU A 257 -13.46 -4.78 -7.55
CA LEU A 257 -12.13 -5.07 -8.05
C LEU A 257 -11.13 -4.27 -7.22
N LEU A 258 -10.30 -4.95 -6.43
CA LEU A 258 -9.37 -4.34 -5.51
C LEU A 258 -7.98 -4.21 -6.14
N ILE A 259 -7.49 -2.98 -6.22
CA ILE A 259 -6.08 -2.70 -6.49
C ILE A 259 -5.33 -2.84 -5.17
N ASP A 260 -4.76 -4.02 -4.93
CA ASP A 260 -4.21 -4.43 -3.62
C ASP A 260 -2.78 -5.00 -3.74
N PRO A 261 -1.78 -4.16 -4.08
CA PRO A 261 -0.39 -4.59 -4.24
C PRO A 261 0.22 -5.17 -2.96
N GLN A 262 -0.27 -4.77 -1.78
CA GLN A 262 0.19 -5.25 -0.47
C GLN A 262 -0.64 -6.40 0.11
N THR A 263 -1.65 -6.90 -0.61
CA THR A 263 -2.52 -8.04 -0.20
C THR A 263 -3.31 -7.83 1.10
N GLN A 264 -3.54 -6.57 1.48
CA GLN A 264 -4.30 -6.21 2.68
C GLN A 264 -5.79 -6.49 2.50
N GLY A 265 -6.38 -6.02 1.41
CA GLY A 265 -7.80 -6.27 1.08
C GLY A 265 -8.08 -7.77 0.93
N LYS A 266 -7.16 -8.49 0.28
CA LYS A 266 -7.18 -9.95 0.13
C LYS A 266 -7.22 -10.66 1.48
N THR A 267 -6.32 -10.30 2.41
CA THR A 267 -6.27 -10.90 3.75
C THR A 267 -7.55 -10.63 4.53
N TRP A 268 -8.05 -9.39 4.45
CA TRP A 268 -9.31 -9.00 5.11
C TRP A 268 -10.51 -9.77 4.57
N ILE A 269 -10.65 -9.92 3.25
CA ILE A 269 -11.76 -10.69 2.64
C ILE A 269 -11.70 -12.17 3.07
N LYS A 270 -10.51 -12.78 3.09
CA LYS A 270 -10.35 -14.17 3.54
C LYS A 270 -10.78 -14.35 5.00
N GLN A 271 -10.47 -13.41 5.87
CA GLN A 271 -10.87 -13.48 7.27
C GLN A 271 -12.36 -13.18 7.46
N LYS A 272 -12.91 -12.24 6.67
CA LYS A 272 -14.33 -11.87 6.69
C LYS A 272 -15.25 -13.00 6.24
N GLU A 273 -14.90 -13.69 5.16
CA GLU A 273 -15.71 -14.74 4.54
C GLU A 273 -15.32 -16.15 5.01
N LYS A 274 -14.53 -16.25 6.09
CA LYS A 274 -14.00 -17.52 6.62
C LYS A 274 -15.11 -18.51 6.99
N ASP A 275 -16.19 -18.02 7.59
CA ASP A 275 -17.34 -18.82 8.01
C ASP A 275 -18.32 -19.10 6.86
N ASN A 276 -18.14 -18.44 5.70
CA ASN A 276 -19.02 -18.55 4.53
C ASN A 276 -18.45 -19.45 3.42
N GLU A 277 -17.44 -20.28 3.72
CA GLU A 277 -16.79 -21.20 2.77
C GLU A 277 -16.25 -20.51 1.49
N LEU A 278 -15.47 -19.44 1.66
CA LEU A 278 -14.83 -18.71 0.54
C LEU A 278 -14.01 -19.63 -0.38
N GLN A 279 -14.37 -19.67 -1.65
CA GLN A 279 -13.59 -20.34 -2.70
C GLN A 279 -12.55 -19.35 -3.26
N VAL A 280 -11.28 -19.76 -3.31
CA VAL A 280 -10.17 -18.95 -3.83
C VAL A 280 -9.65 -19.58 -5.12
N THR A 281 -9.46 -18.79 -6.18
CA THR A 281 -8.98 -19.29 -7.47
C THR A 281 -8.22 -18.21 -8.25
N THR A 282 -7.53 -18.61 -9.32
CA THR A 282 -6.84 -17.72 -10.27
C THR A 282 -7.37 -18.00 -11.68
N LEU A 283 -7.24 -17.04 -12.61
CA LEU A 283 -7.70 -17.22 -14.00
C LEU A 283 -6.99 -18.40 -14.71
N ASN A 284 -5.72 -18.65 -14.38
CA ASN A 284 -4.92 -19.71 -14.97
C ASN A 284 -5.19 -21.09 -14.33
N HIS A 285 -6.01 -21.17 -13.29
CA HIS A 285 -6.28 -22.42 -12.60
C HIS A 285 -7.07 -23.38 -13.50
N LYS A 286 -6.61 -24.63 -13.64
CA LYS A 286 -7.22 -25.65 -14.51
C LYS A 286 -8.73 -25.83 -14.29
N TYR A 287 -9.19 -25.70 -13.04
CA TYR A 287 -10.59 -25.86 -12.64
C TYR A 287 -11.35 -24.54 -12.44
N PHE A 288 -10.84 -23.41 -12.93
CA PHE A 288 -11.43 -22.08 -12.73
C PHE A 288 -12.94 -22.04 -13.07
N ARG A 289 -13.34 -22.53 -14.25
CA ARG A 289 -14.76 -22.54 -14.67
C ARG A 289 -15.64 -23.39 -13.76
N GLN A 290 -15.13 -24.54 -13.30
CA GLN A 290 -15.87 -25.41 -12.38
C GLN A 290 -16.05 -24.75 -11.01
N HIS A 291 -15.00 -24.13 -10.46
CA HIS A 291 -15.10 -23.36 -9.22
C HIS A 291 -16.12 -22.22 -9.34
N LEU A 292 -16.19 -21.55 -10.50
CA LEU A 292 -17.17 -20.51 -10.77
C LEU A 292 -18.60 -21.05 -10.84
N GLU A 293 -18.83 -22.16 -11.56
CA GLU A 293 -20.12 -22.86 -11.65
C GLU A 293 -20.62 -23.30 -10.26
N ASP A 294 -19.74 -23.91 -9.46
CA ASP A 294 -20.05 -24.40 -8.12
C ASP A 294 -20.35 -23.25 -7.15
N ALA A 295 -19.56 -22.17 -7.20
CA ALA A 295 -19.76 -21.01 -6.34
C ALA A 295 -21.11 -20.31 -6.61
N LEU A 296 -21.51 -20.18 -7.88
CA LEU A 296 -22.81 -19.62 -8.26
C LEU A 296 -23.98 -20.48 -7.77
N SER A 297 -23.89 -21.80 -8.00
CA SER A 297 -24.96 -22.76 -7.70
C SER A 297 -25.16 -22.98 -6.20
N LEU A 298 -24.05 -23.04 -5.45
CA LEU A 298 -24.06 -23.25 -4.00
C LEU A 298 -24.16 -21.93 -3.21
N GLY A 299 -23.99 -20.79 -3.89
CA GLY A 299 -24.02 -19.47 -3.26
C GLY A 299 -22.81 -19.18 -2.37
N ARG A 300 -21.66 -19.80 -2.67
CA ARG A 300 -20.38 -19.57 -1.97
C ARG A 300 -19.69 -18.32 -2.50
N PRO A 301 -19.07 -17.48 -1.65
CA PRO A 301 -18.25 -16.37 -2.12
C PRO A 301 -17.05 -16.87 -2.93
N LEU A 302 -16.70 -16.17 -4.02
CA LEU A 302 -15.55 -16.48 -4.88
C LEU A 302 -14.56 -15.30 -4.90
N LEU A 303 -13.29 -15.59 -4.65
CA LEU A 303 -12.17 -14.65 -4.78
C LEU A 303 -11.27 -15.06 -5.94
N ILE A 304 -11.16 -14.19 -6.94
CA ILE A 304 -10.21 -14.34 -8.06
C ILE A 304 -8.95 -13.53 -7.76
N GLU A 305 -7.82 -14.21 -7.58
CA GLU A 305 -6.56 -13.61 -7.16
C GLU A 305 -5.66 -13.20 -8.34
N ASP A 306 -4.85 -12.16 -8.08
CA ASP A 306 -3.70 -11.73 -8.88
C ASP A 306 -3.99 -11.52 -10.38
N ILE A 307 -5.12 -10.89 -10.70
CA ILE A 307 -5.44 -10.49 -12.06
C ILE A 307 -4.48 -9.37 -12.51
N ARG A 308 -4.07 -9.39 -13.79
CA ARG A 308 -3.32 -8.30 -14.41
C ARG A 308 -4.28 -7.19 -14.88
N GLU A 309 -4.32 -6.90 -16.17
CA GLU A 309 -5.19 -5.86 -16.75
C GLU A 309 -6.41 -6.44 -17.49
N GLU A 310 -6.40 -7.73 -17.79
CA GLU A 310 -7.44 -8.41 -18.57
C GLU A 310 -8.27 -9.36 -17.70
N LEU A 311 -9.58 -9.44 -18.00
CA LEU A 311 -10.53 -10.37 -17.39
C LEU A 311 -10.97 -11.41 -18.42
N ASP A 312 -11.24 -12.65 -17.99
CA ASP A 312 -11.79 -13.68 -18.86
C ASP A 312 -13.23 -13.29 -19.29
N PRO A 313 -13.54 -13.24 -20.61
CA PRO A 313 -14.88 -12.92 -21.12
C PRO A 313 -16.01 -13.81 -20.56
N ALA A 314 -15.69 -14.99 -20.03
CA ALA A 314 -16.67 -15.84 -19.33
C ALA A 314 -17.34 -15.15 -18.13
N LEU A 315 -16.72 -14.10 -17.57
CA LEU A 315 -17.23 -13.32 -16.45
C LEU A 315 -18.22 -12.22 -16.87
N ASP A 316 -18.31 -11.83 -18.14
CA ASP A 316 -19.07 -10.65 -18.58
C ASP A 316 -20.54 -10.69 -18.16
N ASN A 317 -21.22 -11.82 -18.41
CA ASN A 317 -22.63 -12.00 -18.03
C ASN A 317 -22.86 -11.93 -16.51
N ILE A 318 -21.85 -12.31 -15.72
CA ILE A 318 -21.91 -12.28 -14.26
C ILE A 318 -21.67 -10.85 -13.76
N LEU A 319 -20.67 -10.16 -14.31
CA LEU A 319 -20.32 -8.79 -13.94
C LEU A 319 -21.43 -7.79 -14.28
N GLU A 320 -22.06 -7.93 -15.44
CA GLU A 320 -23.21 -7.14 -15.86
C GLU A 320 -24.52 -7.54 -15.14
N LYS A 321 -24.50 -8.66 -14.42
CA LYS A 321 -25.68 -9.27 -13.77
C LYS A 321 -26.82 -9.52 -14.78
N ASN A 322 -26.48 -10.08 -15.94
CA ASN A 322 -27.43 -10.51 -16.98
C ASN A 322 -28.17 -11.79 -16.53
N PHE A 323 -28.90 -11.69 -15.41
CA PHE A 323 -29.60 -12.81 -14.79
C PHE A 323 -30.97 -13.02 -15.44
N ILE A 324 -31.16 -14.22 -15.99
CA ILE A 324 -32.41 -14.66 -16.58
C ILE A 324 -33.27 -15.21 -15.44
N LYS A 325 -34.41 -14.57 -15.18
CA LYS A 325 -35.36 -15.05 -14.17
C LYS A 325 -36.11 -16.28 -14.70
N SER A 326 -35.87 -17.44 -14.11
CA SER A 326 -36.54 -18.70 -14.44
C SER A 326 -37.37 -19.17 -13.24
N GLY A 327 -38.63 -18.74 -13.17
CA GLY A 327 -39.51 -18.98 -12.01
C GLY A 327 -39.14 -18.08 -10.82
N SER A 328 -38.82 -18.68 -9.67
CA SER A 328 -38.33 -17.99 -8.46
C SER A 328 -36.80 -17.88 -8.38
N ALA A 329 -36.07 -18.64 -9.20
CA ALA A 329 -34.61 -18.65 -9.24
C ALA A 329 -34.06 -17.79 -10.39
N TYR A 330 -32.85 -17.27 -10.19
CA TYR A 330 -32.09 -16.57 -11.22
C TYR A 330 -31.11 -17.54 -11.88
N LYS A 331 -30.93 -17.43 -13.20
CA LYS A 331 -29.93 -18.19 -13.97
C LYS A 331 -29.00 -17.25 -14.71
N VAL A 332 -27.75 -17.64 -14.90
CA VAL A 332 -26.77 -16.90 -15.71
C VAL A 332 -26.07 -17.84 -16.68
N LYS A 333 -25.75 -17.35 -17.87
CA LYS A 333 -25.00 -18.12 -18.86
C LYS A 333 -23.50 -17.92 -18.65
N VAL A 334 -22.79 -18.98 -18.28
CA VAL A 334 -21.33 -19.02 -18.10
C VAL A 334 -20.74 -19.84 -19.25
N GLY A 335 -20.10 -19.17 -20.21
CA GLY A 335 -19.71 -19.81 -21.47
C GLY A 335 -20.93 -20.33 -22.23
N ASP A 336 -21.02 -21.65 -22.41
CA ASP A 336 -22.15 -22.31 -23.08
C ASP A 336 -23.19 -22.92 -22.13
N LYS A 337 -22.96 -22.91 -20.81
CA LYS A 337 -23.85 -23.51 -19.82
C LYS A 337 -24.70 -22.47 -19.10
N GLU A 338 -25.93 -22.86 -18.75
CA GLU A 338 -26.80 -22.11 -17.84
C GLU A 338 -26.63 -22.64 -16.41
N VAL A 339 -26.35 -21.73 -15.47
CA VAL A 339 -26.07 -22.04 -14.06
C VAL A 339 -27.07 -21.28 -13.18
N ASP A 340 -27.58 -21.93 -12.14
CA ASP A 340 -28.44 -21.31 -11.14
C ASP A 340 -27.63 -20.34 -10.25
N VAL A 341 -28.19 -19.16 -9.96
CA VAL A 341 -27.55 -18.13 -9.15
C VAL A 341 -28.28 -18.01 -7.82
N MET A 342 -27.59 -18.39 -6.75
CA MET A 342 -28.06 -18.17 -5.38
C MET A 342 -27.83 -16.72 -4.93
N ASN A 343 -28.78 -16.16 -4.18
CA ASN A 343 -28.71 -14.78 -3.70
C ASN A 343 -27.55 -14.51 -2.71
N THR A 344 -26.94 -15.54 -2.13
CA THR A 344 -25.81 -15.42 -1.21
C THR A 344 -24.46 -15.31 -1.91
N PHE A 345 -24.41 -15.55 -3.23
CA PHE A 345 -23.17 -15.47 -4.01
C PHE A 345 -22.58 -14.05 -4.01
N LYS A 346 -21.25 -13.99 -3.85
CA LYS A 346 -20.46 -12.75 -3.98
C LYS A 346 -19.18 -13.03 -4.75
N LEU A 347 -18.79 -12.10 -5.61
CA LEU A 347 -17.54 -12.15 -6.36
C LEU A 347 -16.61 -11.04 -5.88
N TYR A 348 -15.36 -11.40 -5.57
CA TYR A 348 -14.28 -10.49 -5.24
C TYR A 348 -13.14 -10.69 -6.23
N ILE A 349 -12.58 -9.59 -6.72
CA ILE A 349 -11.47 -9.59 -7.67
C ILE A 349 -10.31 -8.80 -7.08
N THR A 350 -9.08 -9.29 -7.16
CA THR A 350 -7.89 -8.54 -6.70
C THR A 350 -6.81 -8.49 -7.78
N THR A 351 -6.12 -7.35 -7.89
CA THR A 351 -4.89 -7.19 -8.67
C THR A 351 -3.74 -6.75 -7.77
N LYS A 352 -2.53 -7.21 -8.10
CA LYS A 352 -1.28 -6.78 -7.44
C LYS A 352 -0.59 -5.62 -8.15
N LEU A 353 -1.06 -5.24 -9.34
CA LEU A 353 -0.50 -4.09 -10.03
C LEU A 353 -0.88 -2.82 -9.27
N PRO A 354 0.08 -1.94 -8.93
CA PRO A 354 -0.23 -0.72 -8.17
C PRO A 354 -0.99 0.32 -9.01
N ASN A 355 -0.80 0.32 -10.33
CA ASN A 355 -1.49 1.24 -11.25
C ASN A 355 -1.84 0.53 -12.58
N PRO A 356 -2.85 -0.35 -12.59
CA PRO A 356 -3.29 -1.07 -13.79
C PRO A 356 -4.05 -0.16 -14.77
N ALA A 357 -3.80 -0.31 -16.07
CA ALA A 357 -4.52 0.42 -17.11
C ALA A 357 -5.81 -0.31 -17.53
N PHE A 358 -6.85 -0.24 -16.71
CA PHE A 358 -8.15 -0.85 -17.04
C PHE A 358 -8.87 -0.13 -18.18
N THR A 359 -9.47 -0.91 -19.08
CA THR A 359 -10.33 -0.35 -20.13
C THR A 359 -11.57 0.32 -19.54
N PRO A 360 -12.18 1.31 -20.23
CA PRO A 360 -13.42 1.93 -19.79
C PRO A 360 -14.56 0.92 -19.53
N GLU A 361 -14.54 -0.21 -20.23
CA GLU A 361 -15.49 -1.31 -20.07
C GLU A 361 -15.36 -1.99 -18.70
N ILE A 362 -14.14 -2.31 -18.26
CA ILE A 362 -13.90 -2.91 -16.93
C ILE A 362 -14.33 -1.95 -15.82
N ASN A 363 -14.02 -0.65 -15.95
CA ASN A 363 -14.43 0.40 -15.00
C ASN A 363 -15.95 0.60 -14.95
N ALA A 364 -16.67 0.30 -16.03
CA ALA A 364 -18.13 0.34 -16.03
C ALA A 364 -18.73 -0.88 -15.34
N LYS A 365 -18.21 -2.09 -15.63
CA LYS A 365 -18.71 -3.38 -15.13
C LYS A 365 -18.40 -3.64 -13.65
N THR A 366 -17.27 -3.15 -13.14
CA THR A 366 -16.78 -3.41 -11.78
C THR A 366 -16.72 -2.13 -10.94
N SER A 367 -16.76 -2.29 -9.61
CA SER A 367 -16.38 -1.21 -8.68
C SER A 367 -14.88 -1.29 -8.45
N VAL A 368 -14.09 -0.51 -9.19
CA VAL A 368 -12.64 -0.45 -8.96
C VAL A 368 -12.35 0.33 -7.68
N ILE A 369 -11.57 -0.26 -6.79
CA ILE A 369 -11.25 0.30 -5.47
C ILE A 369 -9.74 0.29 -5.28
N ASP A 370 -9.18 1.46 -4.98
CA ASP A 370 -7.78 1.60 -4.62
C ASP A 370 -7.57 1.17 -3.16
N PHE A 371 -7.00 -0.02 -2.97
CA PHE A 371 -6.60 -0.58 -1.67
C PHE A 371 -5.10 -0.42 -1.39
N THR A 372 -4.41 0.45 -2.14
CA THR A 372 -3.01 0.75 -1.87
C THR A 372 -2.84 1.29 -0.45
N VAL A 373 -1.87 0.72 0.27
CA VAL A 373 -1.60 1.16 1.64
C VAL A 373 -1.04 2.58 1.61
N THR A 374 -1.56 3.46 2.47
CA THR A 374 -1.04 4.83 2.63
C THR A 374 0.06 4.90 3.70
N MET A 375 0.92 5.92 3.63
CA MET A 375 1.95 6.17 4.66
C MET A 375 1.38 6.21 6.08
N LYS A 376 0.25 6.89 6.28
CA LYS A 376 -0.44 6.96 7.58
C LYS A 376 -1.08 5.62 7.97
N GLY A 377 -1.67 4.92 7.00
CA GLY A 377 -2.27 3.60 7.22
C GLY A 377 -1.23 2.59 7.73
N LEU A 378 -0.07 2.51 7.06
CA LEU A 378 1.02 1.63 7.49
C LEU A 378 1.64 2.08 8.82
N GLU A 379 1.82 3.38 9.02
CA GLU A 379 2.33 3.91 10.29
C GLU A 379 1.47 3.46 11.47
N ASN A 380 0.14 3.49 11.35
CA ASN A 380 -0.76 3.01 12.39
C ASN A 380 -0.66 1.49 12.59
N GLN A 381 -0.47 0.71 11.53
CA GLN A 381 -0.26 -0.75 11.63
C GLN A 381 1.07 -1.08 12.34
N LEU A 382 2.15 -0.37 11.99
CA LEU A 382 3.46 -0.54 12.63
C LEU A 382 3.41 -0.10 14.09
N LEU A 383 2.69 0.97 14.41
CA LEU A 383 2.51 1.42 15.78
C LEU A 383 1.86 0.32 16.63
N LYS A 384 0.79 -0.31 16.12
CA LYS A 384 0.15 -1.45 16.79
C LYS A 384 1.15 -2.57 17.06
N ARG A 385 2.02 -2.90 16.11
CA ARG A 385 3.07 -3.93 16.26
C ARG A 385 4.14 -3.55 17.29
N VAL A 386 4.59 -2.30 17.31
CA VAL A 386 5.55 -1.80 18.32
C VAL A 386 4.96 -1.93 19.71
N ILE A 387 3.71 -1.51 19.89
CA ILE A 387 3.02 -1.58 21.19
C ILE A 387 2.79 -3.03 21.61
N LEU A 388 2.39 -3.91 20.70
CA LEU A 388 2.23 -5.34 20.99
C LEU A 388 3.54 -5.97 21.48
N THR A 389 4.69 -5.49 21.00
CA THR A 389 6.01 -6.04 21.35
C THR A 389 6.59 -5.42 22.63
N GLU A 390 6.51 -4.10 22.78
CA GLU A 390 7.13 -3.35 23.89
C GLU A 390 6.20 -3.22 25.11
N LYS A 391 4.88 -3.24 24.90
CA LYS A 391 3.84 -2.98 25.91
C LYS A 391 2.61 -3.88 25.70
N GLN A 392 2.83 -5.20 25.68
CA GLN A 392 1.79 -6.20 25.45
C GLN A 392 0.56 -6.04 26.37
N GLU A 393 0.76 -5.66 27.62
CA GLU A 393 -0.32 -5.43 28.61
C GLU A 393 -1.29 -4.32 28.15
N LEU A 394 -0.76 -3.21 27.60
CA LEU A 394 -1.58 -2.10 27.10
C LEU A 394 -2.41 -2.51 25.87
N GLU A 395 -1.85 -3.34 24.99
CA GLU A 395 -2.59 -3.83 23.82
C GLU A 395 -3.69 -4.83 24.22
N ALA A 396 -3.43 -5.71 25.18
CA ALA A 396 -4.44 -6.62 25.72
C ALA A 396 -5.60 -5.85 26.38
N GLU A 397 -5.28 -4.81 27.16
CA GLU A 397 -6.27 -3.92 27.76
C GLU A 397 -7.09 -3.19 26.69
N ARG A 398 -6.45 -2.69 25.63
CA ARG A 398 -7.12 -2.05 24.49
C ARG A 398 -8.09 -2.98 23.77
N VAL A 399 -7.68 -4.20 23.44
CA VAL A 399 -8.53 -5.18 22.72
C VAL A 399 -9.74 -5.53 23.58
N LYS A 400 -9.52 -5.80 24.86
CA LYS A 400 -10.61 -6.08 25.81
C LYS A 400 -11.57 -4.90 25.93
N LEU A 401 -11.04 -3.68 26.04
CA LEU A 401 -11.85 -2.46 26.08
C LEU A 401 -12.70 -2.31 24.81
N MET A 402 -12.14 -2.61 23.63
CA MET A 402 -12.83 -2.53 22.35
C MET A 402 -13.95 -3.57 22.23
N GLU A 403 -13.71 -4.80 22.69
CA GLU A 403 -14.73 -5.86 22.77
C GLU A 403 -15.86 -5.45 23.74
N ASP A 404 -15.50 -4.97 24.94
CA ASP A 404 -16.46 -4.53 25.95
C ASP A 404 -17.31 -3.35 25.45
N VAL A 405 -16.70 -2.35 24.79
CA VAL A 405 -17.42 -1.21 24.17
C VAL A 405 -18.37 -1.70 23.07
N THR A 406 -17.93 -2.63 22.23
CA THR A 406 -18.75 -3.17 21.14
C THR A 406 -19.94 -3.96 21.68
N TYR A 407 -19.70 -4.81 22.68
CA TYR A 407 -20.73 -5.58 23.38
C TYR A 407 -21.73 -4.64 24.07
N ASN A 408 -21.25 -3.65 24.81
CA ASN A 408 -22.07 -2.67 25.51
C ASN A 408 -22.95 -1.85 24.54
N LYS A 409 -22.40 -1.40 23.41
CA LYS A 409 -23.18 -0.70 22.36
C LYS A 409 -24.26 -1.59 21.74
N ARG A 410 -23.97 -2.87 21.46
CA ARG A 410 -24.99 -3.83 20.97
C ARG A 410 -26.08 -4.06 21.99
N LYS A 411 -25.70 -4.33 23.24
CA LYS A 411 -26.62 -4.57 24.34
C LYS A 411 -27.54 -3.36 24.56
N MET A 412 -27.02 -2.14 24.44
CA MET A 412 -27.85 -0.93 24.51
C MET A 412 -28.94 -0.92 23.43
N LYS A 413 -28.60 -1.25 22.19
CA LYS A 413 -29.57 -1.34 21.08
C LYS A 413 -30.57 -2.49 21.27
N GLU A 414 -30.12 -3.66 21.68
CA GLU A 414 -31.00 -4.80 21.99
C GLU A 414 -31.98 -4.49 23.12
N LEU A 415 -31.54 -3.76 24.14
CA LEU A 415 -32.40 -3.32 25.25
C LEU A 415 -33.49 -2.36 24.75
N GLU A 416 -33.17 -1.46 23.83
CA GLU A 416 -34.15 -0.58 23.18
C GLU A 416 -35.15 -1.35 22.31
N ASP A 417 -34.65 -2.25 21.45
CA ASP A 417 -35.49 -3.05 20.57
C ASP A 417 -36.42 -3.98 21.37
N ASN A 418 -35.92 -4.57 22.45
CA ASN A 418 -36.72 -5.38 23.37
C ASN A 418 -37.80 -4.56 24.09
N LEU A 419 -37.47 -3.32 24.51
CA LEU A 419 -38.44 -2.41 25.12
C LEU A 419 -39.56 -2.08 24.14
N LEU A 420 -39.21 -1.72 22.90
CA LEU A 420 -40.15 -1.44 21.82
C LEU A 420 -41.02 -2.65 21.51
N TYR A 421 -40.41 -3.82 21.30
CA TYR A 421 -41.11 -5.07 21.02
C TYR A 421 -42.14 -5.37 22.11
N LYS A 422 -41.75 -5.30 23.39
CA LYS A 422 -42.66 -5.55 24.52
C LYS A 422 -43.83 -4.57 24.54
N LEU A 423 -43.58 -3.28 24.35
CA LEU A 423 -44.65 -2.26 24.28
C LEU A 423 -45.64 -2.52 23.12
N THR A 424 -45.17 -3.02 21.98
CA THR A 424 -46.05 -3.40 20.85
C THR A 424 -46.77 -4.74 21.02
N THR A 425 -46.23 -5.65 21.82
CA THR A 425 -46.75 -7.03 21.94
C THR A 425 -47.83 -7.16 23.02
N THR A 426 -47.80 -6.29 24.05
CA THR A 426 -48.79 -6.28 25.13
C THR A 426 -50.16 -5.84 24.60
N LYS A 427 -51.09 -6.79 24.45
CA LYS A 427 -52.49 -6.53 24.08
C LYS A 427 -53.33 -6.40 25.37
N GLY A 428 -53.69 -5.18 25.77
CA GLY A 428 -54.50 -4.91 26.96
C GLY A 428 -54.09 -3.64 27.70
N SER A 429 -54.55 -3.49 28.93
CA SER A 429 -54.17 -2.39 29.82
C SER A 429 -52.73 -2.58 30.33
N LEU A 430 -51.84 -1.67 29.95
CA LEU A 430 -50.41 -1.66 30.34
C LEU A 430 -50.19 -1.56 31.86
N VAL A 431 -51.21 -1.12 32.60
CA VAL A 431 -51.18 -0.93 34.05
C VAL A 431 -51.42 -2.26 34.79
N ASP A 432 -52.07 -3.22 34.13
CA ASP A 432 -52.42 -4.51 34.73
C ASP A 432 -51.35 -5.61 34.47
N ASP A 433 -50.33 -5.30 33.67
CA ASP A 433 -49.21 -6.21 33.36
C ASP A 433 -47.98 -5.88 34.23
N GLU A 434 -47.91 -6.46 35.43
CA GLU A 434 -46.79 -6.30 36.37
C GLU A 434 -45.44 -6.75 35.78
N SER A 435 -45.45 -7.66 34.79
CA SER A 435 -44.22 -8.14 34.14
C SER A 435 -43.55 -7.04 33.32
N LEU A 436 -44.33 -6.17 32.69
CA LEU A 436 -43.83 -5.05 31.88
C LEU A 436 -43.11 -4.02 32.76
N ILE A 437 -43.66 -3.72 33.95
CA ILE A 437 -43.08 -2.76 34.90
C ILE A 437 -41.74 -3.27 35.45
N GLY A 438 -41.65 -4.56 35.77
CA GLY A 438 -40.40 -5.21 36.19
C GLY A 438 -39.34 -5.17 35.11
N VAL A 439 -39.71 -5.48 33.86
CA VAL A 439 -38.79 -5.43 32.71
C VAL A 439 -38.35 -4.00 32.41
N LEU A 440 -39.26 -3.01 32.39
CA LEU A 440 -38.93 -1.59 32.19
C LEU A 440 -37.88 -1.08 33.19
N ARG A 441 -38.05 -1.43 34.47
CA ARG A 441 -37.10 -1.04 35.52
C ARG A 441 -35.73 -1.67 35.30
N THR A 442 -35.71 -2.96 34.96
CA THR A 442 -34.47 -3.72 34.70
C THR A 442 -33.75 -3.20 33.45
N THR A 443 -34.48 -2.93 32.36
CA THR A 443 -33.96 -2.36 31.12
C THR A 443 -33.37 -0.97 31.34
N LYS A 444 -34.07 -0.09 32.08
CA LYS A 444 -33.59 1.27 32.39
C LYS A 444 -32.34 1.26 33.26
N GLN A 445 -32.31 0.42 34.29
CA GLN A 445 -31.14 0.26 35.15
C GLN A 445 -29.94 -0.25 34.35
N THR A 446 -30.14 -1.32 33.56
CA THR A 446 -29.08 -1.90 32.73
C THR A 446 -28.58 -0.90 31.68
N ALA A 447 -29.46 -0.09 31.05
CA ALA A 447 -29.06 0.94 30.10
C ALA A 447 -28.22 2.05 30.75
N THR A 448 -28.55 2.45 31.98
CA THR A 448 -27.79 3.45 32.74
C THR A 448 -26.39 2.91 33.08
N GLU A 449 -26.31 1.67 33.58
CA GLU A 449 -25.04 1.00 33.88
C GLU A 449 -24.16 0.84 32.63
N VAL A 450 -24.75 0.51 31.48
CA VAL A 450 -24.05 0.43 30.19
C VAL A 450 -23.54 1.80 29.74
N SER A 451 -24.33 2.87 29.93
CA SER A 451 -23.94 4.24 29.59
C SER A 451 -22.73 4.72 30.41
N GLU A 452 -22.74 4.49 31.73
CA GLU A 452 -21.60 4.83 32.59
C GLU A 452 -20.33 4.06 32.19
N LYS A 453 -20.47 2.77 31.89
CA LYS A 453 -19.34 1.95 31.40
C LYS A 453 -18.78 2.47 30.08
N LEU A 454 -19.63 2.96 29.17
CA LEU A 454 -19.18 3.55 27.91
C LEU A 454 -18.43 4.87 28.12
N GLU A 455 -18.82 5.68 29.10
CA GLU A 455 -18.14 6.94 29.43
C GLU A 455 -16.74 6.67 30.01
N VAL A 456 -16.63 5.77 31.00
CA VAL A 456 -15.35 5.34 31.58
C VAL A 456 -14.44 4.70 30.52
N ALA A 457 -15.02 3.92 29.61
CA ALA A 457 -14.28 3.32 28.52
C ALA A 457 -13.68 4.39 27.58
N GLY A 458 -14.42 5.47 27.30
CA GLY A 458 -13.93 6.59 26.49
C GLY A 458 -12.75 7.35 27.10
N GLU A 459 -12.71 7.52 28.43
CA GLU A 459 -11.55 8.11 29.11
C GLU A 459 -10.33 7.18 29.10
N THR A 460 -10.55 5.89 29.33
CA THR A 460 -9.50 4.87 29.28
C THR A 460 -8.90 4.79 27.88
N GLU A 461 -9.73 4.84 26.83
CA GLU A 461 -9.30 4.87 25.43
C GLU A 461 -8.36 6.06 25.15
N LYS A 462 -8.66 7.26 25.67
CA LYS A 462 -7.79 8.43 25.53
C LYS A 462 -6.43 8.24 26.20
N LYS A 463 -6.40 7.64 27.40
CA LYS A 463 -5.15 7.35 28.12
C LYS A 463 -4.28 6.36 27.35
N ILE A 464 -4.89 5.26 26.87
CA ILE A 464 -4.21 4.25 26.05
C ILE A 464 -3.63 4.91 24.79
N ASN A 465 -4.44 5.69 24.06
CA ASN A 465 -3.98 6.37 22.85
C ASN A 465 -2.77 7.28 23.14
N THR A 466 -2.81 8.06 24.22
CA THR A 466 -1.68 8.93 24.60
C THR A 466 -0.39 8.15 24.86
N ALA A 467 -0.47 6.99 25.52
CA ALA A 467 0.68 6.12 25.75
C ALA A 467 1.20 5.48 24.45
N GLN A 468 0.31 5.17 23.49
CA GLN A 468 0.71 4.67 22.18
C GLN A 468 1.45 5.73 21.36
N GLU A 469 1.01 6.99 21.43
CA GLU A 469 1.62 8.11 20.69
C GLU A 469 3.12 8.30 20.99
N GLU A 470 3.59 7.93 22.20
CA GLU A 470 5.02 8.02 22.55
C GLU A 470 5.91 7.17 21.62
N TYR A 471 5.41 6.03 21.15
CA TYR A 471 6.13 5.11 20.26
C TYR A 471 5.93 5.40 18.77
N ARG A 472 5.08 6.37 18.42
CA ARG A 472 4.82 6.76 17.03
C ARG A 472 6.09 7.02 16.21
N PRO A 473 7.16 7.69 16.72
CA PRO A 473 8.35 7.95 15.91
C PRO A 473 9.00 6.69 15.32
N ALA A 474 8.97 5.55 16.02
CA ALA A 474 9.49 4.28 15.49
C ALA A 474 8.62 3.76 14.34
N ALA A 475 7.30 3.89 14.45
CA ALA A 475 6.35 3.51 13.42
C ALA A 475 6.41 4.45 12.20
N THR A 476 6.53 5.76 12.42
CA THR A 476 6.73 6.76 11.35
C THR A 476 8.00 6.44 10.58
N ARG A 477 9.10 6.11 11.29
CA ARG A 477 10.36 5.68 10.66
C ARG A 477 10.18 4.43 9.80
N GLY A 478 9.54 3.40 10.34
CA GLY A 478 9.27 2.16 9.60
C GLY A 478 8.40 2.39 8.36
N SER A 479 7.40 3.27 8.44
CA SER A 479 6.56 3.62 7.29
C SER A 479 7.39 4.27 6.17
N ILE A 480 8.23 5.26 6.49
CA ILE A 480 9.11 5.93 5.50
C ILE A 480 10.04 4.91 4.82
N LEU A 481 10.66 4.03 5.60
CA LEU A 481 11.56 3.01 5.10
C LEU A 481 10.86 2.06 4.13
N TYR A 482 9.67 1.57 4.49
CA TYR A 482 8.90 0.69 3.61
C TYR A 482 8.51 1.38 2.29
N PHE A 483 7.96 2.60 2.37
CA PHE A 483 7.54 3.30 1.16
C PHE A 483 8.71 3.64 0.26
N LEU A 484 9.87 3.97 0.82
CA LEU A 484 11.09 4.16 0.03
C LEU A 484 11.49 2.87 -0.71
N ILE A 485 11.42 1.70 -0.06
CA ILE A 485 11.69 0.41 -0.73
C ILE A 485 10.68 0.16 -1.84
N THR A 486 9.39 0.45 -1.62
CA THR A 486 8.38 0.30 -2.67
C THR A 486 8.57 1.28 -3.82
N GLU A 487 9.03 2.51 -3.55
CA GLU A 487 9.36 3.51 -4.57
C GLU A 487 10.50 3.03 -5.47
N MET A 488 11.44 2.20 -4.97
CA MET A 488 12.49 1.61 -5.80
C MET A 488 11.96 0.66 -6.88
N SER A 489 10.75 0.11 -6.73
CA SER A 489 10.14 -0.70 -7.79
C SER A 489 9.80 0.10 -9.06
N MET A 490 9.66 1.44 -8.94
CA MET A 490 9.52 2.33 -10.10
C MET A 490 10.84 2.55 -10.85
N VAL A 491 11.99 2.30 -10.20
CA VAL A 491 13.32 2.35 -10.84
C VAL A 491 13.57 1.07 -11.64
N ASN A 492 13.28 -0.08 -11.03
CA ASN A 492 13.36 -1.38 -11.69
C ASN A 492 12.25 -2.28 -11.15
N ILE A 493 11.47 -2.86 -12.06
CA ILE A 493 10.33 -3.74 -11.76
C ILE A 493 10.77 -4.96 -10.92
N MET A 494 12.04 -5.33 -10.93
CA MET A 494 12.58 -6.43 -10.12
C MET A 494 12.77 -6.09 -8.64
N TYR A 495 12.77 -4.81 -8.23
CA TYR A 495 13.01 -4.38 -6.84
C TYR A 495 11.78 -4.50 -5.92
N GLN A 496 10.88 -5.42 -6.25
CA GLN A 496 9.63 -5.63 -5.51
C GLN A 496 9.91 -6.29 -4.17
N THR A 497 9.46 -5.66 -3.08
CA THR A 497 9.56 -6.23 -1.73
C THR A 497 8.19 -6.29 -1.10
N SER A 498 7.83 -7.44 -0.53
CA SER A 498 6.55 -7.59 0.15
C SER A 498 6.53 -6.82 1.47
N LEU A 499 5.33 -6.39 1.86
CA LEU A 499 5.10 -5.86 3.20
C LEU A 499 5.43 -6.92 4.27
N ALA A 500 5.07 -8.18 4.05
CA ALA A 500 5.37 -9.28 4.98
C ALA A 500 6.87 -9.43 5.28
N GLN A 501 7.72 -9.34 4.26
CA GLN A 501 9.16 -9.42 4.43
C GLN A 501 9.72 -8.20 5.19
N PHE A 502 9.24 -7.00 4.88
CA PHE A 502 9.62 -5.79 5.64
C PHE A 502 9.18 -5.89 7.10
N LEU A 503 7.97 -6.40 7.36
CA LEU A 503 7.45 -6.60 8.69
C LEU A 503 8.29 -7.60 9.49
N LYS A 504 8.80 -8.67 8.87
CA LYS A 504 9.76 -9.61 9.50
C LYS A 504 11.06 -8.89 9.92
N LEU A 505 11.61 -8.04 9.05
CA LEU A 505 12.80 -7.23 9.37
C LEU A 505 12.52 -6.23 10.49
N PHE A 506 11.33 -5.61 10.48
CA PHE A 506 10.89 -4.69 11.52
C PHE A 506 10.82 -5.39 12.89
N ASP A 507 10.21 -6.56 12.97
CA ASP A 507 10.11 -7.34 14.20
C ASP A 507 11.50 -7.80 14.70
N GLN A 508 12.38 -8.22 13.78
CA GLN A 508 13.77 -8.57 14.11
C GLN A 508 14.58 -7.37 14.63
N SER A 509 14.37 -6.18 14.06
CA SER A 509 15.04 -4.95 14.48
C SER A 509 14.68 -4.55 15.91
N MET A 510 13.40 -4.73 16.29
CA MET A 510 12.96 -4.53 17.67
C MET A 510 13.58 -5.57 18.60
N ALA A 511 13.64 -6.84 18.19
CA ALA A 511 14.19 -7.90 19.03
C ALA A 511 15.70 -7.79 19.27
N ARG A 512 16.48 -7.40 18.25
CA ARG A 512 17.96 -7.37 18.27
C ARG A 512 18.57 -6.04 18.70
N SER A 513 17.82 -4.94 18.66
CA SER A 513 18.29 -3.63 19.11
C SER A 513 18.54 -3.58 20.63
N ASP A 514 19.43 -2.69 21.06
CA ASP A 514 19.79 -2.55 22.47
C ASP A 514 18.58 -2.17 23.34
N LYS A 515 18.32 -2.98 24.37
CA LYS A 515 17.21 -2.79 25.30
C LYS A 515 17.54 -1.71 26.33
N THR A 516 16.56 -0.90 26.69
CA THR A 516 16.72 0.16 27.70
C THR A 516 15.37 0.42 28.38
N PRO A 517 15.32 0.63 29.72
CA PRO A 517 14.06 0.87 30.43
C PRO A 517 13.45 2.26 30.18
N ILE A 518 14.24 3.21 29.68
CA ILE A 518 13.80 4.57 29.31
C ILE A 518 13.19 4.53 27.91
N PRO A 519 11.88 4.83 27.72
CA PRO A 519 11.21 4.73 26.43
C PRO A 519 11.88 5.54 25.32
N GLN A 520 12.27 6.80 25.58
CA GLN A 520 12.89 7.68 24.58
C GLN A 520 14.23 7.12 24.04
N LYS A 521 15.08 6.59 24.92
CA LYS A 521 16.36 5.98 24.52
C LYS A 521 16.13 4.66 23.80
N ARG A 522 15.15 3.86 24.24
CA ARG A 522 14.74 2.62 23.57
C ARG A 522 14.26 2.90 22.14
N ILE A 523 13.41 3.90 21.94
CA ILE A 523 12.90 4.30 20.62
C ILE A 523 14.06 4.70 19.69
N THR A 524 15.04 5.45 20.20
CA THR A 524 16.23 5.84 19.42
C THR A 524 17.04 4.63 18.97
N ASN A 525 17.33 3.69 19.88
CA ASN A 525 18.06 2.46 19.55
C ASN A 525 17.33 1.62 18.49
N ILE A 526 16.00 1.49 18.60
CA ILE A 526 15.17 0.78 17.61
C ILE A 526 15.29 1.48 16.25
N ILE A 527 15.13 2.81 16.21
CA ILE A 527 15.20 3.60 14.98
C ILE A 527 16.57 3.44 14.30
N GLU A 528 17.67 3.54 15.05
CA GLU A 528 19.03 3.43 14.51
C GLU A 528 19.30 2.03 13.94
N TYR A 529 18.96 0.98 14.69
CA TYR A 529 19.15 -0.40 14.26
C TYR A 529 18.25 -0.73 13.06
N LEU A 530 16.95 -0.38 13.12
CA LEU A 530 16.00 -0.58 12.03
C LEU A 530 16.46 0.11 10.74
N THR A 531 16.92 1.37 10.84
CA THR A 531 17.36 2.13 9.67
C THR A 531 18.58 1.47 9.02
N TYR A 532 19.55 1.02 9.82
CA TYR A 532 20.76 0.37 9.29
C TYR A 532 20.48 -1.03 8.72
N GLU A 533 19.71 -1.86 9.42
CA GLU A 533 19.37 -3.22 8.97
C GLU A 533 18.50 -3.20 7.70
N THR A 534 17.58 -2.24 7.61
CA THR A 534 16.78 -2.05 6.39
C THR A 534 17.67 -1.58 5.23
N PHE A 535 18.60 -0.67 5.50
CA PHE A 535 19.55 -0.19 4.49
C PHE A 535 20.42 -1.33 3.95
N THR A 536 21.03 -2.15 4.81
CA THR A 536 21.87 -3.29 4.38
C THR A 536 21.06 -4.33 3.60
N TYR A 537 19.84 -4.65 4.06
CA TYR A 537 18.93 -5.55 3.37
C TYR A 537 18.56 -5.06 1.97
N SER A 538 18.18 -3.79 1.84
CA SER A 538 17.77 -3.20 0.56
C SER A 538 18.93 -3.07 -0.40
N VAL A 539 20.05 -2.48 0.03
CA VAL A 539 21.23 -2.24 -0.82
C VAL A 539 21.81 -3.54 -1.40
N ARG A 540 21.72 -4.65 -0.66
CA ARG A 540 22.12 -5.97 -1.16
C ARG A 540 21.33 -6.40 -2.40
N GLY A 541 20.04 -6.05 -2.48
CA GLY A 541 19.16 -6.39 -3.60
C GLY A 541 19.15 -5.39 -4.76
N LEU A 542 19.94 -4.31 -4.67
CA LEU A 542 20.02 -3.27 -5.70
C LEU A 542 21.29 -3.43 -6.56
N TYR A 543 21.19 -3.01 -7.82
CA TYR A 543 22.36 -2.83 -8.68
C TYR A 543 23.20 -1.66 -8.18
N GLU A 544 24.50 -1.70 -8.41
CA GLU A 544 25.49 -0.75 -7.90
C GLU A 544 25.15 0.70 -8.28
N ASN A 545 24.66 0.91 -9.51
CA ASN A 545 24.21 2.22 -10.00
C ASN A 545 23.04 2.82 -9.20
N HIS A 546 22.23 2.00 -8.53
CA HIS A 546 21.06 2.43 -7.75
C HIS A 546 21.32 2.48 -6.23
N LYS A 547 22.44 1.94 -5.74
CA LYS A 547 22.75 1.94 -4.29
C LYS A 547 22.93 3.36 -3.75
N PHE A 548 23.68 4.20 -4.46
CA PHE A 548 23.87 5.59 -4.06
C PHE A 548 22.56 6.39 -4.12
N LEU A 549 21.78 6.21 -5.19
CA LEU A 549 20.43 6.77 -5.35
C LEU A 549 19.54 6.47 -4.14
N PHE A 550 19.46 5.20 -3.74
CA PHE A 550 18.67 4.76 -2.59
C PHE A 550 19.16 5.41 -1.29
N THR A 551 20.47 5.46 -1.07
CA THR A 551 21.08 6.04 0.14
C THR A 551 20.81 7.54 0.26
N LEU A 552 20.92 8.26 -0.85
CA LEU A 552 20.60 9.70 -0.91
C LEU A 552 19.11 9.95 -0.68
N LEU A 553 18.23 9.18 -1.33
CA LEU A 553 16.79 9.27 -1.13
C LEU A 553 16.39 8.94 0.31
N LEU A 554 16.99 7.92 0.92
CA LEU A 554 16.79 7.55 2.32
C LEU A 554 17.08 8.74 3.23
N THR A 555 18.24 9.35 3.06
CA THR A 555 18.67 10.51 3.85
C THR A 555 17.71 11.69 3.65
N LEU A 556 17.37 12.02 2.39
CA LEU A 556 16.47 13.14 2.08
C LEU A 556 15.06 12.93 2.63
N LYS A 557 14.48 11.73 2.50
CA LYS A 557 13.13 11.43 3.02
C LYS A 557 13.08 11.49 4.55
N ILE A 558 14.13 11.03 5.21
CA ILE A 558 14.29 11.13 6.66
C ILE A 558 14.35 12.60 7.10
N ASP A 559 15.16 13.42 6.43
CA ASP A 559 15.33 14.83 6.82
C ASP A 559 14.16 15.73 6.42
N LEU A 560 13.42 15.36 5.37
CA LEU A 560 12.12 15.95 5.04
C LEU A 560 11.12 15.72 6.17
N GLN A 561 11.06 14.51 6.75
CA GLN A 561 10.19 14.22 7.89
C GLN A 561 10.64 14.93 9.17
N ARG A 562 11.96 15.04 9.41
CA ARG A 562 12.51 15.82 10.53
C ARG A 562 12.30 17.33 10.38
N GLY A 563 11.94 17.81 9.19
CA GLY A 563 11.81 19.23 8.86
C GLY A 563 13.14 19.97 8.70
N GLN A 564 14.26 19.24 8.65
CA GLN A 564 15.59 19.83 8.38
C GLN A 564 15.70 20.30 6.93
N VAL A 565 15.10 19.56 6.00
CA VAL A 565 14.96 19.93 4.59
C VAL A 565 13.52 20.36 4.32
N LYS A 566 13.34 21.52 3.70
CA LYS A 566 11.99 21.99 3.29
C LYS A 566 11.60 21.41 1.93
N PRO A 567 10.31 21.18 1.64
CA PRO A 567 9.86 20.70 0.32
C PRO A 567 10.34 21.57 -0.86
N LYS A 568 10.42 22.90 -0.66
CA LYS A 568 10.97 23.83 -1.67
C LYS A 568 12.46 23.62 -1.92
N GLU A 569 13.25 23.36 -0.87
CA GLU A 569 14.69 23.06 -0.97
C GLU A 569 14.90 21.71 -1.69
N PHE A 570 14.07 20.71 -1.36
CA PHE A 570 14.09 19.42 -2.05
C PHE A 570 13.76 19.55 -3.54
N GLN A 571 12.68 20.26 -3.90
CA GLN A 571 12.32 20.52 -5.31
C GLN A 571 13.43 21.28 -6.04
N ALA A 572 14.05 22.28 -5.38
CA ALA A 572 15.20 22.99 -5.93
C ALA A 572 16.37 22.04 -6.19
N LEU A 573 16.68 21.08 -5.30
CA LEU A 573 17.75 20.08 -5.48
C LEU A 573 17.49 19.11 -6.65
N ILE A 574 16.25 18.67 -6.86
CA ILE A 574 15.96 17.66 -7.88
C ILE A 574 15.74 18.27 -9.28
N LYS A 575 14.97 19.37 -9.39
CA LYS A 575 14.63 19.99 -10.67
C LYS A 575 15.66 21.03 -11.12
N GLY A 576 16.19 21.81 -10.18
CA GLY A 576 17.10 22.92 -10.51
C GLY A 576 16.46 23.93 -11.45
N GLY A 577 17.27 24.56 -12.29
CA GLY A 577 16.83 25.56 -13.27
C GLY A 577 16.31 24.99 -14.59
N ALA A 578 16.13 23.67 -14.71
CA ALA A 578 15.79 23.03 -15.99
C ALA A 578 14.44 23.46 -16.57
N ALA A 579 13.50 23.93 -15.73
CA ALA A 579 12.19 24.42 -16.13
C ALA A 579 12.17 25.92 -16.50
N LEU A 580 13.29 26.63 -16.37
CA LEU A 580 13.39 28.07 -16.62
C LEU A 580 13.83 28.35 -18.07
N ASP A 581 13.16 29.30 -18.72
CA ASP A 581 13.60 29.81 -20.03
C ASP A 581 14.73 30.83 -19.84
N LEU A 582 15.85 30.60 -20.51
CA LEU A 582 17.01 31.49 -20.53
C LEU A 582 16.66 32.91 -20.99
N LYS A 583 15.70 33.07 -21.90
CA LYS A 583 15.26 34.39 -22.40
C LYS A 583 14.45 35.18 -21.37
N ALA A 584 13.77 34.48 -20.46
CA ALA A 584 12.98 35.09 -19.39
C ALA A 584 13.82 35.40 -18.13
N CYS A 585 15.06 34.89 -18.05
CA CYS A 585 15.96 35.06 -16.91
C CYS A 585 16.89 36.29 -17.07
N PRO A 586 17.43 36.83 -15.95
CA PRO A 586 18.46 37.87 -16.01
C PRO A 586 19.66 37.45 -16.88
N PRO A 587 20.28 38.37 -17.63
CA PRO A 587 21.42 38.03 -18.47
C PRO A 587 22.61 37.57 -17.63
N LYS A 588 23.34 36.56 -18.14
CA LYS A 588 24.53 36.06 -17.47
C LYS A 588 25.62 37.14 -17.36
N PRO A 589 26.26 37.31 -16.18
CA PRO A 589 27.24 38.37 -15.97
C PRO A 589 28.57 38.08 -16.69
N PHE A 590 28.98 36.80 -16.78
CA PHE A 590 30.28 36.41 -17.33
C PHE A 590 30.18 35.28 -18.36
N ARG A 591 31.07 35.28 -19.36
CA ARG A 591 31.06 34.31 -20.47
C ARG A 591 31.52 32.90 -20.09
N TRP A 592 32.29 32.76 -19.01
CA TRP A 592 32.82 31.47 -18.56
C TRP A 592 31.79 30.65 -17.77
N ILE A 593 30.68 31.27 -17.33
CA ILE A 593 29.58 30.57 -16.67
C ILE A 593 28.71 29.89 -17.74
N LEU A 594 28.47 28.59 -17.58
CA LEU A 594 27.61 27.81 -18.46
C LEU A 594 26.14 28.21 -18.29
N ASP A 595 25.38 28.13 -19.38
CA ASP A 595 23.97 28.53 -19.38
C ASP A 595 23.14 27.73 -18.37
N MET A 596 23.35 26.40 -18.29
CA MET A 596 22.65 25.54 -17.33
C MET A 596 23.01 25.88 -15.87
N THR A 597 24.28 26.14 -15.59
CA THR A 597 24.75 26.58 -14.26
C THR A 597 24.06 27.89 -13.87
N TRP A 598 23.94 28.84 -14.80
CA TRP A 598 23.25 30.10 -14.55
C TRP A 598 21.77 29.91 -14.22
N LEU A 599 21.05 29.08 -15.00
CA LEU A 599 19.65 28.76 -14.71
C LEU A 599 19.48 28.12 -13.32
N ASN A 600 20.39 27.23 -12.94
CA ASN A 600 20.36 26.62 -11.61
C ASN A 600 20.55 27.64 -10.48
N LEU A 601 21.38 28.67 -10.69
CA LEU A 601 21.58 29.75 -9.73
C LEU A 601 20.39 30.70 -9.65
N VAL A 602 19.73 30.97 -10.78
CA VAL A 602 18.47 31.72 -10.79
C VAL A 602 17.42 30.99 -9.97
N GLU A 603 17.25 29.67 -10.14
CA GLU A 603 16.31 28.90 -9.32
C GLU A 603 16.73 28.90 -7.85
N LEU A 604 18.03 28.73 -7.56
CA LEU A 604 18.55 28.76 -6.20
C LEU A 604 18.27 30.09 -5.49
N SER A 605 18.35 31.22 -6.22
CA SER A 605 18.11 32.55 -5.68
C SER A 605 16.68 32.78 -5.15
N LYS A 606 15.72 31.95 -5.54
CA LYS A 606 14.34 31.99 -5.01
C LYS A 606 14.26 31.51 -3.56
N LEU A 607 15.31 30.83 -3.07
CA LEU A 607 15.40 30.42 -1.67
C LEU A 607 15.92 31.58 -0.82
N PRO A 608 15.37 31.82 0.39
CA PRO A 608 15.73 32.97 1.22
C PRO A 608 17.23 33.09 1.50
N GLN A 609 17.91 31.96 1.74
CA GLN A 609 19.34 31.90 2.08
C GLN A 609 20.26 32.29 0.90
N PHE A 610 19.76 32.25 -0.34
CA PHE A 610 20.54 32.47 -1.56
C PHE A 610 20.03 33.68 -2.37
N SER A 611 19.13 34.48 -1.82
CA SER A 611 18.52 35.63 -2.50
C SER A 611 19.54 36.62 -3.09
N GLU A 612 20.66 36.85 -2.40
CA GLU A 612 21.72 37.77 -2.84
C GLU A 612 22.81 37.13 -3.73
N ILE A 613 22.75 35.82 -3.99
CA ILE A 613 23.84 35.09 -4.66
C ILE A 613 24.17 35.71 -6.03
N MET A 614 23.13 36.09 -6.79
CA MET A 614 23.25 36.68 -8.12
C MET A 614 24.01 38.02 -8.10
N ASN A 615 23.76 38.84 -7.08
CA ASN A 615 24.42 40.13 -6.88
C ASN A 615 25.87 39.95 -6.42
N GLN A 616 26.12 38.99 -5.53
CA GLN A 616 27.45 38.70 -4.98
C GLN A 616 28.42 38.20 -6.05
N ILE A 617 28.00 37.25 -6.89
CA ILE A 617 28.79 36.75 -8.03
C ILE A 617 29.19 37.90 -8.95
N SER A 618 28.24 38.78 -9.28
CA SER A 618 28.45 39.90 -10.17
C SER A 618 29.44 40.93 -9.59
N ARG A 619 29.52 41.04 -8.26
CA ARG A 619 30.46 41.93 -7.55
C ARG A 619 31.85 41.32 -7.35
N ASN A 620 31.96 40.01 -7.11
CA ASN A 620 33.20 39.31 -6.76
C ASN A 620 33.61 38.23 -7.78
N GLU A 621 33.76 38.58 -9.05
CA GLU A 621 34.12 37.62 -10.11
C GLU A 621 35.38 36.80 -9.78
N LYS A 622 36.45 37.47 -9.31
CA LYS A 622 37.75 36.83 -9.08
C LYS A 622 37.70 35.76 -7.99
N GLY A 623 36.98 36.02 -6.89
CA GLY A 623 36.83 35.06 -5.80
C GLY A 623 36.09 33.81 -6.25
N TRP A 624 34.93 34.00 -6.90
CA TRP A 624 34.12 32.89 -7.41
C TRP A 624 34.81 32.09 -8.51
N LYS A 625 35.54 32.75 -9.41
CA LYS A 625 36.31 32.07 -10.45
C LYS A 625 37.47 31.26 -9.87
N ASN A 626 38.23 31.83 -8.94
CA ASN A 626 39.33 31.12 -8.30
C ASN A 626 38.85 29.90 -7.50
N TRP A 627 37.72 30.02 -6.79
CA TRP A 627 37.09 28.89 -6.11
C TRP A 627 36.58 27.84 -7.11
N PHE A 628 35.94 28.27 -8.20
CA PHE A 628 35.47 27.37 -9.25
C PHE A 628 36.63 26.64 -9.95
N ASP A 629 37.77 27.27 -10.21
CA ASP A 629 38.89 26.65 -10.94
C ASP A 629 39.66 25.61 -10.11
N LYS A 630 39.35 25.43 -8.82
CA LYS A 630 39.92 24.38 -7.95
C LYS A 630 39.44 22.98 -8.35
N ASP A 631 40.29 21.98 -8.06
CA ASP A 631 40.01 20.56 -8.32
C ASP A 631 38.90 20.00 -7.40
N ALA A 632 38.85 20.43 -6.14
CA ALA A 632 37.82 20.07 -5.17
C ALA A 632 37.23 21.32 -4.47
N PRO A 633 36.38 22.11 -5.17
CA PRO A 633 35.77 23.32 -4.62
C PRO A 633 34.96 23.10 -3.33
N GLU A 634 34.41 21.91 -3.13
CA GLU A 634 33.61 21.56 -1.95
C GLU A 634 34.44 21.38 -0.66
N GLU A 635 35.77 21.31 -0.75
CA GLU A 635 36.69 21.30 0.40
C GLU A 635 37.24 22.70 0.71
N GLU A 636 37.15 23.62 -0.24
CA GLU A 636 37.72 24.96 -0.15
C GLU A 636 36.73 25.94 0.49
N THR A 637 37.25 27.06 1.01
CA THR A 637 36.40 28.10 1.58
C THR A 637 35.53 28.76 0.51
N ILE A 638 34.22 28.70 0.67
CA ILE A 638 33.23 29.28 -0.25
C ILE A 638 33.28 30.81 -0.09
N PRO A 639 33.36 31.57 -1.21
CA PRO A 639 33.38 33.03 -1.18
C PRO A 639 32.16 33.66 -0.48
N ASP A 640 32.30 34.92 -0.09
CA ASP A 640 31.23 35.80 0.38
C ASP A 640 30.46 35.30 1.63
N GLY A 641 31.12 34.51 2.49
CA GLY A 641 30.62 34.13 3.83
C GLY A 641 29.76 32.86 3.87
N TYR A 642 29.55 32.20 2.73
CA TYR A 642 28.73 30.99 2.63
C TYR A 642 29.34 29.75 3.31
N SER A 643 30.65 29.75 3.60
CA SER A 643 31.28 28.66 4.36
C SER A 643 30.73 28.50 5.77
N ASP A 644 30.46 29.62 6.46
CA ASP A 644 30.03 29.63 7.86
C ASP A 644 28.51 29.75 7.98
N SER A 645 27.84 30.37 7.00
CA SER A 645 26.39 30.59 7.05
C SER A 645 25.56 29.38 6.61
N LEU A 646 26.15 28.44 5.87
CA LEU A 646 25.44 27.28 5.30
C LEU A 646 25.81 25.99 6.03
N ASP A 647 24.80 25.18 6.32
CA ASP A 647 24.98 23.80 6.75
C ASP A 647 25.31 22.87 5.56
N THR A 648 25.57 21.59 5.85
CA THR A 648 25.99 20.60 4.84
C THR A 648 24.95 20.41 3.73
N CYS A 649 23.65 20.51 4.06
CA CYS A 649 22.55 20.37 3.11
C CYS A 649 22.44 21.59 2.16
N ARG A 650 22.50 22.81 2.69
CA ARG A 650 22.46 24.01 1.84
C ARG A 650 23.76 24.17 1.04
N LYS A 651 24.90 23.69 1.55
CA LYS A 651 26.13 23.53 0.76
C LYS A 651 25.93 22.57 -0.41
N LEU A 652 25.20 21.46 -0.23
CA LEU A 652 24.86 20.54 -1.32
C LEU A 652 24.03 21.24 -2.41
N LEU A 653 23.04 22.07 -2.04
CA LEU A 653 22.27 22.85 -3.01
C LEU A 653 23.16 23.79 -3.85
N LEU A 654 24.07 24.50 -3.19
CA LEU A 654 25.00 25.41 -3.85
C LEU A 654 25.95 24.66 -4.80
N ILE A 655 26.60 23.60 -4.31
CA ILE A 655 27.52 22.78 -5.11
C ILE A 655 26.78 22.19 -6.31
N ARG A 656 25.58 21.63 -6.12
CA ARG A 656 24.78 21.10 -7.22
C ARG A 656 24.48 22.16 -8.27
N SER A 657 24.12 23.37 -7.85
CA SER A 657 23.76 24.45 -8.76
C SER A 657 24.96 25.03 -9.50
N TRP A 658 26.14 25.05 -8.86
CA TRP A 658 27.36 25.66 -9.40
C TRP A 658 28.31 24.68 -10.08
N CYS A 659 28.66 23.60 -9.37
CA CYS A 659 29.59 22.55 -9.77
C CYS A 659 28.86 21.18 -9.78
N PRO A 660 28.01 20.90 -10.80
CA PRO A 660 27.24 19.65 -10.87
C PRO A 660 28.11 18.39 -10.76
N ASP A 661 29.36 18.46 -11.23
CA ASP A 661 30.37 17.40 -11.18
C ASP A 661 30.81 17.03 -9.76
N ARG A 662 30.66 17.91 -8.77
CA ARG A 662 30.99 17.64 -7.37
C ARG A 662 29.78 17.32 -6.49
N THR A 663 28.60 17.22 -7.10
CA THR A 663 27.34 16.92 -6.38
C THR A 663 27.44 15.60 -5.62
N LEU A 664 28.00 14.55 -6.22
CA LEU A 664 28.12 13.22 -5.59
C LEU A 664 29.07 13.24 -4.39
N SER A 665 30.21 13.92 -4.50
CA SER A 665 31.15 14.09 -3.39
C SER A 665 30.52 14.83 -2.22
N GLN A 666 29.84 15.96 -2.48
CA GLN A 666 29.17 16.72 -1.43
C GLN A 666 27.97 15.96 -0.85
N ALA A 667 27.25 15.17 -1.66
CA ALA A 667 26.15 14.35 -1.19
C ALA A 667 26.60 13.22 -0.26
N ARG A 668 27.78 12.61 -0.50
CA ARG A 668 28.37 11.64 0.45
C ARG A 668 28.66 12.27 1.81
N LYS A 669 29.19 13.50 1.83
CA LYS A 669 29.38 14.26 3.09
C LYS A 669 28.06 14.54 3.79
N TYR A 670 27.03 14.93 3.04
CA TYR A 670 25.69 15.15 3.59
C TYR A 670 25.09 13.87 4.20
N ILE A 671 25.25 12.72 3.54
CA ILE A 671 24.82 11.41 4.08
C ILE A 671 25.58 11.08 5.38
N ALA A 672 26.89 11.30 5.40
CA ALA A 672 27.72 11.06 6.58
C ALA A 672 27.32 11.96 7.78
N ASP A 673 26.99 13.22 7.53
CA ASP A 673 26.57 14.20 8.53
C ASP A 673 25.16 13.93 9.09
N SER A 674 24.19 13.57 8.22
CA SER A 674 22.79 13.37 8.62
C SER A 674 22.50 12.00 9.25
N LEU A 675 23.14 10.93 8.74
CA LEU A 675 22.94 9.56 9.22
C LEU A 675 24.16 9.01 9.96
N SER A 676 25.29 8.86 9.26
CA SER A 676 26.63 8.48 9.77
C SER A 676 27.52 7.97 8.63
N GLU A 677 28.83 7.95 8.84
CA GLU A 677 29.83 7.50 7.86
C GLU A 677 29.61 6.06 7.36
N LYS A 678 29.06 5.17 8.20
CA LYS A 678 28.75 3.76 7.86
C LYS A 678 27.80 3.59 6.66
N TYR A 679 26.98 4.60 6.35
CA TYR A 679 26.07 4.57 5.18
C TYR A 679 26.77 4.92 3.87
N THR A 680 28.00 5.44 3.93
CA THR A 680 28.79 5.82 2.74
C THR A 680 29.73 4.71 2.26
N GLU A 681 30.00 3.72 3.12
CA GLU A 681 30.84 2.57 2.81
C GLU A 681 30.11 1.54 1.94
N PRO A 682 30.81 0.90 0.96
CA PRO A 682 30.18 -0.11 0.12
C PRO A 682 29.87 -1.38 0.92
N VAL A 683 28.63 -1.85 0.82
CA VAL A 683 28.19 -3.11 1.45
C VAL A 683 28.70 -4.30 0.62
N ILE A 684 29.60 -5.08 1.21
CA ILE A 684 30.15 -6.30 0.60
C ILE A 684 29.16 -7.46 0.78
N LEU A 685 28.85 -8.17 -0.31
CA LEU A 685 27.99 -9.34 -0.27
C LEU A 685 28.60 -10.46 0.58
N ASN A 686 27.83 -10.95 1.55
CA ASN A 686 28.14 -12.16 2.30
C ASN A 686 27.00 -13.18 2.09
N LEU A 687 27.29 -14.23 1.32
CA LEU A 687 26.32 -15.27 0.97
C LEU A 687 25.87 -16.11 2.18
N GLU A 688 26.76 -16.32 3.16
CA GLU A 688 26.47 -17.11 4.37
C GLU A 688 25.41 -16.41 5.23
N LYS A 689 25.59 -15.10 5.50
CA LYS A 689 24.57 -14.29 6.20
C LYS A 689 23.25 -14.22 5.44
N THR A 690 23.32 -14.09 4.11
CA THR A 690 22.12 -14.01 3.27
C THR A 690 21.32 -15.32 3.29
N TRP A 691 22.02 -16.46 3.36
CA TRP A 691 21.39 -17.77 3.52
C TRP A 691 20.76 -17.94 4.91
N GLU A 692 21.40 -17.48 5.99
CA GLU A 692 20.85 -17.55 7.37
C GLU A 692 19.51 -16.80 7.52
N GLU A 693 19.27 -15.77 6.71
CA GLU A 693 18.01 -15.03 6.69
C GLU A 693 16.85 -15.79 6.00
N SER A 694 17.18 -16.78 5.17
CA SER A 694 16.23 -17.54 4.34
C SER A 694 15.61 -18.74 5.06
N ASP A 695 14.36 -19.04 4.73
CA ASP A 695 13.67 -20.27 5.15
C ASP A 695 13.38 -21.20 3.95
N LYS A 696 12.83 -22.39 4.22
CA LYS A 696 12.55 -23.41 3.19
C LYS A 696 11.51 -23.00 2.13
N ARG A 697 10.78 -21.90 2.34
CA ARG A 697 9.78 -21.36 1.40
C ARG A 697 10.21 -20.02 0.79
N THR A 698 11.35 -19.47 1.22
CA THR A 698 11.89 -18.19 0.77
C THR A 698 13.02 -18.44 -0.23
N PRO A 699 12.75 -18.39 -1.54
CA PRO A 699 13.81 -18.54 -2.54
C PRO A 699 14.78 -17.35 -2.51
N LEU A 700 16.01 -17.61 -2.92
CA LEU A 700 17.06 -16.60 -3.06
C LEU A 700 17.25 -16.28 -4.54
N ILE A 701 17.08 -15.01 -4.92
CA ILE A 701 17.21 -14.56 -6.31
C ILE A 701 18.46 -13.68 -6.44
N CYS A 702 19.40 -14.12 -7.27
CA CYS A 702 20.50 -13.29 -7.75
C CYS A 702 20.06 -12.54 -9.00
N PHE A 703 20.13 -11.21 -8.95
CA PHE A 703 20.06 -10.43 -10.17
C PHE A 703 21.42 -10.45 -10.85
N LEU A 704 21.46 -11.14 -11.99
CA LEU A 704 22.64 -11.21 -12.81
C LEU A 704 22.90 -9.82 -13.37
N SER A 705 24.17 -9.46 -13.26
CA SER A 705 24.76 -8.33 -13.96
C SER A 705 25.66 -8.95 -15.01
N MET A 706 25.82 -8.28 -16.15
CA MET A 706 26.64 -8.79 -17.26
C MET A 706 28.00 -9.24 -16.71
N GLY A 707 28.22 -10.56 -16.68
CA GLY A 707 29.46 -11.18 -16.24
C GLY A 707 29.68 -11.60 -14.82
N SER A 708 28.69 -11.41 -13.97
CA SER A 708 28.79 -11.83 -12.58
C SER A 708 27.81 -12.94 -12.28
N ASP A 709 28.29 -14.18 -12.37
CA ASP A 709 27.56 -15.38 -11.97
C ASP A 709 28.01 -15.83 -10.57
N PRO A 710 27.11 -15.87 -9.56
CA PRO A 710 27.44 -16.35 -8.22
C PRO A 710 27.53 -17.88 -8.11
N THR A 711 27.26 -18.65 -9.18
CA THR A 711 27.17 -20.13 -9.14
C THR A 711 28.35 -20.78 -8.42
N ASN A 712 29.59 -20.42 -8.79
CA ASN A 712 30.79 -20.98 -8.15
C ASN A 712 30.89 -20.65 -6.64
N GLN A 713 30.40 -19.48 -6.23
CA GLN A 713 30.40 -19.07 -4.82
C GLN A 713 29.32 -19.83 -4.03
N ILE A 714 28.15 -20.07 -4.63
CA ILE A 714 27.06 -20.85 -4.05
C ILE A 714 27.50 -22.31 -3.89
N ASP A 715 28.15 -22.89 -4.91
CA ASP A 715 28.70 -24.25 -4.85
C ASP A 715 29.77 -24.40 -3.76
N ALA A 716 30.67 -23.42 -3.65
CA ALA A 716 31.69 -23.42 -2.60
C ALA A 716 31.06 -23.35 -1.19
N LEU A 717 30.02 -22.53 -1.01
CA LEU A 717 29.28 -22.43 0.25
C LEU A 717 28.53 -23.73 0.57
N ALA A 718 27.86 -24.34 -0.41
CA ALA A 718 27.17 -25.62 -0.23
C ALA A 718 28.13 -26.72 0.23
N ARG A 719 29.33 -26.80 -0.39
CA ARG A 719 30.40 -27.72 0.02
C ARG A 719 30.90 -27.44 1.45
N LYS A 720 31.07 -26.17 1.82
CA LYS A 720 31.45 -25.75 3.18
C LYS A 720 30.42 -26.21 4.22
N LEU A 721 29.13 -26.09 3.89
CA LEU A 721 28.01 -26.51 4.75
C LEU A 721 27.67 -28.01 4.65
N LYS A 722 28.38 -28.77 3.80
CA LYS A 722 28.16 -30.20 3.53
C LYS A 722 26.74 -30.51 3.01
N LEU A 723 26.18 -29.60 2.22
CA LEU A 723 24.89 -29.75 1.54
C LEU A 723 25.10 -30.07 0.06
N GLU A 724 24.20 -30.88 -0.52
CA GLU A 724 24.21 -31.14 -1.96
C GLU A 724 23.58 -29.95 -2.69
N ASN A 725 24.27 -29.40 -3.70
CA ASN A 725 23.73 -28.38 -4.60
C ASN A 725 23.53 -28.96 -6.00
N ARG A 726 22.31 -28.87 -6.51
CA ARG A 726 21.92 -29.40 -7.82
C ARG A 726 21.55 -28.23 -8.73
N ALA A 727 22.45 -27.90 -9.66
CA ALA A 727 22.27 -26.80 -10.59
C ALA A 727 21.64 -27.24 -11.92
N ILE A 728 20.76 -26.43 -12.48
CA ILE A 728 20.17 -26.59 -13.81
C ILE A 728 20.04 -25.24 -14.50
N SER A 729 20.49 -25.15 -15.75
CA SER A 729 20.31 -23.96 -16.58
C SER A 729 18.97 -24.01 -17.31
N MET A 730 18.12 -23.01 -17.07
CA MET A 730 16.82 -22.89 -17.72
C MET A 730 16.98 -22.55 -19.20
N GLY A 731 16.13 -23.16 -20.01
CA GLY A 731 16.09 -23.05 -21.46
C GLY A 731 15.00 -23.96 -22.02
N GLN A 732 14.91 -24.06 -23.34
CA GLN A 732 13.85 -24.85 -23.98
C GLN A 732 13.88 -26.32 -23.53
N GLY A 733 12.78 -26.79 -22.93
CA GLY A 733 12.60 -28.17 -22.49
C GLY A 733 13.22 -28.56 -21.14
N GLN A 734 13.92 -27.64 -20.44
CA GLN A 734 14.60 -27.94 -19.17
C GLN A 734 13.65 -28.00 -17.95
N GLU A 735 12.43 -27.51 -18.09
CA GLU A 735 11.43 -27.46 -17.03
C GLU A 735 11.11 -28.84 -16.44
N VAL A 736 11.08 -29.90 -17.27
CA VAL A 736 10.78 -31.27 -16.82
C VAL A 736 11.85 -31.77 -15.84
N HIS A 737 13.12 -31.47 -16.13
CA HIS A 737 14.24 -31.82 -15.25
C HIS A 737 14.23 -30.97 -13.97
N ALA A 738 13.92 -29.67 -14.09
CA ALA A 738 13.78 -28.78 -12.95
C ALA A 738 12.71 -29.28 -11.97
N ARG A 739 11.51 -29.66 -12.46
CA ARG A 739 10.42 -30.24 -11.64
C ARG A 739 10.90 -31.45 -10.84
N LYS A 740 11.60 -32.37 -11.51
CA LYS A 740 12.13 -33.59 -10.87
C LYS A 740 13.18 -33.26 -9.79
N LEU A 741 14.10 -32.34 -10.07
CA LEU A 741 15.13 -31.93 -9.11
C LEU A 741 14.54 -31.25 -7.86
N ILE A 742 13.53 -30.41 -8.06
CA ILE A 742 12.82 -29.74 -6.95
C ILE A 742 12.12 -30.78 -6.08
N GLN A 743 11.34 -31.70 -6.66
CA GLN A 743 10.64 -32.75 -5.91
C GLN A 743 11.60 -33.62 -5.11
N VAL A 744 12.73 -34.02 -5.71
CA VAL A 744 13.75 -34.82 -5.02
C VAL A 744 14.38 -34.04 -3.87
N SER A 745 14.75 -32.77 -4.08
CA SER A 745 15.41 -31.95 -3.08
C SER A 745 14.46 -31.50 -1.96
N MET A 746 13.16 -31.39 -2.22
CA MET A 746 12.15 -31.16 -1.18
C MET A 746 12.07 -32.31 -0.17
N VAL A 747 12.23 -33.55 -0.63
CA VAL A 747 12.17 -34.75 0.21
C VAL A 747 13.52 -35.06 0.87
N GLN A 748 14.62 -34.92 0.12
CA GLN A 748 15.97 -35.31 0.57
C GLN A 748 16.76 -34.18 1.23
N GLY A 749 16.27 -32.94 1.17
CA GLY A 749 17.05 -31.74 1.53
C GLY A 749 18.06 -31.35 0.45
N GLY A 750 18.80 -30.28 0.74
CA GLY A 750 19.78 -29.69 -0.18
C GLY A 750 19.26 -28.55 -1.05
N TRP A 751 20.11 -28.04 -1.93
CA TRP A 751 19.87 -26.81 -2.69
C TRP A 751 19.61 -27.12 -4.16
N VAL A 752 18.67 -26.37 -4.75
CA VAL A 752 18.43 -26.37 -6.20
C VAL A 752 18.79 -25.00 -6.75
N LEU A 753 19.73 -24.95 -7.68
CA LEU A 753 20.15 -23.72 -8.36
C LEU A 753 19.57 -23.68 -9.78
N LEU A 754 18.57 -22.83 -10.00
CA LEU A 754 17.98 -22.56 -11.30
C LEU A 754 18.69 -21.37 -11.95
N GLN A 755 19.38 -21.59 -13.06
CA GLN A 755 20.11 -20.52 -13.75
C GLN A 755 19.33 -19.98 -14.94
N ASN A 756 19.54 -18.71 -15.30
CA ASN A 756 18.95 -18.07 -16.49
C ASN A 756 17.41 -18.09 -16.53
N CYS A 757 16.75 -17.89 -15.38
CA CYS A 757 15.29 -18.04 -15.26
C CYS A 757 14.46 -17.03 -16.07
N HIS A 758 15.06 -15.94 -16.56
CA HIS A 758 14.44 -15.02 -17.52
C HIS A 758 14.04 -15.72 -18.84
N LEU A 759 14.65 -16.86 -19.17
CA LEU A 759 14.30 -17.68 -20.34
C LEU A 759 13.10 -18.61 -20.12
N GLY A 760 12.63 -18.78 -18.88
CA GLY A 760 11.58 -19.73 -18.50
C GLY A 760 10.53 -19.11 -17.59
N LEU A 761 9.88 -18.03 -18.03
CA LEU A 761 8.94 -17.24 -17.22
C LEU A 761 7.70 -18.03 -16.77
N GLU A 762 7.14 -18.88 -17.63
CA GLU A 762 5.96 -19.70 -17.29
C GLU A 762 6.28 -20.68 -16.17
N PHE A 763 7.45 -21.30 -16.21
CA PHE A 763 7.92 -22.18 -15.14
C PHE A 763 8.15 -21.44 -13.80
N MET A 764 8.47 -20.14 -13.82
CA MET A 764 8.58 -19.36 -12.58
C MET A 764 7.22 -19.16 -11.90
N GLU A 765 6.12 -19.07 -12.66
CA GLU A 765 4.76 -19.02 -12.11
C GLU A 765 4.39 -20.38 -11.48
N GLU A 766 4.72 -21.49 -12.14
CA GLU A 766 4.53 -22.85 -11.59
C GLU A 766 5.38 -23.10 -10.33
N LEU A 767 6.65 -22.65 -10.34
CA LEU A 767 7.55 -22.76 -9.20
C LEU A 767 6.95 -22.05 -7.97
N LEU A 768 6.40 -20.85 -8.18
CA LEU A 768 5.74 -20.10 -7.12
C LEU A 768 4.55 -20.88 -6.53
N GLU A 769 3.68 -21.43 -7.38
CA GLU A 769 2.55 -22.25 -6.92
C GLU A 769 3.03 -23.47 -6.12
N THR A 770 4.08 -24.12 -6.59
CA THR A 770 4.70 -25.27 -5.91
C THR A 770 5.27 -24.86 -4.54
N MET A 771 5.98 -23.74 -4.42
CA MET A 771 6.53 -23.27 -3.15
C MET A 771 5.45 -22.90 -2.12
N LEU A 772 4.29 -22.41 -2.58
CA LEU A 772 3.19 -22.00 -1.72
C LEU A 772 2.33 -23.18 -1.25
N THR A 773 2.12 -24.18 -2.12
CA THR A 773 1.17 -25.29 -1.87
C THR A 773 1.84 -26.57 -1.37
N ALA A 774 3.08 -26.84 -1.77
CA ALA A 774 3.74 -28.11 -1.43
C ALA A 774 4.06 -28.20 0.07
N ASP A 775 3.98 -29.43 0.59
CA ASP A 775 4.51 -29.77 1.89
C ASP A 775 6.01 -30.05 1.77
N ILE A 776 6.82 -29.36 2.58
CA ILE A 776 8.29 -29.40 2.50
C ILE A 776 8.81 -29.94 3.84
N PRO A 777 9.09 -31.25 3.93
CA PRO A 777 9.46 -31.89 5.18
C PRO A 777 10.88 -31.50 5.64
N ASP A 778 11.82 -31.32 4.71
CA ASP A 778 13.21 -31.03 5.06
C ASP A 778 13.48 -29.51 5.22
N ASP A 779 14.08 -29.12 6.35
CA ASP A 779 14.35 -27.72 6.67
C ASP A 779 15.61 -27.15 6.00
N THR A 780 16.46 -27.99 5.41
CA THR A 780 17.67 -27.57 4.67
C THR A 780 17.38 -27.19 3.22
N PHE A 781 16.21 -27.55 2.71
CA PHE A 781 15.80 -27.29 1.33
C PHE A 781 15.83 -25.79 0.99
N ARG A 782 16.55 -25.39 -0.06
CA ARG A 782 16.55 -24.01 -0.57
C ARG A 782 16.55 -23.98 -2.09
N VAL A 783 15.89 -22.99 -2.65
CA VAL A 783 15.91 -22.70 -4.10
C VAL A 783 16.69 -21.41 -4.33
N TRP A 784 17.73 -21.51 -5.15
CA TRP A 784 18.51 -20.40 -5.66
C TRP A 784 18.13 -20.15 -7.12
N ILE A 785 17.94 -18.90 -7.47
CA ILE A 785 17.51 -18.47 -8.81
C ILE A 785 18.52 -17.44 -9.30
N THR A 786 19.00 -17.58 -10.54
CA THR A 786 19.76 -16.52 -11.21
C THR A 786 18.99 -16.02 -12.43
N THR A 787 18.82 -14.71 -12.54
CA THR A 787 18.03 -14.11 -13.63
C THR A 787 18.52 -12.73 -14.00
N GLU A 788 18.38 -12.39 -15.28
CA GLU A 788 18.44 -11.02 -15.76
C GLU A 788 17.10 -10.30 -15.48
N PRO A 789 17.08 -8.96 -15.43
CA PRO A 789 15.86 -8.21 -15.17
C PRO A 789 14.90 -8.32 -16.36
N HIS A 790 13.63 -8.63 -16.08
CA HIS A 790 12.61 -8.82 -17.12
C HIS A 790 11.23 -8.35 -16.61
N ASP A 791 10.53 -7.51 -17.39
CA ASP A 791 9.28 -6.84 -16.96
C ASP A 791 8.13 -7.80 -16.64
N ARG A 792 8.08 -8.94 -17.34
CA ARG A 792 7.08 -10.00 -17.11
C ARG A 792 7.44 -11.01 -16.01
N PHE A 793 8.52 -10.81 -15.27
CA PHE A 793 8.90 -11.73 -14.20
C PHE A 793 7.83 -11.72 -13.07
N PRO A 794 7.47 -12.87 -12.46
CA PRO A 794 6.36 -12.91 -11.50
C PRO A 794 6.60 -12.03 -10.26
N ILE A 795 5.79 -10.96 -10.12
CA ILE A 795 5.89 -9.99 -9.00
C ILE A 795 5.77 -10.70 -7.65
N THR A 796 4.86 -11.67 -7.53
CA THR A 796 4.66 -12.42 -6.28
C THR A 796 5.91 -13.21 -5.87
N LEU A 797 6.65 -13.79 -6.83
CA LEU A 797 7.90 -14.51 -6.56
C LEU A 797 9.02 -13.56 -6.12
N LEU A 798 9.08 -12.35 -6.71
CA LEU A 798 10.00 -11.31 -6.24
C LEU A 798 9.62 -10.87 -4.82
N GLN A 799 8.34 -10.67 -4.53
CA GLN A 799 7.84 -10.26 -3.23
C GLN A 799 8.17 -11.26 -2.10
N THR A 800 8.17 -12.57 -2.38
CA THR A 800 8.44 -13.64 -1.40
C THR A 800 9.91 -14.03 -1.29
N SER A 801 10.77 -13.55 -2.19
CA SER A 801 12.19 -13.91 -2.22
C SER A 801 13.11 -12.92 -1.52
N ILE A 802 14.30 -13.41 -1.15
CA ILE A 802 15.46 -12.58 -0.80
C ILE A 802 16.26 -12.29 -2.06
N LYS A 803 16.54 -11.02 -2.33
CA LYS A 803 17.26 -10.58 -3.53
C LYS A 803 18.68 -10.21 -3.15
N PHE A 804 19.60 -10.51 -4.05
CA PHE A 804 20.96 -10.03 -3.93
C PHE A 804 21.60 -9.79 -5.31
N THR A 805 22.61 -8.92 -5.34
CA THR A 805 23.45 -8.66 -6.51
C THR A 805 24.90 -9.06 -6.23
N ASN A 806 25.61 -9.56 -7.25
CA ASN A 806 27.02 -9.98 -7.14
C ASN A 806 27.98 -9.05 -7.91
N GLU A 807 27.71 -7.76 -8.00
CA GLU A 807 28.54 -6.84 -8.78
C GLU A 807 29.90 -6.54 -8.13
N PRO A 808 30.97 -6.34 -8.92
CA PRO A 808 32.25 -5.85 -8.39
C PRO A 808 32.02 -4.46 -7.75
N PRO A 809 32.49 -4.24 -6.50
CA PRO A 809 32.35 -2.94 -5.86
C PRO A 809 33.22 -1.91 -6.58
N GLN A 810 32.76 -0.66 -6.61
CA GLN A 810 33.50 0.42 -7.26
C GLN A 810 34.70 0.89 -6.43
N GLY A 811 35.78 1.21 -7.13
CA GLY A 811 37.05 1.71 -6.60
C GLY A 811 38.14 0.64 -6.49
N VAL A 812 39.39 1.06 -6.66
CA VAL A 812 40.58 0.19 -6.59
C VAL A 812 40.70 -0.47 -5.23
N ARG A 813 40.48 0.30 -4.15
CA ARG A 813 40.49 -0.24 -2.78
C ARG A 813 39.47 -1.36 -2.61
N ALA A 814 38.24 -1.17 -3.07
CA ALA A 814 37.18 -2.15 -2.89
C ALA A 814 37.38 -3.38 -3.79
N GLY A 815 37.80 -3.17 -5.05
CA GLY A 815 38.17 -4.22 -5.99
C GLY A 815 39.30 -5.11 -5.45
N LEU A 816 40.38 -4.49 -4.97
CA LEU A 816 41.49 -5.23 -4.36
C LEU A 816 41.08 -5.98 -3.09
N LYS A 817 40.28 -5.38 -2.20
CA LYS A 817 39.74 -6.08 -1.02
C LYS A 817 38.93 -7.32 -1.43
N ARG A 818 38.08 -7.20 -2.45
CA ARG A 818 37.32 -8.33 -3.00
C ARG A 818 38.25 -9.42 -3.54
N THR A 819 39.23 -9.06 -4.38
CA THR A 819 40.16 -10.04 -4.96
C THR A 819 40.99 -10.75 -3.88
N PHE A 820 41.56 -10.00 -2.92
CA PHE A 820 42.36 -10.59 -1.83
C PHE A 820 41.53 -11.34 -0.79
N SER A 821 40.22 -11.09 -0.67
CA SER A 821 39.33 -11.93 0.15
C SER A 821 39.16 -13.34 -0.40
N GLY A 822 39.34 -13.52 -1.72
CA GLY A 822 39.30 -14.82 -2.40
C GLY A 822 40.65 -15.54 -2.45
N ILE A 823 41.73 -14.91 -1.98
CA ILE A 823 43.09 -15.48 -1.95
C ILE A 823 43.34 -16.09 -0.57
N ASN A 824 43.80 -17.34 -0.53
CA ASN A 824 44.27 -17.99 0.69
C ASN A 824 45.78 -17.77 0.89
N GLN A 825 46.26 -17.97 2.13
CA GLN A 825 47.68 -17.87 2.45
C GLN A 825 48.52 -18.87 1.62
N ASP A 826 47.96 -20.03 1.30
CA ASP A 826 48.62 -21.03 0.46
C ASP A 826 48.97 -20.47 -0.92
N LEU A 827 48.02 -19.82 -1.62
CA LEU A 827 48.26 -19.20 -2.94
C LEU A 827 49.31 -18.08 -2.88
N LEU A 828 49.37 -17.34 -1.77
CA LEU A 828 50.37 -16.30 -1.57
C LEU A 828 51.79 -16.87 -1.43
N ASP A 829 51.92 -18.07 -0.87
CA ASP A 829 53.19 -18.75 -0.60
C ASP A 829 53.49 -19.92 -1.55
N VAL A 830 52.74 -20.04 -2.67
CA VAL A 830 52.92 -21.06 -3.72
C VAL A 830 54.35 -21.05 -4.30
N SER A 831 54.91 -19.88 -4.54
CA SER A 831 56.27 -19.73 -5.09
C SER A 831 57.15 -18.92 -4.17
N ASN A 832 58.36 -19.43 -3.93
CA ASN A 832 59.39 -18.76 -3.12
C ASN A 832 60.18 -17.72 -3.92
N MET A 833 59.90 -17.53 -5.21
CA MET A 833 60.58 -16.51 -6.01
C MET A 833 60.18 -15.10 -5.54
N PRO A 834 61.14 -14.18 -5.32
CA PRO A 834 60.85 -12.80 -4.90
C PRO A 834 59.93 -12.04 -5.87
N MET A 835 59.87 -12.47 -7.14
CA MET A 835 59.08 -11.87 -8.20
C MET A 835 57.58 -12.22 -8.13
N TRP A 836 57.20 -13.33 -7.45
CA TRP A 836 55.82 -13.82 -7.42
C TRP A 836 54.85 -12.83 -6.78
N LYS A 837 55.13 -12.38 -5.55
CA LYS A 837 54.24 -11.49 -4.78
C LYS A 837 54.01 -10.14 -5.49
N PRO A 838 55.04 -9.46 -6.03
CA PRO A 838 54.85 -8.26 -6.85
C PRO A 838 54.01 -8.48 -8.12
N LEU A 839 54.21 -9.61 -8.81
CA LEU A 839 53.44 -9.94 -10.02
C LEU A 839 51.97 -10.24 -9.70
N LEU A 840 51.71 -11.01 -8.65
CA LEU A 840 50.37 -11.31 -8.17
C LEU A 840 49.60 -10.01 -7.82
N TYR A 841 50.25 -9.09 -7.09
CA TYR A 841 49.67 -7.79 -6.78
C TYR A 841 49.41 -6.96 -8.04
N THR A 842 50.36 -6.96 -8.99
CA THR A 842 50.23 -6.20 -10.26
C THR A 842 49.10 -6.73 -11.13
N VAL A 843 48.86 -8.04 -11.15
CA VAL A 843 47.74 -8.67 -11.88
C VAL A 843 46.42 -8.37 -11.19
N ALA A 844 46.37 -8.39 -9.86
CA ALA A 844 45.19 -7.98 -9.10
C ALA A 844 44.87 -6.49 -9.32
N PHE A 845 45.90 -5.66 -9.40
CA PHE A 845 45.78 -4.23 -9.71
C PHE A 845 45.30 -4.00 -11.15
N LEU A 846 45.84 -4.75 -12.13
CA LEU A 846 45.35 -4.74 -13.51
C LEU A 846 43.89 -5.15 -13.57
N HIS A 847 43.52 -6.25 -12.92
CA HIS A 847 42.16 -6.74 -12.86
C HIS A 847 41.18 -5.68 -12.33
N SER A 848 41.55 -5.02 -11.23
CA SER A 848 40.76 -3.92 -10.66
C SER A 848 40.70 -2.72 -11.62
N THR A 849 41.81 -2.36 -12.28
CA THR A 849 41.85 -1.22 -13.21
C THR A 849 41.00 -1.45 -14.46
N VAL A 850 41.07 -2.63 -15.08
CA VAL A 850 40.29 -2.91 -16.30
C VAL A 850 38.79 -2.91 -16.02
N GLN A 851 38.39 -3.34 -14.82
CA GLN A 851 37.02 -3.24 -14.32
C GLN A 851 36.61 -1.78 -14.06
N GLU A 852 37.42 -1.02 -13.32
CA GLU A 852 37.12 0.38 -12.99
C GLU A 852 37.10 1.31 -14.21
N ARG A 853 37.93 1.06 -15.23
CA ARG A 853 37.91 1.86 -16.46
C ARG A 853 36.56 1.82 -17.16
N ARG A 854 35.73 0.79 -16.95
CA ARG A 854 34.37 0.73 -17.50
C ARG A 854 33.49 1.89 -17.03
N LYS A 855 33.77 2.47 -15.85
CA LYS A 855 32.99 3.62 -15.31
C LYS A 855 33.06 4.85 -16.23
N PHE A 856 34.18 5.04 -16.95
CA PHE A 856 34.39 6.24 -17.77
C PHE A 856 33.81 6.11 -19.19
N GLY A 857 33.02 5.06 -19.48
CA GLY A 857 32.40 4.86 -20.79
C GLY A 857 33.44 4.83 -21.92
N PRO A 858 33.17 5.49 -23.07
CA PRO A 858 34.06 5.48 -24.25
C PRO A 858 35.48 6.02 -24.04
N LEU A 859 35.72 6.83 -23.00
CA LEU A 859 37.08 7.27 -22.62
C LEU A 859 37.87 6.14 -21.96
N GLY A 860 37.18 5.28 -21.22
CA GLY A 860 37.73 4.10 -20.58
C GLY A 860 37.92 2.96 -21.57
N TRP A 861 36.81 2.50 -22.16
CA TRP A 861 36.73 1.46 -23.19
C TRP A 861 35.67 1.86 -24.23
N ASN A 862 35.96 1.71 -25.52
CA ASN A 862 34.98 1.97 -26.58
C ASN A 862 33.74 1.08 -26.40
N ILE A 863 33.98 -0.21 -26.12
CA ILE A 863 32.93 -1.19 -25.80
C ILE A 863 33.07 -1.60 -24.33
N PRO A 864 31.99 -1.63 -23.53
CA PRO A 864 32.05 -2.03 -22.14
C PRO A 864 32.28 -3.53 -22.01
N TYR A 865 33.55 -3.96 -22.05
CA TYR A 865 33.94 -5.36 -21.86
C TYR A 865 33.70 -5.84 -20.44
N GLU A 866 33.60 -7.14 -20.33
CA GLU A 866 33.35 -7.82 -19.08
C GLU A 866 34.58 -8.64 -18.70
N PHE A 867 35.26 -8.23 -17.64
CA PHE A 867 36.40 -8.94 -17.08
C PHE A 867 35.99 -9.61 -15.77
N ASN A 868 36.12 -10.94 -15.70
CA ASN A 868 35.62 -11.73 -14.60
C ASN A 868 36.76 -12.38 -13.80
N SER A 869 36.39 -13.02 -12.67
CA SER A 869 37.36 -13.68 -11.81
C SER A 869 38.07 -14.87 -12.47
N ALA A 870 37.49 -15.47 -13.51
CA ALA A 870 38.16 -16.55 -14.26
C ALA A 870 39.36 -16.01 -15.05
N ASP A 871 39.25 -14.80 -15.63
CA ASP A 871 40.36 -14.15 -16.33
C ASP A 871 41.52 -13.87 -15.36
N PHE A 872 41.21 -13.43 -14.13
CA PHE A 872 42.20 -13.26 -13.07
C PHE A 872 42.86 -14.58 -12.68
N THR A 873 42.08 -15.62 -12.36
CA THR A 873 42.61 -16.92 -11.94
C THR A 873 43.47 -17.56 -13.04
N ALA A 874 43.04 -17.48 -14.31
CA ALA A 874 43.82 -17.96 -15.44
C ALA A 874 45.15 -17.18 -15.59
N SER A 875 45.14 -15.86 -15.38
CA SER A 875 46.33 -15.02 -15.40
C SER A 875 47.32 -15.38 -14.29
N VAL A 876 46.82 -15.58 -13.07
CA VAL A 876 47.64 -16.00 -11.92
C VAL A 876 48.24 -17.37 -12.15
N GLN A 877 47.45 -18.34 -12.64
CA GLN A 877 47.94 -19.68 -12.94
C GLN A 877 49.00 -19.69 -14.05
N PHE A 878 48.81 -18.88 -15.10
CA PHE A 878 49.83 -18.72 -16.14
C PHE A 878 51.13 -18.14 -15.59
N ILE A 879 51.06 -17.10 -14.76
CA ILE A 879 52.26 -16.48 -14.18
C ILE A 879 52.97 -17.46 -13.26
N GLN A 880 52.23 -18.24 -12.48
CA GLN A 880 52.79 -19.30 -11.65
C GLN A 880 53.59 -20.28 -12.50
N ASN A 881 52.95 -20.89 -13.50
CA ASN A 881 53.59 -21.84 -14.39
C ASN A 881 54.79 -21.23 -15.11
N HIS A 882 54.68 -19.98 -15.56
CA HIS A 882 55.78 -19.29 -16.24
C HIS A 882 56.98 -19.07 -15.32
N LEU A 883 56.76 -18.67 -14.07
CA LEU A 883 57.84 -18.49 -13.09
C LEU A 883 58.48 -19.82 -12.69
N ASP A 884 57.69 -20.89 -12.56
CA ASP A 884 58.21 -22.23 -12.25
C ASP A 884 59.08 -22.79 -13.39
N GLU A 885 58.77 -22.46 -14.65
CA GLU A 885 59.56 -22.82 -15.84
C GLU A 885 60.71 -21.85 -16.16
N CYS A 886 60.76 -20.68 -15.52
CA CYS A 886 61.75 -19.65 -15.83
C CYS A 886 63.16 -20.05 -15.35
N ASP A 887 64.12 -20.04 -16.29
CA ASP A 887 65.54 -20.16 -15.95
C ASP A 887 66.02 -18.89 -15.23
N ILE A 888 66.53 -19.06 -14.01
CA ILE A 888 67.02 -18.00 -13.11
C ILE A 888 68.05 -17.10 -13.81
N LYS A 889 68.79 -17.62 -14.81
CA LYS A 889 69.80 -16.85 -15.57
C LYS A 889 69.24 -16.00 -16.72
N LYS A 890 68.06 -16.33 -17.25
CA LYS A 890 67.43 -15.62 -18.38
C LYS A 890 66.39 -14.58 -17.95
N GLY A 891 65.88 -14.67 -16.73
CA GLY A 891 64.84 -13.78 -16.23
C GLY A 891 63.49 -13.99 -16.92
N ILE A 892 62.53 -13.10 -16.65
CA ILE A 892 61.15 -13.21 -17.14
C ILE A 892 61.07 -12.81 -18.62
N SER A 893 60.41 -13.62 -19.45
CA SER A 893 60.12 -13.26 -20.84
C SER A 893 58.96 -12.27 -20.93
N TRP A 894 59.25 -10.97 -20.86
CA TRP A 894 58.22 -9.92 -20.89
C TRP A 894 57.38 -9.91 -22.16
N SER A 895 57.95 -10.28 -23.31
CA SER A 895 57.16 -10.42 -24.56
C SER A 895 56.08 -11.48 -24.43
N THR A 896 56.41 -12.61 -23.78
CA THR A 896 55.45 -13.71 -23.56
C THR A 896 54.39 -13.30 -22.54
N VAL A 897 54.79 -12.70 -21.41
CA VAL A 897 53.84 -12.24 -20.39
C VAL A 897 52.89 -11.19 -20.95
N ARG A 898 53.41 -10.20 -21.69
CA ARG A 898 52.59 -9.15 -22.32
C ARG A 898 51.62 -9.72 -23.35
N TYR A 899 52.07 -10.66 -24.17
CA TYR A 899 51.22 -11.32 -25.16
C TYR A 899 50.12 -12.14 -24.48
N MET A 900 50.48 -12.95 -23.48
CA MET A 900 49.50 -13.80 -22.78
C MET A 900 48.44 -12.98 -22.05
N ILE A 901 48.84 -11.93 -21.33
CA ILE A 901 47.89 -11.06 -20.62
C ILE A 901 47.08 -10.21 -21.60
N GLY A 902 47.75 -9.55 -22.55
CA GLY A 902 47.15 -8.53 -23.44
C GLY A 902 46.42 -9.06 -24.67
N GLU A 903 46.85 -10.17 -25.25
CA GLU A 903 46.26 -10.75 -26.48
C GLU A 903 45.37 -11.97 -26.20
N VAL A 904 45.73 -12.80 -25.22
CA VAL A 904 45.08 -14.11 -25.01
C VAL A 904 44.08 -14.09 -23.86
N GLN A 905 44.51 -13.75 -22.65
CA GLN A 905 43.68 -13.86 -21.44
C GLN A 905 42.63 -12.74 -21.37
N TYR A 906 43.06 -11.50 -21.13
CA TYR A 906 42.15 -10.36 -21.17
C TYR A 906 41.83 -9.98 -22.63
N GLY A 907 42.82 -10.09 -23.53
CA GLY A 907 42.67 -9.77 -24.95
C GLY A 907 41.66 -10.65 -25.70
N GLY A 908 41.47 -11.90 -25.28
CA GLY A 908 40.49 -12.80 -25.89
C GLY A 908 39.03 -12.32 -25.76
N ARG A 909 38.75 -11.40 -24.82
CA ARG A 909 37.43 -10.77 -24.65
C ARG A 909 37.27 -9.46 -25.42
N VAL A 910 38.38 -8.83 -25.77
CA VAL A 910 38.39 -7.50 -26.38
C VAL A 910 38.21 -7.65 -27.90
N THR A 911 37.14 -7.08 -28.42
CA THR A 911 36.75 -7.20 -29.83
C THR A 911 37.16 -6.01 -30.70
N ASP A 912 37.31 -4.82 -30.12
CA ASP A 912 37.65 -3.57 -30.82
C ASP A 912 39.18 -3.40 -30.87
N ASP A 913 39.69 -3.06 -32.04
CA ASP A 913 41.14 -2.95 -32.28
C ASP A 913 41.80 -1.83 -31.45
N TYR A 914 41.09 -0.72 -31.21
CA TYR A 914 41.62 0.39 -30.42
C TYR A 914 41.60 0.10 -28.93
N ASP A 915 40.59 -0.62 -28.44
CA ASP A 915 40.56 -1.12 -27.06
C ASP A 915 41.64 -2.20 -26.85
N LYS A 916 41.88 -3.06 -27.84
CA LYS A 916 42.98 -4.04 -27.80
C LYS A 916 44.34 -3.36 -27.79
N ARG A 917 44.50 -2.30 -28.59
CA ARG A 917 45.68 -1.41 -28.56
C ARG A 917 45.88 -0.78 -27.17
N LEU A 918 44.81 -0.39 -26.48
CA LEU A 918 44.87 0.13 -25.11
C LEU A 918 45.31 -0.93 -24.10
N LEU A 919 44.72 -2.13 -24.13
CA LEU A 919 45.08 -3.22 -23.22
C LEU A 919 46.56 -3.63 -23.37
N ASN A 920 47.03 -3.74 -24.62
CA ASN A 920 48.43 -4.01 -24.90
C ASN A 920 49.37 -2.87 -24.44
N CYS A 921 48.89 -1.63 -24.41
CA CYS A 921 49.63 -0.51 -23.85
C CYS A 921 49.79 -0.68 -22.32
N PHE A 922 48.73 -1.06 -21.59
CA PHE A 922 48.83 -1.39 -20.17
C PHE A 922 49.83 -2.51 -19.91
N ALA A 923 49.74 -3.60 -20.68
CA ALA A 923 50.68 -4.71 -20.58
C ALA A 923 52.13 -4.24 -20.77
N ARG A 924 52.39 -3.35 -21.73
CA ARG A 924 53.73 -2.82 -22.03
C ARG A 924 54.28 -1.92 -20.93
N VAL A 925 53.44 -1.03 -20.37
CA VAL A 925 53.86 -0.03 -19.39
C VAL A 925 54.05 -0.66 -18.00
N TRP A 926 53.17 -1.57 -17.58
CA TRP A 926 53.19 -2.13 -16.23
C TRP A 926 54.03 -3.40 -16.09
N PHE A 927 54.05 -4.28 -17.10
CA PHE A 927 54.83 -5.52 -17.05
C PHE A 927 56.18 -5.31 -17.74
N SER A 928 57.15 -4.82 -16.99
CA SER A 928 58.54 -4.63 -17.41
C SER A 928 59.48 -4.79 -16.23
N GLU A 929 60.79 -4.92 -16.48
CA GLU A 929 61.78 -5.02 -15.40
C GLU A 929 61.71 -3.87 -14.39
N LYS A 930 61.27 -2.69 -14.84
CA LYS A 930 61.09 -1.51 -13.99
C LYS A 930 60.13 -1.75 -12.83
N MET A 931 59.20 -2.71 -12.93
CA MET A 931 58.21 -2.97 -11.87
C MET A 931 58.82 -3.41 -10.53
N PHE A 932 60.04 -3.96 -10.56
CA PHE A 932 60.75 -4.41 -9.37
C PHE A 932 61.60 -3.32 -8.72
N GLU A 933 61.71 -2.14 -9.36
CA GLU A 933 62.41 -0.99 -8.79
C GLU A 933 61.55 -0.31 -7.72
N ASN A 934 62.16 0.15 -6.63
CA ASN A 934 61.45 0.90 -5.57
C ASN A 934 60.87 2.25 -6.04
N THR A 935 61.31 2.73 -7.19
CA THR A 935 60.83 3.93 -7.91
C THR A 935 59.53 3.68 -8.67
N PHE A 936 59.18 2.41 -8.93
CA PHE A 936 57.96 2.09 -9.65
C PHE A 936 56.73 2.38 -8.82
N CYS A 937 55.78 3.05 -9.46
CA CYS A 937 54.44 3.25 -8.95
C CYS A 937 53.48 3.21 -10.15
N PHE A 938 52.28 2.69 -9.92
CA PHE A 938 51.22 2.76 -10.93
C PHE A 938 50.78 4.22 -11.12
N TYR A 939 50.71 4.94 -10.01
CA TYR A 939 50.44 6.37 -9.90
C TYR A 939 50.93 6.86 -8.53
N SER A 940 51.05 8.19 -8.34
CA SER A 940 51.49 8.79 -7.06
C SER A 940 50.70 8.20 -5.87
N GLY A 941 51.39 7.55 -4.94
CA GLY A 941 50.78 6.88 -3.78
C GLY A 941 50.38 5.41 -3.98
N TYR A 942 50.30 4.90 -5.21
CA TYR A 942 49.95 3.51 -5.53
C TYR A 942 51.21 2.72 -5.89
N LYS A 943 51.86 2.15 -4.88
CA LYS A 943 53.07 1.33 -5.00
C LYS A 943 52.73 -0.14 -4.80
N ILE A 944 53.63 -1.02 -5.24
CA ILE A 944 53.54 -2.46 -4.95
C ILE A 944 54.04 -2.69 -3.51
N PRO A 945 53.20 -3.16 -2.58
CA PRO A 945 53.62 -3.40 -1.20
C PRO A 945 54.42 -4.70 -1.09
N VAL A 946 55.44 -4.71 -0.23
CA VAL A 946 56.24 -5.91 0.09
C VAL A 946 55.75 -6.50 1.41
N CYS A 947 54.64 -7.25 1.37
CA CYS A 947 54.01 -7.85 2.56
C CYS A 947 54.21 -9.38 2.59
N LYS A 948 54.26 -9.96 3.80
CA LYS A 948 54.45 -11.41 4.00
C LYS A 948 53.15 -12.16 4.25
N THR A 949 52.22 -11.57 5.00
CA THR A 949 50.93 -12.18 5.37
C THR A 949 49.76 -11.53 4.63
N LEU A 950 48.66 -12.25 4.45
CA LEU A 950 47.43 -11.72 3.84
C LEU A 950 46.87 -10.50 4.62
N GLU A 951 46.91 -10.55 5.94
CA GLU A 951 46.43 -9.47 6.82
C GLU A 951 47.19 -8.14 6.57
N GLN A 952 48.50 -8.21 6.37
CA GLN A 952 49.31 -7.03 6.01
C GLN A 952 48.92 -6.44 4.65
N TYR A 953 48.56 -7.28 3.67
CA TYR A 953 48.01 -6.80 2.41
C TYR A 953 46.65 -6.13 2.63
N GLN A 954 45.76 -6.71 3.44
CA GLN A 954 44.45 -6.13 3.75
C GLN A 954 44.54 -4.79 4.48
N ASP A 955 45.48 -4.65 5.41
CA ASP A 955 45.77 -3.40 6.11
C ASP A 955 46.28 -2.34 5.14
N HIS A 956 47.25 -2.69 4.29
CA HIS A 956 47.76 -1.77 3.28
C HIS A 956 46.67 -1.33 2.31
N ILE A 957 45.86 -2.25 1.80
CA ILE A 957 44.73 -1.92 0.92
C ILE A 957 43.73 -1.01 1.65
N SER A 958 43.55 -1.16 2.95
CA SER A 958 42.69 -0.28 3.76
C SER A 958 43.22 1.14 3.90
N THR A 959 44.53 1.36 3.78
CA THR A 959 45.13 2.71 3.78
C THR A 959 44.94 3.47 2.46
N LEU A 960 44.55 2.79 1.38
CA LEU A 960 44.29 3.44 0.10
C LEU A 960 43.06 4.38 0.19
N PRO A 961 43.05 5.49 -0.58
CA PRO A 961 41.90 6.38 -0.67
C PRO A 961 40.62 5.64 -1.03
N ALA A 962 39.48 6.11 -0.50
CA ALA A 962 38.16 5.59 -0.86
C ALA A 962 37.71 6.07 -2.26
N MET A 963 38.23 7.21 -2.71
CA MET A 963 37.97 7.78 -4.04
C MET A 963 39.29 7.89 -4.80
N ASP A 964 39.40 7.16 -5.90
CA ASP A 964 40.60 7.14 -6.74
C ASP A 964 40.58 8.28 -7.77
N SER A 965 41.74 8.88 -8.02
CA SER A 965 41.92 9.81 -9.14
C SER A 965 41.88 9.06 -10.48
N PRO A 966 41.25 9.59 -11.54
CA PRO A 966 41.27 8.97 -12.87
C PRO A 966 42.68 8.70 -13.42
N GLU A 967 43.67 9.44 -12.93
CA GLU A 967 45.06 9.31 -13.32
C GLU A 967 45.66 7.95 -12.94
N VAL A 968 45.14 7.31 -11.88
CA VAL A 968 45.48 5.92 -11.49
C VAL A 968 45.20 4.95 -12.63
N PHE A 969 44.17 5.23 -13.42
CA PHE A 969 43.76 4.43 -14.57
C PHE A 969 44.40 4.89 -15.89
N GLY A 970 45.31 5.86 -15.85
CA GLY A 970 45.90 6.47 -17.04
C GLY A 970 45.04 7.52 -17.74
N LEU A 971 43.94 7.98 -17.13
CA LEU A 971 43.06 9.02 -17.68
C LEU A 971 43.41 10.42 -17.15
N HIS A 972 42.94 11.47 -17.83
CA HIS A 972 43.05 12.85 -17.35
C HIS A 972 41.98 13.14 -16.26
N PRO A 973 42.21 14.03 -15.26
CA PRO A 973 41.22 14.36 -14.23
C PRO A 973 39.84 14.79 -14.77
N ASN A 974 39.79 15.44 -15.93
CA ASN A 974 38.54 15.80 -16.62
C ASN A 974 37.62 14.60 -16.92
N ALA A 975 38.15 13.37 -17.00
CA ALA A 975 37.33 12.17 -17.19
C ALA A 975 36.39 11.95 -15.99
N ASP A 976 36.80 12.31 -14.77
CA ASP A 976 35.90 12.23 -13.61
C ASP A 976 34.77 13.24 -13.73
N ILE A 977 35.01 14.44 -14.23
CA ILE A 977 33.99 15.49 -14.38
C ILE A 977 32.81 14.96 -15.22
N THR A 978 33.09 14.35 -16.37
CA THR A 978 32.07 13.77 -17.25
C THR A 978 31.31 12.64 -16.53
N TYR A 979 32.03 11.72 -15.89
CA TYR A 979 31.42 10.61 -15.16
C TYR A 979 30.54 11.09 -14.00
N GLN A 980 31.05 11.97 -13.15
CA GLN A 980 30.35 12.46 -11.97
C GLN A 980 29.14 13.31 -12.37
N SER A 981 29.28 14.16 -13.39
CA SER A 981 28.17 14.98 -13.90
C SER A 981 27.05 14.12 -14.47
N ASN A 982 27.38 13.13 -15.30
CA ASN A 982 26.39 12.22 -15.88
C ASN A 982 25.72 11.39 -14.79
N THR A 983 26.50 10.83 -13.86
CA THR A 983 25.96 10.03 -12.75
C THR A 983 25.09 10.87 -11.83
N ALA A 984 25.49 12.10 -11.50
CA ALA A 984 24.67 13.03 -10.71
C ALA A 984 23.36 13.38 -11.43
N ALA A 985 23.43 13.66 -12.73
CA ALA A 985 22.26 13.93 -13.56
C ALA A 985 21.33 12.72 -13.61
N ASP A 986 21.85 11.52 -13.83
CA ASP A 986 21.08 10.27 -13.86
C ASP A 986 20.39 10.00 -12.52
N VAL A 987 21.10 10.16 -11.40
CA VAL A 987 20.53 10.04 -10.05
C VAL A 987 19.40 11.05 -9.85
N LEU A 988 19.62 12.34 -10.12
CA LEU A 988 18.60 13.38 -9.91
C LEU A 988 17.40 13.24 -10.86
N ASN A 989 17.64 12.85 -12.12
CA ASN A 989 16.59 12.55 -13.10
C ASN A 989 15.77 11.34 -12.65
N THR A 990 16.42 10.29 -12.16
CA THR A 990 15.73 9.11 -11.63
C THR A 990 14.89 9.47 -10.41
N ILE A 991 15.43 10.25 -9.46
CA ILE A 991 14.65 10.78 -8.32
C ILE A 991 13.43 11.55 -8.81
N THR A 992 13.59 12.39 -9.83
CA THR A 992 12.51 13.18 -10.42
C THR A 992 11.44 12.30 -11.07
N ASN A 993 11.82 11.22 -11.75
CA ASN A 993 10.90 10.26 -12.35
C ASN A 993 10.11 9.44 -11.32
N ILE A 994 10.70 9.16 -10.16
CA ILE A 994 10.04 8.49 -9.02
C ILE A 994 9.00 9.42 -8.36
N GLN A 995 9.15 10.75 -8.46
CA GLN A 995 8.19 11.67 -7.86
C GLN A 995 6.84 11.65 -8.61
N PRO A 996 5.71 11.75 -7.90
CA PRO A 996 4.40 11.82 -8.53
C PRO A 996 4.29 13.04 -9.44
N LYS A 997 4.20 12.80 -10.75
CA LYS A 997 4.14 13.83 -11.81
C LYS A 997 2.95 14.79 -11.66
N GLU A 998 1.87 14.34 -11.02
CA GLU A 998 0.62 15.09 -10.83
C GLU A 998 0.52 15.85 -9.49
N SER A 999 1.53 15.76 -8.61
CA SER A 999 1.49 16.41 -7.28
C SER A 999 1.68 17.93 -7.30
N GLY A 1000 1.65 18.56 -8.48
CA GLY A 1000 1.67 20.01 -8.66
C GLY A 1000 0.34 20.49 -9.22
N GLY A 1001 -0.65 20.71 -8.35
CA GLY A 1001 -1.79 21.60 -8.61
C GLY A 1001 -1.33 23.07 -8.72
N GLY A 1002 -0.41 23.33 -9.64
CA GLY A 1002 -0.03 24.66 -10.06
C GLY A 1002 -0.99 25.13 -11.14
N VAL A 1003 -1.33 26.41 -11.11
CA VAL A 1003 -2.05 27.15 -12.15
C VAL A 1003 -1.16 27.27 -13.41
N GLY A 1004 -0.70 26.15 -13.95
CA GLY A 1004 0.20 26.06 -15.10
C GLY A 1004 -0.52 25.53 -16.34
N GLU A 1005 0.06 25.80 -17.52
CA GLU A 1005 -0.38 25.21 -18.78
C GLU A 1005 -0.38 23.68 -18.69
N THR A 1006 -1.39 23.02 -19.27
CA THR A 1006 -1.41 21.55 -19.35
C THR A 1006 -0.25 21.07 -20.23
N ARG A 1007 0.19 19.83 -19.98
CA ARG A 1007 1.24 19.18 -20.77
C ARG A 1007 0.92 19.22 -22.27
N GLU A 1008 -0.33 18.93 -22.62
CA GLU A 1008 -0.83 18.91 -23.98
C GLU A 1008 -0.75 20.31 -24.62
N ALA A 1009 -1.08 21.36 -23.88
CA ALA A 1009 -1.00 22.74 -24.37
C ALA A 1009 0.45 23.18 -24.65
N ILE A 1010 1.40 22.80 -23.79
CA ILE A 1010 2.82 23.09 -23.98
C ILE A 1010 3.34 22.41 -25.26
N VAL A 1011 3.04 21.12 -25.43
CA VAL A 1011 3.47 20.36 -26.62
C VAL A 1011 2.82 20.89 -27.89
N TYR A 1012 1.56 21.30 -27.83
CA TYR A 1012 0.87 21.91 -28.97
C TYR A 1012 1.59 23.17 -29.47
N ARG A 1013 1.94 24.10 -28.57
CA ARG A 1013 2.69 25.32 -28.92
C ARG A 1013 4.07 24.99 -29.49
N LEU A 1014 4.76 24.01 -28.90
CA LEU A 1014 6.07 23.58 -29.38
C LEU A 1014 5.99 22.99 -30.79
N ALA A 1015 4.99 22.14 -31.05
CA ALA A 1015 4.75 21.56 -32.36
C ALA A 1015 4.47 22.64 -33.41
N GLU A 1016 3.73 23.69 -33.05
CA GLU A 1016 3.45 24.83 -33.92
C GLU A 1016 4.71 25.64 -34.26
N ASP A 1017 5.52 26.01 -33.28
CA ASP A 1017 6.78 26.74 -33.50
C ASP A 1017 7.77 25.93 -34.36
N MET A 1018 7.86 24.61 -34.11
CA MET A 1018 8.70 23.72 -34.93
C MET A 1018 8.20 23.61 -36.36
N LEU A 1019 6.88 23.53 -36.58
CA LEU A 1019 6.30 23.47 -37.94
C LEU A 1019 6.55 24.76 -38.74
N GLU A 1020 6.50 25.92 -38.09
CA GLU A 1020 6.77 27.22 -38.72
C GLU A 1020 8.23 27.33 -39.19
N LYS A 1021 9.17 26.82 -38.39
CA LYS A 1021 10.61 26.84 -38.69
C LYS A 1021 11.07 25.70 -39.60
N LEU A 1022 10.26 24.66 -39.81
CA LEU A 1022 10.66 23.46 -40.54
C LEU A 1022 10.91 23.78 -42.04
N PRO A 1023 12.07 23.41 -42.61
CA PRO A 1023 12.39 23.73 -44.00
C PRO A 1023 11.40 23.14 -45.00
N PRO A 1024 11.17 23.81 -46.15
CA PRO A 1024 10.30 23.27 -47.19
C PRO A 1024 10.94 22.05 -47.86
N ASP A 1025 10.09 21.19 -48.40
CA ASP A 1025 10.49 19.94 -49.06
C ASP A 1025 11.34 20.19 -50.32
N TYR A 1026 12.31 19.30 -50.55
CA TYR A 1026 13.12 19.28 -51.77
C TYR A 1026 12.30 18.77 -52.96
N ILE A 1027 12.14 19.62 -53.98
CA ILE A 1027 11.38 19.28 -55.19
C ILE A 1027 12.26 18.41 -56.12
N PRO A 1028 11.89 17.15 -56.42
CA PRO A 1028 12.79 16.20 -57.11
C PRO A 1028 13.27 16.65 -58.49
N HIS A 1029 12.41 17.32 -59.27
CA HIS A 1029 12.77 17.77 -60.61
C HIS A 1029 13.76 18.94 -60.58
N GLU A 1030 13.64 19.84 -59.60
CA GLU A 1030 14.53 20.98 -59.42
C GLU A 1030 15.93 20.53 -58.99
N VAL A 1031 16.01 19.65 -57.99
CA VAL A 1031 17.29 19.07 -57.54
C VAL A 1031 17.99 18.34 -58.68
N LYS A 1032 17.26 17.54 -59.48
CA LYS A 1032 17.83 16.85 -60.64
C LYS A 1032 18.40 17.82 -61.67
N ALA A 1033 17.67 18.89 -61.99
CA ALA A 1033 18.13 19.90 -62.95
C ALA A 1033 19.41 20.62 -62.48
N ARG A 1034 19.52 20.92 -61.17
CA ARG A 1034 20.71 21.55 -60.57
C ARG A 1034 21.91 20.61 -60.57
N LEU A 1035 21.73 19.34 -60.20
CA LEU A 1035 22.81 18.34 -60.23
C LEU A 1035 23.37 18.13 -61.64
N ILE A 1036 22.52 18.17 -62.68
CA ILE A 1036 22.98 18.10 -64.07
C ILE A 1036 23.91 19.27 -64.40
N LYS A 1037 23.55 20.51 -64.01
CA LYS A 1037 24.39 21.71 -64.21
C LYS A 1037 25.75 21.62 -63.50
N MET A 1038 25.81 20.97 -62.34
CA MET A 1038 27.05 20.81 -61.56
C MET A 1038 27.95 19.64 -62.02
N GLY A 1039 27.51 18.85 -63.00
CA GLY A 1039 28.20 17.63 -63.42
C GLY A 1039 27.78 16.43 -62.58
N HIS A 1040 26.58 15.90 -62.83
CA HIS A 1040 25.96 14.83 -62.05
C HIS A 1040 26.75 13.50 -61.95
N LEU A 1041 27.77 13.29 -62.80
CA LEU A 1041 28.64 12.10 -62.79
C LEU A 1041 29.88 12.26 -61.87
N ASN A 1042 30.11 13.46 -61.33
CA ASN A 1042 31.18 13.69 -60.37
C ASN A 1042 30.85 12.99 -59.05
N SER A 1043 31.83 12.30 -58.46
CA SER A 1043 31.66 11.48 -57.24
C SER A 1043 31.03 12.28 -56.09
N MET A 1044 31.48 13.52 -55.89
CA MET A 1044 30.92 14.42 -54.86
C MET A 1044 29.45 14.82 -55.09
N ASN A 1045 29.03 14.99 -56.34
CA ASN A 1045 27.64 15.35 -56.65
C ASN A 1045 26.68 14.15 -56.51
N ILE A 1046 27.18 12.93 -56.78
CA ILE A 1046 26.44 11.70 -56.51
C ILE A 1046 26.22 11.53 -55.00
N PHE A 1047 27.26 11.80 -54.21
CA PHE A 1047 27.17 11.80 -52.75
C PHE A 1047 26.14 12.82 -52.23
N LEU A 1048 26.21 14.08 -52.70
CA LEU A 1048 25.26 15.13 -52.33
C LEU A 1048 23.81 14.71 -52.59
N ARG A 1049 23.53 14.08 -53.74
CA ARG A 1049 22.17 13.61 -54.07
C ARG A 1049 21.65 12.62 -53.03
N GLN A 1050 22.45 11.64 -52.63
CA GLN A 1050 22.05 10.63 -51.64
C GLN A 1050 21.77 11.25 -50.26
N GLU A 1051 22.55 12.25 -49.87
CA GLU A 1051 22.37 12.99 -48.62
C GLU A 1051 21.07 13.83 -48.64
N ILE A 1052 20.76 14.51 -49.76
CA ILE A 1052 19.50 15.25 -49.93
C ILE A 1052 18.28 14.31 -49.87
N ASP A 1053 18.33 13.17 -50.57
CA ASP A 1053 17.25 12.17 -50.56
C ASP A 1053 16.97 11.67 -49.13
N ARG A 1054 18.00 11.53 -48.30
CA ARG A 1054 17.87 11.15 -46.89
C ARG A 1054 17.32 12.29 -46.03
N MET A 1055 17.79 13.52 -46.22
CA MET A 1055 17.28 14.70 -45.52
C MET A 1055 15.78 14.91 -45.78
N GLN A 1056 15.34 14.75 -47.03
CA GLN A 1056 13.93 14.86 -47.41
C GLN A 1056 13.03 13.85 -46.69
N LYS A 1057 13.51 12.62 -46.46
CA LYS A 1057 12.76 11.62 -45.68
C LYS A 1057 12.56 12.06 -44.23
N VAL A 1058 13.58 12.65 -43.61
CA VAL A 1058 13.50 13.16 -42.24
C VAL A 1058 12.49 14.31 -42.15
N ILE A 1059 12.60 15.32 -43.03
CA ILE A 1059 11.68 16.47 -43.06
C ILE A 1059 10.22 16.02 -43.20
N LYS A 1060 9.95 15.07 -44.10
CA LYS A 1060 8.59 14.54 -44.33
C LYS A 1060 8.01 13.85 -43.10
N ILE A 1061 8.80 13.01 -42.42
CA ILE A 1061 8.34 12.27 -41.23
C ILE A 1061 8.05 13.23 -40.08
N VAL A 1062 8.93 14.20 -39.84
CA VAL A 1062 8.75 15.22 -38.79
C VAL A 1062 7.49 16.05 -39.06
N ARG A 1063 7.31 16.52 -40.29
CA ARG A 1063 6.14 17.31 -40.70
C ARG A 1063 4.84 16.56 -40.43
N ASN A 1064 4.73 15.32 -40.90
CA ASN A 1064 3.53 14.50 -40.70
C ASN A 1064 3.27 14.23 -39.21
N SER A 1065 4.32 13.83 -38.48
CA SER A 1065 4.23 13.54 -37.05
C SER A 1065 3.75 14.74 -36.22
N LEU A 1066 4.22 15.95 -36.52
CA LEU A 1066 3.81 17.17 -35.82
C LEU A 1066 2.37 17.58 -36.16
N VAL A 1067 1.96 17.44 -37.42
CA VAL A 1067 0.58 17.72 -37.85
C VAL A 1067 -0.41 16.76 -37.19
N ASP A 1068 -0.13 15.46 -37.24
CA ASP A 1068 -0.98 14.43 -36.62
C ASP A 1068 -1.05 14.61 -35.09
N LEU A 1069 0.08 14.96 -34.45
CA LEU A 1069 0.10 15.21 -33.01
C LEU A 1069 -0.82 16.37 -32.59
N LYS A 1070 -0.83 17.48 -33.35
CA LYS A 1070 -1.76 18.59 -33.09
C LYS A 1070 -3.22 18.13 -33.19
N LEU A 1071 -3.56 17.38 -34.24
CA LEU A 1071 -4.92 16.85 -34.44
C LEU A 1071 -5.34 15.87 -33.33
N ALA A 1072 -4.39 15.10 -32.78
CA ALA A 1072 -4.65 14.15 -31.69
C ALA A 1072 -4.92 14.88 -30.37
N ILE A 1073 -4.17 15.94 -30.08
CA ILE A 1073 -4.37 16.79 -28.90
C ILE A 1073 -5.74 17.49 -28.95
N GLU A 1074 -6.17 17.93 -30.14
CA GLU A 1074 -7.50 18.51 -30.36
C GLU A 1074 -8.64 17.47 -30.32
N GLY A 1075 -8.32 16.17 -30.25
CA GLY A 1075 -9.29 15.08 -30.23
C GLY A 1075 -9.89 14.73 -31.60
N THR A 1076 -9.34 15.26 -32.70
CA THR A 1076 -9.81 14.97 -34.07
C THR A 1076 -9.37 13.59 -34.56
N ILE A 1077 -8.20 13.13 -34.13
CA ILE A 1077 -7.69 11.78 -34.40
C ILE A 1077 -7.41 11.01 -33.10
N ILE A 1078 -7.44 9.68 -33.18
CA ILE A 1078 -7.17 8.82 -32.04
C ILE A 1078 -5.68 8.88 -31.70
N MET A 1079 -5.36 9.04 -30.42
CA MET A 1079 -4.00 9.04 -29.90
C MET A 1079 -3.35 7.66 -30.05
N SER A 1080 -2.52 7.50 -31.08
CA SER A 1080 -1.74 6.27 -31.31
C SER A 1080 -0.51 6.19 -30.41
N GLU A 1081 0.09 5.01 -30.29
CA GLU A 1081 1.31 4.80 -29.48
C GLU A 1081 2.48 5.70 -29.93
N ASN A 1082 2.67 5.86 -31.24
CA ASN A 1082 3.71 6.75 -31.79
C ASN A 1082 3.46 8.23 -31.48
N LEU A 1083 2.20 8.66 -31.47
CA LEU A 1083 1.84 10.04 -31.11
C LEU A 1083 1.94 10.27 -29.60
N ARG A 1084 1.64 9.25 -28.79
CA ARG A 1084 1.87 9.27 -27.35
C ARG A 1084 3.37 9.37 -27.04
N ASP A 1085 4.20 8.54 -27.68
CA ASP A 1085 5.67 8.64 -27.61
C ASP A 1085 6.18 10.03 -28.02
N ALA A 1086 5.64 10.60 -29.10
CA ALA A 1086 5.99 11.96 -29.52
C ALA A 1086 5.57 13.01 -28.48
N LEU A 1087 4.38 12.89 -27.91
CA LEU A 1087 3.88 13.83 -26.88
C LEU A 1087 4.73 13.75 -25.61
N ASP A 1088 4.99 12.54 -25.10
CA ASP A 1088 5.85 12.29 -23.93
C ASP A 1088 7.25 12.85 -24.15
N ASN A 1089 7.91 12.46 -25.25
CA ASN A 1089 9.27 12.89 -25.51
C ASN A 1089 9.36 14.39 -25.77
N MET A 1090 8.42 15.00 -26.51
CA MET A 1090 8.45 16.45 -26.75
C MET A 1090 8.25 17.25 -25.46
N TYR A 1091 7.37 16.80 -24.56
CA TYR A 1091 7.19 17.41 -23.26
C TYR A 1091 8.46 17.31 -22.39
N ASP A 1092 9.11 16.15 -22.40
CA ASP A 1092 10.36 15.89 -21.68
C ASP A 1092 11.61 16.45 -22.42
N ALA A 1093 11.45 17.23 -23.49
CA ALA A 1093 12.50 17.79 -24.34
C ALA A 1093 13.46 16.75 -24.96
N ARG A 1094 12.96 15.53 -25.18
CA ARG A 1094 13.62 14.38 -25.83
C ARG A 1094 13.14 14.21 -27.28
N ILE A 1095 13.90 13.41 -28.03
CA ILE A 1095 13.63 13.16 -29.46
C ILE A 1095 12.71 11.93 -29.58
N PRO A 1096 11.56 12.03 -30.25
CA PRO A 1096 10.68 10.89 -30.53
C PRO A 1096 11.39 9.74 -31.26
N GLN A 1097 11.05 8.50 -30.94
CA GLN A 1097 11.78 7.33 -31.47
C GLN A 1097 11.67 7.18 -32.99
N LEU A 1098 10.51 7.53 -33.54
CA LEU A 1098 10.29 7.51 -34.99
C LEU A 1098 11.28 8.40 -35.74
N TRP A 1099 11.60 9.57 -35.18
CA TRP A 1099 12.52 10.53 -35.80
C TRP A 1099 13.96 10.06 -35.66
N LYS A 1100 14.32 9.53 -34.49
CA LYS A 1100 15.64 8.98 -34.19
C LYS A 1100 16.03 7.83 -35.14
N ARG A 1101 15.11 6.93 -35.48
CA ARG A 1101 15.34 5.81 -36.42
C ARG A 1101 15.79 6.25 -37.81
N VAL A 1102 15.31 7.40 -38.30
CA VAL A 1102 15.61 7.89 -39.66
C VAL A 1102 16.70 8.97 -39.71
N SER A 1103 17.01 9.57 -38.55
CA SER A 1103 17.92 10.71 -38.42
C SER A 1103 19.21 10.35 -37.65
N TRP A 1104 19.54 11.12 -36.61
CA TRP A 1104 20.71 11.01 -35.76
C TRP A 1104 20.32 11.26 -34.30
N ASP A 1105 21.21 10.84 -33.40
CA ASP A 1105 21.09 11.12 -31.96
C ASP A 1105 21.55 12.54 -31.62
N SER A 1106 20.88 13.20 -30.68
CA SER A 1106 21.31 14.47 -30.07
C SER A 1106 20.80 14.54 -28.62
N SER A 1107 21.39 15.41 -27.81
CA SER A 1107 21.13 15.53 -26.37
C SER A 1107 19.73 16.04 -26.03
N THR A 1108 19.17 16.98 -26.80
CA THR A 1108 17.82 17.50 -26.58
C THR A 1108 17.09 17.70 -27.90
N LEU A 1109 15.76 17.77 -27.83
CA LEU A 1109 14.91 18.10 -28.96
C LEU A 1109 15.30 19.43 -29.63
N GLY A 1110 15.66 20.45 -28.82
CA GLY A 1110 16.07 21.76 -29.32
C GLY A 1110 17.40 21.72 -30.10
N PHE A 1111 18.40 21.01 -29.58
CA PHE A 1111 19.67 20.83 -30.30
C PHE A 1111 19.48 20.00 -31.56
N TRP A 1112 18.71 18.92 -31.48
CA TRP A 1112 18.38 18.09 -32.64
C TRP A 1112 17.73 18.90 -33.76
N PHE A 1113 16.77 19.76 -33.41
CA PHE A 1113 16.08 20.60 -34.39
C PHE A 1113 17.01 21.65 -34.99
N THR A 1114 17.90 22.24 -34.19
CA THR A 1114 18.93 23.18 -34.69
C THR A 1114 19.87 22.50 -35.66
N GLU A 1115 20.36 21.29 -35.32
CA GLU A 1115 21.19 20.49 -36.22
C GLU A 1115 20.46 20.12 -37.51
N LEU A 1116 19.15 19.87 -37.45
CA LEU A 1116 18.34 19.60 -38.64
C LEU A 1116 18.35 20.81 -39.59
N LEU A 1117 18.18 22.02 -39.03
CA LEU A 1117 18.24 23.27 -39.80
C LEU A 1117 19.65 23.52 -40.38
N GLU A 1118 20.70 23.36 -39.59
CA GLU A 1118 22.09 23.58 -40.02
C GLU A 1118 22.52 22.57 -41.10
N ARG A 1119 22.19 21.28 -40.93
CA ARG A 1119 22.45 20.23 -41.93
C ARG A 1119 21.72 20.54 -43.23
N ASN A 1120 20.44 20.90 -43.14
CA ASN A 1120 19.66 21.30 -44.30
C ASN A 1120 20.26 22.53 -44.99
N SER A 1121 20.74 23.52 -44.23
CA SER A 1121 21.42 24.70 -44.77
C SER A 1121 22.68 24.33 -45.55
N GLN A 1122 23.51 23.41 -45.03
CA GLN A 1122 24.70 22.93 -45.74
C GLN A 1122 24.34 22.32 -47.11
N PHE A 1123 23.34 21.44 -47.16
CA PHE A 1123 22.92 20.80 -48.41
C PHE A 1123 22.26 21.78 -49.37
N ARG A 1124 21.43 22.68 -48.86
CA ARG A 1124 20.72 23.71 -49.64
C ARG A 1124 21.70 24.69 -50.28
N VAL A 1125 22.67 25.22 -49.53
CA VAL A 1125 23.72 26.07 -50.08
C VAL A 1125 24.53 25.31 -51.14
N TRP A 1126 24.90 24.05 -50.87
CA TRP A 1126 25.68 23.26 -51.83
C TRP A 1126 24.94 23.06 -53.17
N ILE A 1127 23.64 22.71 -53.14
CA ILE A 1127 22.89 22.46 -54.39
C ILE A 1127 22.46 23.74 -55.13
N PHE A 1128 22.19 24.84 -54.41
CA PHE A 1128 21.64 26.07 -55.02
C PHE A 1128 22.71 27.13 -55.32
N GLU A 1129 23.74 27.27 -54.49
CA GLU A 1129 24.77 28.31 -54.60
C GLU A 1129 26.11 27.76 -55.11
N GLY A 1130 26.38 26.46 -54.92
CA GLY A 1130 27.56 25.77 -55.44
C GLY A 1130 28.43 25.13 -54.35
N ARG A 1131 29.54 24.50 -54.74
CA ARG A 1131 30.40 23.72 -53.83
C ARG A 1131 31.03 24.62 -52.73
N PRO A 1132 30.80 24.33 -51.43
CA PRO A 1132 31.45 25.06 -50.34
C PRO A 1132 32.98 24.89 -50.33
N HIS A 1133 33.71 25.90 -49.86
CA HIS A 1133 35.17 25.85 -49.70
C HIS A 1133 35.62 24.97 -48.51
N VAL A 1134 34.80 24.93 -47.45
CA VAL A 1134 35.04 24.17 -46.23
C VAL A 1134 33.78 23.38 -45.89
N PHE A 1135 33.93 22.11 -45.56
CA PHE A 1135 32.80 21.21 -45.28
C PHE A 1135 32.65 20.94 -43.78
N TRP A 1136 31.42 20.98 -43.28
CA TRP A 1136 31.11 20.57 -41.90
C TRP A 1136 30.96 19.06 -41.86
N MET A 1137 31.92 18.38 -41.23
CA MET A 1137 32.02 16.92 -41.30
C MET A 1137 30.86 16.21 -40.59
N THR A 1138 30.39 16.76 -39.46
CA THR A 1138 29.20 16.26 -38.73
C THR A 1138 27.91 16.37 -39.51
N GLY A 1139 27.83 17.34 -40.43
CA GLY A 1139 26.61 17.68 -41.15
C GLY A 1139 26.12 16.52 -42.03
N PHE A 1140 27.02 15.63 -42.44
CA PHE A 1140 26.73 14.48 -43.27
C PHE A 1140 26.09 13.33 -42.49
N PHE A 1141 25.15 12.64 -43.12
CA PHE A 1141 24.65 11.34 -42.68
C PHE A 1141 25.73 10.27 -42.84
N ASN A 1142 26.47 10.28 -43.97
CA ASN A 1142 27.57 9.35 -44.26
C ASN A 1142 28.92 10.06 -44.52
N PRO A 1143 29.67 10.45 -43.47
CA PRO A 1143 30.98 11.09 -43.62
C PRO A 1143 32.05 10.19 -44.27
N GLN A 1144 31.98 8.87 -44.11
CA GLN A 1144 32.89 7.92 -44.79
C GLN A 1144 32.68 7.94 -46.32
N GLY A 1145 31.41 8.01 -46.74
CA GLY A 1145 31.03 8.17 -48.15
C GLY A 1145 31.60 9.47 -48.75
N PHE A 1146 31.59 10.57 -47.99
CA PHE A 1146 32.20 11.84 -48.38
C PHE A 1146 33.71 11.71 -48.62
N LEU A 1147 34.46 11.10 -47.68
CA LEU A 1147 35.90 10.89 -47.84
C LEU A 1147 36.23 9.95 -49.00
N THR A 1148 35.37 8.95 -49.24
CA THR A 1148 35.51 8.05 -50.39
C THR A 1148 35.27 8.77 -51.70
N ALA A 1149 34.26 9.65 -51.76
CA ALA A 1149 33.96 10.47 -52.94
C ALA A 1149 35.12 11.44 -53.25
N MET A 1150 35.73 12.04 -52.20
CA MET A 1150 36.96 12.83 -52.33
C MET A 1150 38.12 12.00 -52.87
N ARG A 1151 38.34 10.80 -52.31
CA ARG A 1151 39.41 9.90 -52.77
C ARG A 1151 39.22 9.53 -54.24
N GLN A 1152 38.00 9.21 -54.66
CA GLN A 1152 37.67 8.95 -56.07
C GLN A 1152 37.89 10.16 -56.97
N GLU A 1153 37.58 11.37 -56.50
CA GLU A 1153 37.82 12.62 -57.24
C GLU A 1153 39.33 12.83 -57.47
N VAL A 1154 40.13 12.69 -56.42
CA VAL A 1154 41.60 12.79 -56.46
C VAL A 1154 42.22 11.73 -57.37
N THR A 1155 41.78 10.47 -57.26
CA THR A 1155 42.26 9.38 -58.13
C THR A 1155 41.92 9.63 -59.60
N ARG A 1156 40.75 10.21 -59.91
CA ARG A 1156 40.36 10.56 -61.29
C ARG A 1156 41.17 11.74 -61.85
N ALA A 1157 41.61 12.66 -60.99
CA ALA A 1157 42.44 13.80 -61.39
C ALA A 1157 43.87 13.37 -61.77
N HIS A 1158 44.39 12.29 -61.17
CA HIS A 1158 45.75 11.79 -61.39
C HIS A 1158 45.79 10.56 -62.31
N LYS A 1159 46.35 10.73 -63.51
CA LYS A 1159 46.53 9.60 -64.46
C LYS A 1159 47.50 8.56 -63.88
N GLY A 1160 47.07 7.30 -63.79
CA GLY A 1160 47.88 6.17 -63.34
C GLY A 1160 47.74 5.80 -61.86
N TRP A 1161 46.90 6.50 -61.08
CA TRP A 1161 46.61 6.13 -59.70
C TRP A 1161 45.48 5.10 -59.64
N ALA A 1162 45.67 4.03 -58.86
CA ALA A 1162 44.61 3.07 -58.55
C ALA A 1162 44.02 3.39 -57.17
N LEU A 1163 42.70 3.25 -57.01
CA LEU A 1163 42.00 3.60 -55.76
C LEU A 1163 42.56 2.84 -54.54
N ASP A 1164 43.05 1.60 -54.75
CA ASP A 1164 43.61 0.75 -53.70
C ASP A 1164 45.00 1.20 -53.23
N THR A 1165 45.74 1.92 -54.07
CA THR A 1165 47.09 2.46 -53.75
C THR A 1165 47.05 3.84 -53.10
N VAL A 1166 45.88 4.47 -53.08
CA VAL A 1166 45.70 5.84 -52.59
C VAL A 1166 45.27 5.82 -51.13
N THR A 1167 46.11 6.39 -50.26
CA THR A 1167 45.84 6.50 -48.82
C THR A 1167 45.53 7.93 -48.42
N ILE A 1168 44.66 8.10 -47.41
CA ILE A 1168 44.26 9.42 -46.89
C ILE A 1168 45.37 9.98 -46.00
N HIS A 1169 45.74 11.23 -46.21
CA HIS A 1169 46.67 12.01 -45.40
C HIS A 1169 46.01 13.30 -44.91
N ASN A 1170 46.54 13.84 -43.82
CA ASN A 1170 46.00 15.04 -43.19
C ASN A 1170 47.09 16.03 -42.80
N GLU A 1171 46.74 17.30 -42.83
CA GLU A 1171 47.49 18.40 -42.21
C GLU A 1171 46.54 19.29 -41.41
N VAL A 1172 46.88 19.58 -40.15
CA VAL A 1172 46.09 20.48 -39.31
C VAL A 1172 46.58 21.91 -39.55
N LEU A 1173 45.69 22.77 -40.06
CA LEU A 1173 46.01 24.17 -40.35
C LEU A 1173 45.97 25.02 -39.07
N LYS A 1174 46.54 26.22 -39.14
CA LYS A 1174 46.40 27.22 -38.05
C LYS A 1174 45.12 28.04 -38.16
N GLN A 1175 44.53 28.08 -39.36
CA GLN A 1175 43.38 28.92 -39.71
C GLN A 1175 42.06 28.34 -39.20
N VAL A 1176 41.12 29.23 -38.86
CA VAL A 1176 39.72 28.88 -38.56
C VAL A 1176 38.85 28.98 -39.82
N LYS A 1177 37.60 28.51 -39.75
CA LYS A 1177 36.68 28.45 -40.90
C LYS A 1177 36.53 29.81 -41.60
N GLU A 1178 36.40 30.88 -40.82
CA GLU A 1178 36.14 32.24 -41.31
C GLU A 1178 37.33 32.83 -42.06
N GLU A 1179 38.54 32.31 -41.84
CA GLU A 1179 39.78 32.80 -42.45
C GLU A 1179 40.07 32.14 -43.81
N ILE A 1180 39.29 31.13 -44.21
CA ILE A 1180 39.49 30.39 -45.47
C ILE A 1180 38.63 31.01 -46.57
N THR A 1181 39.28 31.65 -47.54
CA THR A 1181 38.63 32.32 -48.68
C THR A 1181 38.74 31.55 -50.00
N ALA A 1182 39.55 30.48 -50.06
CA ALA A 1182 39.80 29.71 -51.28
C ALA A 1182 39.75 28.20 -51.02
N PRO A 1183 39.34 27.38 -52.00
CA PRO A 1183 39.37 25.92 -51.88
C PRO A 1183 40.80 25.36 -51.94
N PRO A 1184 41.05 24.15 -51.40
CA PRO A 1184 42.37 23.52 -51.49
C PRO A 1184 42.70 23.13 -52.94
N PRO A 1185 43.99 23.08 -53.33
CA PRO A 1185 44.40 22.63 -54.67
C PRO A 1185 44.05 21.15 -54.91
N GLU A 1186 44.11 20.34 -53.87
CA GLU A 1186 43.76 18.92 -53.90
C GLU A 1186 43.12 18.51 -52.55
N GLY A 1187 42.12 17.64 -52.59
CA GLY A 1187 41.41 17.19 -51.40
C GLY A 1187 40.33 18.17 -50.92
N VAL A 1188 40.09 18.21 -49.60
CA VAL A 1188 39.02 19.00 -48.98
C VAL A 1188 39.46 19.61 -47.64
N TYR A 1189 38.93 20.79 -47.31
CA TYR A 1189 39.01 21.35 -45.97
C TYR A 1189 37.78 20.93 -45.16
N ILE A 1190 38.01 20.41 -43.95
CA ILE A 1190 36.95 20.03 -43.03
C ILE A 1190 37.04 20.80 -41.71
N TYR A 1191 35.88 21.09 -41.13
CA TYR A 1191 35.79 21.72 -39.81
C TYR A 1191 34.72 21.05 -38.95
N GLY A 1192 34.73 21.38 -37.65
CA GLY A 1192 33.82 20.80 -36.66
C GLY A 1192 34.30 19.44 -36.15
N LEU A 1193 35.60 19.35 -35.82
CA LEU A 1193 36.17 18.21 -35.11
C LEU A 1193 36.58 18.66 -33.71
N TYR A 1194 36.25 17.88 -32.70
CA TYR A 1194 36.55 18.14 -31.30
C TYR A 1194 37.49 17.07 -30.76
N LEU A 1195 38.59 17.49 -30.15
CA LEU A 1195 39.48 16.60 -29.41
C LEU A 1195 38.87 16.28 -28.05
N ASP A 1196 38.83 14.99 -27.74
CA ASP A 1196 38.41 14.42 -26.46
C ASP A 1196 39.63 13.75 -25.80
N GLY A 1197 39.83 14.01 -24.51
CA GLY A 1197 40.97 13.50 -23.73
C GLY A 1197 42.31 14.22 -23.94
N ALA A 1198 42.37 15.25 -24.80
CA ALA A 1198 43.57 16.09 -25.00
C ALA A 1198 43.23 17.53 -25.41
N GLY A 1199 44.20 18.44 -25.24
CA GLY A 1199 44.19 19.80 -25.75
C GLY A 1199 45.00 19.96 -27.05
N TRP A 1200 44.84 21.10 -27.70
CA TRP A 1200 45.59 21.46 -28.91
C TRP A 1200 46.31 22.79 -28.76
N ASP A 1201 47.64 22.76 -28.88
CA ASP A 1201 48.46 23.98 -28.94
C ASP A 1201 48.51 24.51 -30.38
N ARG A 1202 47.70 25.54 -30.64
CA ARG A 1202 47.62 26.20 -31.95
C ARG A 1202 48.92 26.86 -32.40
N ARG A 1203 49.79 27.29 -31.49
CA ARG A 1203 51.04 27.98 -31.87
C ARG A 1203 52.04 26.99 -32.46
N ASN A 1204 52.15 25.83 -31.82
CA ASN A 1204 53.13 24.80 -32.17
C ASN A 1204 52.54 23.62 -32.98
N ASN A 1205 51.23 23.60 -33.25
CA ASN A 1205 50.52 22.54 -33.97
C ASN A 1205 50.80 21.13 -33.40
N LYS A 1206 50.56 20.97 -32.09
CA LYS A 1206 50.84 19.72 -31.36
C LYS A 1206 49.79 19.44 -30.29
N LEU A 1207 49.64 18.16 -29.95
CA LEU A 1207 48.85 17.71 -28.81
C LEU A 1207 49.49 18.17 -27.49
N THR A 1208 48.63 18.61 -26.57
CA THR A 1208 48.98 18.96 -25.18
C THR A 1208 47.95 18.38 -24.23
N GLU A 1209 48.24 18.38 -22.93
CA GLU A 1209 47.25 17.96 -21.93
C GLU A 1209 46.02 18.88 -21.98
N SER A 1210 44.87 18.32 -21.61
CA SER A 1210 43.62 19.08 -21.54
C SER A 1210 43.70 20.14 -20.44
N THR A 1211 43.08 21.28 -20.68
CA THR A 1211 42.90 22.28 -19.63
C THR A 1211 41.81 21.82 -18.66
N ALA A 1212 41.99 22.08 -17.37
CA ALA A 1212 41.02 21.68 -16.35
C ALA A 1212 39.61 22.20 -16.70
N LYS A 1213 38.59 21.37 -16.51
CA LYS A 1213 37.16 21.67 -16.77
C LYS A 1213 36.78 21.93 -18.24
N ILE A 1214 37.73 21.86 -19.16
CA ILE A 1214 37.47 21.89 -20.61
C ILE A 1214 37.53 20.45 -21.14
N LEU A 1215 36.35 19.86 -21.36
CA LEU A 1215 36.22 18.46 -21.78
C LEU A 1215 36.61 18.26 -23.25
N PHE A 1216 36.18 19.18 -24.11
CA PHE A 1216 36.37 19.08 -25.56
C PHE A 1216 37.08 20.33 -26.09
N THR A 1217 38.10 20.12 -26.93
CA THR A 1217 38.81 21.22 -27.58
C THR A 1217 38.52 21.22 -29.07
N LEU A 1218 37.98 22.31 -29.62
CA LEU A 1218 37.75 22.43 -31.06
C LEU A 1218 39.09 22.43 -31.81
N LEU A 1219 39.25 21.47 -32.71
CA LEU A 1219 40.40 21.40 -33.61
C LEU A 1219 40.24 22.45 -34.73
N PRO A 1220 41.33 23.14 -35.12
CA PRO A 1220 41.34 23.99 -36.31
C PRO A 1220 40.97 23.23 -37.59
N VAL A 1221 40.82 23.97 -38.70
CA VAL A 1221 40.49 23.35 -39.99
C VAL A 1221 41.54 22.31 -40.36
N VAL A 1222 41.09 21.12 -40.75
CA VAL A 1222 41.94 20.03 -41.19
C VAL A 1222 41.87 19.93 -42.71
N HIS A 1223 43.03 19.94 -43.35
CA HIS A 1223 43.17 19.62 -44.75
C HIS A 1223 43.32 18.12 -44.90
N ILE A 1224 42.37 17.48 -45.59
CA ILE A 1224 42.43 16.07 -45.92
C ILE A 1224 42.66 15.93 -47.42
N PHE A 1225 43.72 15.23 -47.78
CA PHE A 1225 44.11 14.94 -49.15
C PHE A 1225 44.52 13.47 -49.29
N ALA A 1226 44.81 13.02 -50.51
CA ALA A 1226 45.16 11.63 -50.75
C ALA A 1226 46.48 11.56 -51.52
N ILE A 1227 47.35 10.60 -51.16
CA ILE A 1227 48.64 10.38 -51.85
C ILE A 1227 48.78 8.92 -52.26
N ASN A 1228 49.57 8.69 -53.31
CA ASN A 1228 49.92 7.36 -53.77
C ASN A 1228 51.25 6.94 -53.11
N THR A 1229 51.20 6.21 -51.99
CA THR A 1229 52.39 5.77 -51.24
C THR A 1229 52.10 4.50 -50.43
N THR A 1230 53.06 3.56 -50.42
CA THR A 1230 53.01 2.26 -49.72
C THR A 1230 53.91 2.18 -48.47
N GLY A 1231 54.67 3.23 -48.14
CA GLY A 1231 55.62 3.24 -47.01
C GLY A 1231 54.95 3.37 -45.62
N PRO A 1232 55.55 2.80 -44.56
CA PRO A 1232 55.06 2.93 -43.19
C PRO A 1232 55.17 4.38 -42.69
N ARG A 1233 54.20 4.81 -41.89
CA ARG A 1233 54.11 6.19 -41.37
C ARG A 1233 55.03 6.38 -40.16
N ASP A 1234 55.38 7.64 -39.85
CA ASP A 1234 56.30 7.98 -38.74
C ASP A 1234 55.74 7.49 -37.39
N PRO A 1235 56.44 6.60 -36.66
CA PRO A 1235 55.99 6.09 -35.37
C PRO A 1235 55.92 7.15 -34.27
N LYS A 1236 56.46 8.36 -34.48
CA LYS A 1236 56.36 9.49 -33.53
C LYS A 1236 55.02 10.22 -33.61
N LEU A 1237 54.22 10.00 -34.66
CA LEU A 1237 52.90 10.61 -34.79
C LEU A 1237 51.85 9.78 -34.05
N TYR A 1238 50.94 10.46 -33.35
CA TYR A 1238 49.82 9.80 -32.73
C TYR A 1238 48.73 9.52 -33.76
N VAL A 1239 48.37 8.23 -33.89
CA VAL A 1239 47.24 7.78 -34.72
C VAL A 1239 45.96 7.98 -33.92
N CYS A 1240 45.23 9.06 -34.23
CA CYS A 1240 44.01 9.48 -33.57
C CYS A 1240 42.78 9.01 -34.36
N PRO A 1241 41.91 8.17 -33.78
CA PRO A 1241 40.64 7.79 -34.42
C PRO A 1241 39.65 8.97 -34.45
N ILE A 1242 38.85 9.05 -35.52
CA ILE A 1242 37.73 9.99 -35.65
C ILE A 1242 36.42 9.20 -35.55
N TYR A 1243 35.55 9.60 -34.63
CA TYR A 1243 34.21 9.07 -34.47
C TYR A 1243 33.16 10.15 -34.77
N LYS A 1244 32.02 9.73 -35.31
CA LYS A 1244 30.89 10.61 -35.59
C LYS A 1244 30.27 11.20 -34.31
N LYS A 1245 30.30 10.43 -33.22
CA LYS A 1245 29.65 10.73 -31.94
C LYS A 1245 30.53 10.29 -30.77
N PRO A 1246 30.28 10.76 -29.54
CA PRO A 1246 31.06 10.38 -28.35
C PRO A 1246 30.99 8.88 -28.03
N ARG A 1247 29.93 8.19 -28.47
CA ARG A 1247 29.81 6.73 -28.39
C ARG A 1247 30.71 6.10 -29.46
N ARG A 1248 31.91 5.68 -29.05
CA ARG A 1248 32.96 5.13 -29.92
C ARG A 1248 32.68 3.65 -30.20
N THR A 1249 32.33 3.34 -31.44
CA THR A 1249 32.08 1.97 -31.92
C THR A 1249 32.45 1.90 -33.40
N ASP A 1250 32.58 0.70 -33.96
CA ASP A 1250 32.81 0.53 -35.41
C ASP A 1250 31.77 1.23 -36.29
N LEU A 1251 30.51 1.29 -35.83
CA LEU A 1251 29.42 1.95 -36.55
C LEU A 1251 29.57 3.48 -36.61
N THR A 1252 30.30 4.06 -35.65
CA THR A 1252 30.51 5.51 -35.55
C THR A 1252 31.91 5.93 -35.98
N TYR A 1253 32.85 5.00 -36.08
CA TYR A 1253 34.18 5.23 -36.61
C TYR A 1253 34.11 5.77 -38.03
N ILE A 1254 34.95 6.74 -38.38
CA ILE A 1254 35.00 7.35 -39.72
C ILE A 1254 36.33 7.02 -40.38
N THR A 1255 37.42 7.45 -39.76
CA THR A 1255 38.79 7.26 -40.25
C THR A 1255 39.78 7.60 -39.13
N ALA A 1256 41.08 7.43 -39.37
CA ALA A 1256 42.12 7.86 -38.44
C ALA A 1256 42.99 8.96 -39.06
N ILE A 1257 43.38 9.94 -38.25
CA ILE A 1257 44.30 11.01 -38.66
C ILE A 1257 45.54 11.06 -37.77
N TYR A 1258 46.60 11.67 -38.28
CA TYR A 1258 47.91 11.72 -37.65
C TYR A 1258 48.12 13.08 -37.01
N LEU A 1259 48.40 13.07 -35.71
CA LEU A 1259 48.62 14.25 -34.90
C LEU A 1259 50.05 14.30 -34.37
N ARG A 1260 50.63 15.49 -34.31
CA ARG A 1260 51.99 15.70 -33.79
C ARG A 1260 51.97 15.70 -32.26
N THR A 1261 52.95 15.05 -31.64
CA THR A 1261 53.10 14.96 -30.18
C THR A 1261 54.57 15.13 -29.76
N THR A 1262 54.80 15.66 -28.56
CA THR A 1262 56.12 15.68 -27.90
C THR A 1262 56.34 14.50 -26.95
N VAL A 1263 55.25 13.93 -26.42
CA VAL A 1263 55.26 12.77 -25.52
C VAL A 1263 55.10 11.48 -26.32
N SER A 1264 55.52 10.34 -25.78
CA SER A 1264 55.30 9.02 -26.38
C SER A 1264 53.83 8.81 -26.75
N PRO A 1265 53.53 8.25 -27.94
CA PRO A 1265 52.16 7.91 -28.32
C PRO A 1265 51.41 7.04 -27.29
N ASP A 1266 52.12 6.20 -26.54
CA ASP A 1266 51.56 5.35 -25.48
C ASP A 1266 50.84 6.16 -24.39
N HIS A 1267 51.31 7.38 -24.11
CA HIS A 1267 50.63 8.31 -23.18
C HIS A 1267 49.22 8.65 -23.64
N TRP A 1268 49.06 9.00 -24.92
CA TRP A 1268 47.77 9.37 -25.50
C TRP A 1268 46.85 8.17 -25.73
N ILE A 1269 47.40 6.96 -25.86
CA ILE A 1269 46.61 5.72 -25.85
C ILE A 1269 45.97 5.54 -24.47
N LEU A 1270 46.74 5.65 -23.39
CA LEU A 1270 46.22 5.50 -22.02
C LEU A 1270 45.14 6.57 -21.69
N ARG A 1271 45.35 7.80 -22.15
CA ARG A 1271 44.40 8.91 -22.02
C ARG A 1271 43.12 8.73 -22.85
N GLY A 1272 43.08 7.77 -23.78
CA GLY A 1272 41.92 7.51 -24.62
C GLY A 1272 41.61 8.65 -25.59
N VAL A 1273 42.63 9.29 -26.17
CA VAL A 1273 42.43 10.46 -27.05
C VAL A 1273 41.70 10.06 -28.34
N ALA A 1274 40.66 10.79 -28.68
CA ALA A 1274 39.96 10.63 -29.95
C ALA A 1274 39.45 11.97 -30.48
N LEU A 1275 39.09 11.99 -31.76
CA LEU A 1275 38.39 13.10 -32.37
C LEU A 1275 36.91 12.75 -32.52
N LEU A 1276 36.06 13.66 -32.10
CA LEU A 1276 34.62 13.55 -32.22
C LEU A 1276 34.15 14.58 -33.23
N CYS A 1277 33.36 14.19 -34.22
CA CYS A 1277 32.69 15.16 -35.06
C CYS A 1277 31.70 15.95 -34.20
N ASP A 1278 30.93 15.27 -33.37
CA ASP A 1278 29.90 15.87 -32.54
C ASP A 1278 30.07 15.47 -31.07
N ILE A 1279 29.82 16.42 -30.17
CA ILE A 1279 29.96 16.29 -28.72
C ILE A 1279 28.60 16.23 -28.00
N LYS A 1280 27.49 16.33 -28.76
CA LYS A 1280 26.12 16.45 -28.24
C LYS A 1280 25.25 15.23 -28.48
#